data_AF-A0A497HPD6-F1
#
_entry.id   AF-A0A497HPD6-F1
#
_cell.length_a   1.000
_cell.length_b   1.000
_cell.length_c   1.000
_cell.angle_alpha   90.00
_cell.angle_beta   90.00
_cell.angle_gamma   90.00
#
_symmetry.space_group_name_H-M   'P 1'
#
loop_
_entity.id
_entity.type
_entity.pdbx_description
1 polymer ?
#
loop_
_entity_poly.entity_id
_entity_poly.type
_entity_poly.pdbx_seq_one_letter_code
_entity_poly.pdbx_strand_id
1 'polypeptide(L)'
;MNLHGTQVMMFVAASVLSLAILTTAFTQNGDQELKEGELHVGEGYEFPSVQIAIDSAAEGSTIVVHSGEYHERLFIYRGITLKAAPGESFHLAASSDDPGPPGTRGAALIITSSSPVTINGGTYSYSGGTWNDAAIKIQYGYGHTIQNANIKDSKQGIWVHGGDLRTSLSCGNIRISGNTIQNISGHGIYLQRSYANIYGNTISLCGEGIMVAHGYTSSGGGIWGNEIHNSTVGVFLESDWVPKLDQNTFFDCQWGVYLNDTSSPLTLNNNDYYRCSVGMFYRGSNGPILDQEVYYNCTTALHTGAAGGGKLIVRSCEIYGSEGYSINLTTQIDARGLRVVGAGGTLFKLGNNGDISIHDSYLETSRESLRAIGTGSITMMNTTLSSLSRSFVSEDSVLVELSQCNFTSRENSFVMEGGGSLHSANSDFTSTSGRALKLSNLTRSYLQGGGAFSDGAQVIYLFRCVDFNLNNVKITGSNGAGLFLKESQRVLTSYLRIDGNLSEGIIITGEGQDFLRHTIGETNTFGGKPIYYIYGESGGVFNLTDKGEVIIAGTTDAVIREVGCSPGSTWVLGSQNVTFLNSTLEQGLHTIDSSDINGENLLLRPSSYSGVSLLMENSTLHLFNSTLFEGIGSSETFYLSRSSRAHFYNTTFSGYGYIDSSTLTTYHLIGLKVLFSDDVAAPGVEYLLSLDNSTFRATALFSGTSPPTDENGTAGPWWIPHITYDDSSLTEHLFTITVNATVDRSWQEERSVNTSFDHIEVFRTSDIRAPAIPSGVEAHPVEGGDEILITWKDNEDDTDLYRVYLVGNTLQLLGESTSASFRDVGVENGTSRTYRVSAVDEEGIESDLSPPVTAIARDYVPPERPSSLWVVGYGGINATLLWSESSSEDVVIYRIFVAMGRRGGGGIEGFLLAGETTDNTFEVFDLLPETEYTLTVLAYDEASNPSLPAPMAYITTPDITWPVVSNLTWKVDLYQVTVEWDTDQVTQGTLHLGTSTENMQEYSEEEYSLHHTIFVDRLAHNATYYFWVYSEEPSGNSVADDNGGNFYTFKTPPFEGYLRIEILSSRDGTFITGAAVRASGRSAQMGLTEISPGVYSGTLEPGPWTISVNADGFVSPSPFDVEVKILKWTNLTLNMTPAGPPLCNLSIRIVDKDGRGIEGASLTFEGMEYTSDEDGWVHLGYVPSNATYTLTVEGEGYNKRSVKVEIPYGEEEVEEKITLKKEGGGSLLWLAVLLIALVGALGAVFYMRSRGKGEAKAKERPPEEEPEVKSGKV
;
A
#
# COMPACT_ATOMS: atom_id res chain seq x y z
N MET A 1 5.66 60.52 58.25
CA MET A 1 5.47 61.98 58.06
C MET A 1 4.14 62.14 57.33
N ASN A 2 3.08 62.57 58.02
CA ASN A 2 2.64 63.97 58.20
C ASN A 2 2.05 64.56 56.90
N LEU A 3 0.81 65.10 56.83
CA LEU A 3 -0.15 65.57 57.85
C LEU A 3 -1.63 65.56 57.37
N HIS A 4 -2.56 65.49 58.33
CA HIS A 4 -3.98 65.95 58.33
C HIS A 4 -5.01 65.34 57.33
N GLY A 5 -6.28 65.11 57.71
CA GLY A 5 -6.87 65.21 59.06
C GLY A 5 -8.41 65.07 59.12
N THR A 6 -8.89 64.86 60.35
CA THR A 6 -10.26 65.09 60.88
C THR A 6 -11.47 64.21 60.46
N GLN A 7 -11.99 63.55 61.51
CA GLN A 7 -13.39 63.44 61.95
C GLN A 7 -14.24 62.18 61.64
N VAL A 8 -14.46 61.47 62.76
CA VAL A 8 -15.44 60.42 63.02
C VAL A 8 -16.82 61.04 63.35
N MET A 9 -17.90 60.29 63.13
CA MET A 9 -19.29 60.54 63.57
C MET A 9 -20.01 61.77 62.98
N MET A 10 -20.70 61.56 61.86
CA MET A 10 -22.10 61.97 61.72
C MET A 10 -22.82 61.18 60.60
N PHE A 11 -24.14 61.05 60.73
CA PHE A 11 -25.07 60.41 59.78
C PHE A 11 -25.02 58.89 59.59
N VAL A 12 -25.41 58.19 60.67
CA VAL A 12 -26.37 57.09 60.56
C VAL A 12 -27.70 57.65 60.02
N ALA A 13 -27.84 57.80 58.69
CA ALA A 13 -29.11 58.11 58.00
C ALA A 13 -29.01 57.96 56.47
N ALA A 14 -28.84 56.74 55.96
CA ALA A 14 -29.01 56.45 54.52
C ALA A 14 -29.47 55.01 54.21
N SER A 15 -29.36 54.09 55.18
CA SER A 15 -29.69 52.66 55.04
C SER A 15 -31.05 52.26 55.66
N VAL A 16 -31.95 53.22 55.88
CA VAL A 16 -33.29 52.99 56.48
C VAL A 16 -34.43 53.43 55.52
N LEU A 17 -34.13 53.93 54.32
CA LEU A 17 -35.14 54.48 53.40
C LEU A 17 -35.30 53.71 52.08
N SER A 18 -35.52 52.40 52.20
CA SER A 18 -36.08 51.57 51.11
C SER A 18 -36.77 50.30 51.60
N LEU A 19 -36.50 49.83 52.84
CA LEU A 19 -37.28 48.79 53.52
C LEU A 19 -38.60 49.28 54.15
N ALA A 20 -38.97 50.55 53.93
CA ALA A 20 -40.07 51.24 54.61
C ALA A 20 -41.26 51.62 53.69
N ILE A 21 -41.36 51.04 52.49
CA ILE A 21 -42.43 51.37 51.51
C ILE A 21 -43.37 50.18 51.20
N LEU A 22 -43.09 48.96 51.70
CA LEU A 22 -44.00 47.80 51.54
C LEU A 22 -44.63 47.25 52.84
N THR A 23 -44.53 47.98 53.95
CA THR A 23 -45.21 47.62 55.23
C THR A 23 -46.40 48.50 55.58
N THR A 24 -46.77 49.49 54.74
CA THR A 24 -47.90 50.40 54.97
C THR A 24 -49.03 50.22 53.95
N ALA A 25 -49.37 48.97 53.62
CA ALA A 25 -50.50 48.64 52.75
C ALA A 25 -51.30 47.37 53.14
N PHE A 26 -51.03 46.77 54.31
CA PHE A 26 -51.88 45.70 54.88
C PHE A 26 -52.02 45.82 56.41
N THR A 27 -52.65 46.93 56.84
CA THR A 27 -53.26 47.05 58.17
C THR A 27 -54.75 47.41 58.05
N GLN A 28 -55.47 46.62 57.25
CA GLN A 28 -56.93 46.52 57.27
C GLN A 28 -57.34 45.06 57.04
N ASN A 29 -57.08 44.23 58.04
CA ASN A 29 -57.95 43.16 58.52
C ASN A 29 -57.40 42.74 59.89
N GLY A 30 -58.26 42.72 60.91
CA GLY A 30 -57.87 42.38 62.27
C GLY A 30 -57.85 40.88 62.51
N ASP A 31 -57.08 40.44 63.50
CA ASP A 31 -57.23 39.20 64.26
C ASP A 31 -57.83 37.98 63.51
N GLN A 32 -57.27 37.63 62.35
CA GLN A 32 -57.53 36.34 61.74
C GLN A 32 -56.69 35.27 62.43
N GLU A 33 -57.37 34.36 63.12
CA GLU A 33 -56.80 33.16 63.71
C GLU A 33 -56.26 32.25 62.58
N LEU A 34 -54.96 31.97 62.62
CA LEU A 34 -54.27 31.18 61.60
C LEU A 34 -54.66 29.71 61.71
N LYS A 35 -54.87 29.05 60.57
CA LYS A 35 -55.30 27.65 60.53
C LYS A 35 -54.13 26.68 60.42
N GLU A 36 -54.05 25.78 61.39
CA GLU A 36 -53.15 24.61 61.39
C GLU A 36 -53.78 23.45 60.60
N GLY A 37 -52.96 22.68 59.87
CA GLY A 37 -53.39 21.45 59.20
C GLY A 37 -53.45 21.54 57.67
N GLU A 38 -54.42 20.86 57.06
CA GLU A 38 -54.66 20.88 55.61
C GLU A 38 -55.77 21.89 55.27
N LEU A 39 -55.45 22.85 54.38
CA LEU A 39 -56.38 23.88 53.87
C LEU A 39 -56.68 23.56 52.40
N HIS A 40 -57.97 23.36 52.07
CA HIS A 40 -58.37 22.93 50.74
C HIS A 40 -58.80 24.11 49.85
N VAL A 41 -58.24 24.17 48.64
CA VAL A 41 -58.47 25.24 47.65
C VAL A 41 -59.15 24.67 46.41
N GLY A 42 -60.19 25.37 45.94
CA GLY A 42 -60.89 25.08 44.68
C GLY A 42 -62.37 25.47 44.70
N GLU A 43 -63.06 25.29 43.58
CA GLU A 43 -64.49 25.56 43.48
C GLU A 43 -65.28 24.64 44.43
N GLY A 44 -66.02 25.24 45.37
CA GLY A 44 -66.78 24.51 46.40
C GLY A 44 -66.00 24.09 47.65
N TYR A 45 -64.70 24.39 47.73
CA TYR A 45 -63.86 24.13 48.92
C TYR A 45 -63.79 25.33 49.88
N GLU A 46 -63.05 25.17 50.98
CA GLU A 46 -62.91 26.17 52.04
C GLU A 46 -62.33 27.50 51.55
N PHE A 47 -61.43 27.46 50.56
CA PHE A 47 -60.78 28.62 49.99
C PHE A 47 -60.96 28.68 48.46
N PRO A 48 -61.47 29.79 47.90
CA PRO A 48 -61.63 29.94 46.45
C PRO A 48 -60.37 30.50 45.73
N SER A 49 -59.33 30.88 46.48
CA SER A 49 -58.04 31.38 45.95
C SER A 49 -56.90 30.78 46.78
N VAL A 50 -55.80 30.46 46.10
CA VAL A 50 -54.60 29.87 46.70
C VAL A 50 -53.90 30.90 47.60
N GLN A 51 -53.85 32.18 47.20
CA GLN A 51 -53.24 33.23 48.06
C GLN A 51 -54.02 33.41 49.37
N ILE A 52 -55.35 33.40 49.34
CA ILE A 52 -56.16 33.54 50.58
C ILE A 52 -55.90 32.36 51.54
N ALA A 53 -55.70 31.15 51.00
CA ALA A 53 -55.33 29.99 51.81
C ALA A 53 -53.90 30.12 52.40
N ILE A 54 -52.93 30.63 51.63
CA ILE A 54 -51.57 30.93 52.11
C ILE A 54 -51.61 31.98 53.24
N ASP A 55 -52.36 33.07 53.08
CA ASP A 55 -52.46 34.15 54.07
C ASP A 55 -53.14 33.66 55.36
N SER A 56 -54.09 32.72 55.24
CA SER A 56 -54.83 32.10 56.36
C SER A 56 -54.05 30.97 57.07
N ALA A 57 -52.92 30.53 56.54
CA ALA A 57 -52.19 29.37 57.04
C ALA A 57 -51.25 29.69 58.22
N ALA A 58 -51.22 28.78 59.18
CA ALA A 58 -50.17 28.69 60.19
C ALA A 58 -48.87 28.13 59.59
N GLU A 59 -47.76 28.32 60.31
CA GLU A 59 -46.45 27.77 59.94
C GLU A 59 -46.49 26.23 59.98
N GLY A 60 -46.03 25.57 58.91
CA GLY A 60 -46.03 24.12 58.74
C GLY A 60 -47.31 23.54 58.12
N SER A 61 -48.36 24.35 57.91
CA SER A 61 -49.61 23.90 57.27
C SER A 61 -49.42 23.48 55.81
N THR A 62 -50.37 22.69 55.31
CA THR A 62 -50.39 22.19 53.92
C THR A 62 -51.59 22.76 53.17
N ILE A 63 -51.34 23.43 52.05
CA ILE A 63 -52.35 23.91 51.10
C ILE A 63 -52.57 22.80 50.06
N VAL A 64 -53.79 22.28 49.98
CA VAL A 64 -54.20 21.24 49.03
C VAL A 64 -55.04 21.87 47.94
N VAL A 65 -54.50 21.93 46.72
CA VAL A 65 -55.18 22.55 45.57
C VAL A 65 -55.83 21.48 44.72
N HIS A 66 -57.15 21.57 44.57
CA HIS A 66 -57.93 20.72 43.69
C HIS A 66 -57.91 21.21 42.23
N SER A 67 -58.30 20.33 41.32
CA SER A 67 -58.22 20.53 39.87
C SER A 67 -58.91 21.82 39.42
N GLY A 68 -58.20 22.63 38.62
CA GLY A 68 -58.70 23.91 38.12
C GLY A 68 -57.62 24.77 37.47
N GLU A 69 -58.07 25.83 36.79
CA GLU A 69 -57.26 26.94 36.27
C GLU A 69 -57.34 28.11 37.25
N TYR A 70 -56.19 28.59 37.73
CA TYR A 70 -56.07 29.62 38.76
C TYR A 70 -55.30 30.82 38.19
N HIS A 71 -56.01 31.93 37.99
CA HIS A 71 -55.47 33.19 37.48
C HIS A 71 -55.17 34.16 38.62
N GLU A 72 -54.07 33.90 39.35
CA GLU A 72 -53.59 34.72 40.47
C GLU A 72 -52.06 34.65 40.59
N ARG A 73 -51.43 35.67 41.20
CA ARG A 73 -50.00 35.66 41.54
C ARG A 73 -49.79 35.41 43.03
N LEU A 74 -48.96 34.42 43.34
CA LEU A 74 -48.74 33.93 44.70
C LEU A 74 -47.48 34.50 45.35
N PHE A 75 -47.57 34.77 46.65
CA PHE A 75 -46.51 35.25 47.51
C PHE A 75 -46.44 34.41 48.79
N ILE A 76 -45.42 33.55 48.89
CA ILE A 76 -45.21 32.66 50.04
C ILE A 76 -44.11 33.25 50.92
N TYR A 77 -44.51 33.71 52.10
CA TYR A 77 -43.65 34.35 53.11
C TYR A 77 -43.56 33.56 54.43
N ARG A 78 -44.14 32.35 54.47
CA ARG A 78 -44.16 31.40 55.61
C ARG A 78 -43.82 29.99 55.15
N GLY A 79 -43.32 29.15 56.06
CA GLY A 79 -42.99 27.76 55.76
C GLY A 79 -44.25 26.93 55.63
N ILE A 80 -44.61 26.53 54.41
CA ILE A 80 -45.83 25.77 54.08
C ILE A 80 -45.57 24.72 53.00
N THR A 81 -46.44 23.72 52.89
CA THR A 81 -46.46 22.80 51.75
C THR A 81 -47.60 23.14 50.81
N LEU A 82 -47.33 23.47 49.54
CA LEU A 82 -48.34 23.56 48.49
C LEU A 82 -48.32 22.25 47.69
N LYS A 83 -49.45 21.53 47.63
CA LYS A 83 -49.56 20.29 46.85
C LYS A 83 -50.86 20.21 46.05
N ALA A 84 -50.83 19.49 44.94
CA ALA A 84 -52.06 19.04 44.29
C ALA A 84 -52.78 18.00 45.16
N ALA A 85 -54.11 17.91 45.04
CA ALA A 85 -54.88 16.82 45.66
C ALA A 85 -54.49 15.45 45.07
N PRO A 86 -54.66 14.33 45.80
CA PRO A 86 -54.21 13.01 45.34
C PRO A 86 -54.90 12.56 44.05
N GLY A 87 -54.12 12.36 42.97
CA GLY A 87 -54.63 11.98 41.65
C GLY A 87 -55.19 13.14 40.82
N GLU A 88 -55.07 14.38 41.31
CA GLU A 88 -55.53 15.61 40.66
C GLU A 88 -54.37 16.47 40.16
N SER A 89 -54.67 17.45 39.30
CA SER A 89 -53.71 18.47 38.85
C SER A 89 -54.38 19.82 38.65
N PHE A 90 -53.70 20.88 39.07
CA PHE A 90 -54.13 22.26 38.84
C PHE A 90 -53.14 23.00 37.95
N HIS A 91 -53.56 24.14 37.40
CA HIS A 91 -52.71 25.06 36.66
C HIS A 91 -52.82 26.47 37.25
N LEU A 92 -51.68 27.04 37.63
CA LEU A 92 -51.54 28.44 38.00
C LEU A 92 -51.02 29.20 36.78
N ALA A 93 -51.91 29.95 36.13
CA ALA A 93 -51.67 30.64 34.87
C ALA A 93 -51.74 32.16 35.07
N ALA A 94 -50.59 32.79 35.33
CA ALA A 94 -50.54 34.18 35.76
C ALA A 94 -49.96 35.14 34.71
N SER A 95 -50.14 36.45 34.94
CA SER A 95 -49.71 37.55 34.07
C SER A 95 -49.36 38.81 34.88
N SER A 96 -49.01 39.89 34.18
CA SER A 96 -48.85 41.22 34.80
C SER A 96 -50.15 41.81 35.34
N ASP A 97 -51.30 41.31 34.87
CA ASP A 97 -52.61 41.94 35.07
C ASP A 97 -53.46 41.18 36.08
N ASP A 98 -53.10 39.92 36.37
CA ASP A 98 -53.77 39.10 37.37
C ASP A 98 -53.65 39.65 38.81
N PRO A 99 -54.61 39.33 39.69
CA PRO A 99 -54.59 39.73 41.09
C PRO A 99 -53.42 39.09 41.84
N GLY A 100 -52.82 39.84 42.77
CA GLY A 100 -51.82 39.32 43.70
C GLY A 100 -51.13 40.43 44.50
N PRO A 101 -50.43 40.11 45.61
CA PRO A 101 -49.83 41.09 46.51
C PRO A 101 -48.85 42.08 45.82
N PRO A 102 -48.69 43.30 46.34
CA PRO A 102 -47.70 44.26 45.85
C PRO A 102 -46.28 43.65 45.79
N GLY A 103 -45.58 43.84 44.67
CA GLY A 103 -44.25 43.25 44.45
C GLY A 103 -44.24 41.87 43.79
N THR A 104 -45.39 41.23 43.57
CA THR A 104 -45.48 39.92 42.86
C THR A 104 -45.34 40.00 41.33
N ARG A 105 -45.35 41.20 40.73
CA ARG A 105 -45.20 41.33 39.27
C ARG A 105 -43.89 40.70 38.80
N GLY A 106 -43.98 39.88 37.76
CA GLY A 106 -42.86 39.13 37.19
C GLY A 106 -42.66 37.73 37.77
N ALA A 107 -43.61 37.18 38.53
CA ALA A 107 -43.72 35.72 38.61
C ALA A 107 -45.15 35.24 38.89
N ALA A 108 -45.42 33.96 38.59
CA ALA A 108 -46.66 33.31 39.02
C ALA A 108 -46.62 32.96 40.51
N LEU A 109 -45.46 32.52 41.02
CA LEU A 109 -45.23 32.23 42.43
C LEU A 109 -43.87 32.79 42.89
N ILE A 110 -43.88 33.58 43.97
CA ILE A 110 -42.66 34.10 44.63
C ILE A 110 -42.53 33.53 46.06
N ILE A 111 -41.36 33.01 46.39
CA ILE A 111 -40.98 32.55 47.74
C ILE A 111 -39.98 33.53 48.37
N THR A 112 -40.33 34.02 49.56
CA THR A 112 -39.48 34.87 50.43
C THR A 112 -39.41 34.36 51.87
N SER A 113 -40.02 33.20 52.18
CA SER A 113 -40.05 32.65 53.53
C SER A 113 -38.65 32.37 54.08
N SER A 114 -38.41 32.71 55.34
CA SER A 114 -37.21 32.27 56.07
C SER A 114 -37.20 30.77 56.38
N SER A 115 -38.36 30.12 56.31
CA SER A 115 -38.58 28.72 56.67
C SER A 115 -38.76 27.84 55.43
N PRO A 116 -38.52 26.52 55.50
CA PRO A 116 -38.69 25.62 54.36
C PRO A 116 -40.11 25.69 53.77
N VAL A 117 -40.18 25.72 52.44
CA VAL A 117 -41.42 25.68 51.65
C VAL A 117 -41.32 24.50 50.70
N THR A 118 -42.37 23.70 50.61
CA THR A 118 -42.43 22.56 49.69
C THR A 118 -43.50 22.80 48.65
N ILE A 119 -43.14 22.81 47.37
CA ILE A 119 -44.06 22.80 46.24
C ILE A 119 -44.03 21.38 45.66
N ASN A 120 -45.17 20.69 45.62
CA ASN A 120 -45.28 19.30 45.20
C ASN A 120 -46.44 19.10 44.20
N GLY A 121 -46.13 19.09 42.91
CA GLY A 121 -47.12 19.03 41.83
C GLY A 121 -47.76 20.37 41.48
N GLY A 122 -48.72 20.30 40.55
CA GLY A 122 -49.33 21.46 39.88
C GLY A 122 -48.56 21.89 38.64
N THR A 123 -49.23 22.67 37.80
CA THR A 123 -48.65 23.32 36.61
C THR A 123 -48.50 24.82 36.88
N TYR A 124 -47.41 25.44 36.45
CA TYR A 124 -47.11 26.86 36.69
C TYR A 124 -46.67 27.52 35.39
N SER A 125 -47.32 28.64 35.02
CA SER A 125 -46.93 29.47 33.89
C SER A 125 -47.11 30.97 34.19
N TYR A 126 -46.25 31.79 33.59
CA TYR A 126 -46.34 33.24 33.66
C TYR A 126 -46.24 33.87 32.26
N SER A 127 -47.38 34.37 31.79
CA SER A 127 -47.53 35.10 30.54
C SER A 127 -46.93 36.51 30.63
N GLY A 128 -45.60 36.57 30.53
CA GLY A 128 -44.81 37.79 30.51
C GLY A 128 -43.58 37.64 29.60
N GLY A 129 -43.24 38.70 28.88
CA GLY A 129 -42.14 38.72 27.90
C GLY A 129 -40.86 39.41 28.38
N THR A 130 -40.82 39.91 29.62
CA THR A 130 -39.65 40.61 30.16
C THR A 130 -38.67 39.63 30.79
N TRP A 131 -37.38 39.95 30.78
CA TRP A 131 -36.33 39.09 31.33
C TRP A 131 -36.57 38.62 32.78
N ASN A 132 -37.30 39.43 33.55
CA ASN A 132 -37.53 39.19 34.97
C ASN A 132 -38.68 38.20 35.27
N ASP A 133 -39.45 37.82 34.25
CA ASP A 133 -40.70 37.08 34.35
C ASP A 133 -40.44 35.57 34.53
N ALA A 134 -40.91 34.97 35.63
CA ALA A 134 -40.66 33.57 35.98
C ALA A 134 -41.94 32.79 36.34
N ALA A 135 -41.99 31.49 36.11
CA ALA A 135 -43.07 30.67 36.67
C ALA A 135 -42.94 30.60 38.21
N ILE A 136 -41.76 30.22 38.71
CA ILE A 136 -41.45 30.13 40.14
C ILE A 136 -40.18 30.93 40.43
N LYS A 137 -40.21 31.78 41.46
CA LYS A 137 -39.07 32.61 41.86
C LYS A 137 -38.79 32.50 43.36
N ILE A 138 -37.57 32.14 43.74
CA ILE A 138 -37.12 32.08 45.13
C ILE A 138 -36.15 33.24 45.36
N GLN A 139 -36.46 34.15 46.29
CA GLN A 139 -35.66 35.36 46.53
C GLN A 139 -34.97 35.38 47.91
N TYR A 140 -35.47 34.57 48.85
CA TYR A 140 -34.92 34.44 50.20
C TYR A 140 -35.30 33.10 50.81
N GLY A 141 -34.39 32.51 51.59
CA GLY A 141 -34.67 31.41 52.52
C GLY A 141 -33.81 30.16 52.32
N TYR A 142 -33.98 29.19 53.22
CA TYR A 142 -33.20 27.94 53.24
C TYR A 142 -34.09 26.70 53.28
N GLY A 143 -33.73 25.67 52.51
CA GLY A 143 -34.36 24.36 52.57
C GLY A 143 -35.61 24.16 51.72
N HIS A 144 -35.96 25.13 50.85
CA HIS A 144 -37.14 25.00 49.98
C HIS A 144 -36.99 23.85 48.98
N THR A 145 -38.11 23.21 48.64
CA THR A 145 -38.16 22.06 47.72
C THR A 145 -39.22 22.30 46.66
N ILE A 146 -38.84 22.21 45.38
CA ILE A 146 -39.75 22.24 44.23
C ILE A 146 -39.71 20.87 43.56
N GLN A 147 -40.81 20.12 43.59
CA GLN A 147 -40.82 18.75 43.10
C GLN A 147 -42.11 18.35 42.37
N ASN A 148 -41.98 17.40 41.44
CA ASN A 148 -43.08 16.79 40.68
C ASN A 148 -44.00 17.81 39.94
N ALA A 149 -43.54 19.04 39.74
CA ALA A 149 -44.32 20.12 39.14
C ALA A 149 -44.06 20.23 37.63
N ASN A 150 -45.03 20.79 36.91
CA ASN A 150 -44.92 21.12 35.49
C ASN A 150 -44.73 22.64 35.33
N ILE A 151 -43.59 23.08 34.82
CA ILE A 151 -43.24 24.49 34.65
C ILE A 151 -43.17 24.78 33.15
N LYS A 152 -43.98 25.72 32.67
CA LYS A 152 -44.09 25.96 31.22
C LYS A 152 -44.38 27.40 30.82
N ASP A 153 -44.27 27.66 29.53
CA ASP A 153 -44.85 28.83 28.83
C ASP A 153 -44.48 30.18 29.50
N SER A 154 -43.21 30.33 29.89
CA SER A 154 -42.70 31.46 30.69
C SER A 154 -41.36 31.99 30.14
N LYS A 155 -40.92 33.18 30.54
CA LYS A 155 -39.57 33.66 30.18
C LYS A 155 -38.47 32.95 30.96
N GLN A 156 -38.64 32.77 32.26
CA GLN A 156 -37.81 31.91 33.11
C GLN A 156 -38.69 30.81 33.73
N GLY A 157 -38.15 29.62 33.96
CA GLY A 157 -38.88 28.54 34.63
C GLY A 157 -38.81 28.71 36.15
N ILE A 158 -37.83 28.05 36.78
CA ILE A 158 -37.53 28.18 38.21
C ILE A 158 -36.30 29.07 38.39
N TRP A 159 -36.47 30.27 38.96
CA TRP A 159 -35.36 31.19 39.23
C TRP A 159 -35.07 31.31 40.73
N VAL A 160 -33.88 30.87 41.14
CA VAL A 160 -33.35 31.05 42.49
C VAL A 160 -32.38 32.25 42.48
N HIS A 161 -32.74 33.30 43.22
CA HIS A 161 -32.09 34.60 43.19
C HIS A 161 -31.49 34.97 44.55
N GLY A 162 -30.16 35.01 44.63
CA GLY A 162 -29.37 35.15 45.86
C GLY A 162 -28.92 36.57 46.26
N GLY A 163 -29.39 37.62 45.57
CA GLY A 163 -29.14 39.02 45.92
C GLY A 163 -27.90 39.70 45.30
N ASP A 164 -27.65 40.94 45.71
CA ASP A 164 -26.64 41.83 45.13
C ASP A 164 -25.22 41.67 45.71
N LEU A 165 -24.22 42.21 44.98
CA LEU A 165 -22.76 42.09 45.16
C LEU A 165 -22.16 42.46 46.54
N ARG A 166 -22.95 42.76 47.58
CA ARG A 166 -22.47 43.33 48.85
C ARG A 166 -22.95 42.61 50.12
N THR A 167 -23.66 41.48 50.01
CA THR A 167 -24.24 40.75 51.15
C THR A 167 -24.04 39.24 51.06
N SER A 168 -24.15 38.55 52.20
CA SER A 168 -24.10 37.08 52.33
C SER A 168 -25.26 36.38 51.61
N LEU A 169 -25.02 35.14 51.13
CA LEU A 169 -25.98 34.26 50.44
C LEU A 169 -27.40 34.28 51.05
N SER A 170 -28.40 34.72 50.28
CA SER A 170 -29.80 34.78 50.73
C SER A 170 -30.62 33.50 50.48
N CYS A 171 -30.16 32.62 49.58
CA CYS A 171 -30.89 31.42 49.14
C CYS A 171 -29.99 30.17 49.19
N GLY A 172 -30.38 29.14 49.95
CA GLY A 172 -29.57 27.93 50.10
C GLY A 172 -30.35 26.67 50.49
N ASN A 173 -29.64 25.54 50.50
CA ASN A 173 -30.19 24.18 50.63
C ASN A 173 -31.47 23.89 49.81
N ILE A 174 -31.57 24.44 48.59
CA ILE A 174 -32.74 24.27 47.72
C ILE A 174 -32.71 22.88 47.07
N ARG A 175 -33.87 22.24 46.87
CA ARG A 175 -34.01 21.01 46.07
C ARG A 175 -34.97 21.24 44.91
N ILE A 176 -34.57 20.84 43.71
CA ILE A 176 -35.39 20.90 42.50
C ILE A 176 -35.36 19.51 41.86
N SER A 177 -36.45 18.74 41.96
CA SER A 177 -36.44 17.34 41.50
C SER A 177 -37.76 16.76 41.02
N GLY A 178 -37.73 15.90 40.00
CA GLY A 178 -38.93 15.28 39.45
C GLY A 178 -39.81 16.22 38.62
N ASN A 179 -39.33 17.43 38.31
CA ASN A 179 -40.13 18.43 37.60
C ASN A 179 -40.03 18.24 36.08
N THR A 180 -41.12 18.54 35.37
CA THR A 180 -41.12 18.73 33.92
C THR A 180 -41.03 20.22 33.64
N ILE A 181 -40.07 20.65 32.84
CA ILE A 181 -39.85 22.06 32.48
C ILE A 181 -39.82 22.18 30.96
N GLN A 182 -40.72 22.96 30.37
CA GLN A 182 -40.87 22.99 28.91
C GLN A 182 -41.23 24.37 28.34
N ASN A 183 -40.78 24.66 27.12
CA ASN A 183 -41.12 25.89 26.38
C ASN A 183 -40.78 27.17 27.17
N ILE A 184 -39.53 27.27 27.62
CA ILE A 184 -39.03 28.41 28.41
C ILE A 184 -38.09 29.24 27.54
N SER A 185 -38.50 30.45 27.17
CA SER A 185 -37.74 31.29 26.21
C SER A 185 -36.45 31.90 26.77
N GLY A 186 -36.07 31.56 28.01
CA GLY A 186 -34.84 31.91 28.70
C GLY A 186 -34.30 30.67 29.39
N HIS A 187 -34.09 30.73 30.71
CA HIS A 187 -33.51 29.63 31.49
C HIS A 187 -34.61 28.75 32.11
N GLY A 188 -34.55 27.43 31.90
CA GLY A 188 -35.45 26.46 32.52
C GLY A 188 -35.30 26.43 34.04
N ILE A 189 -34.08 26.26 34.53
CA ILE A 189 -33.68 26.49 35.92
C ILE A 189 -32.56 27.52 35.94
N TYR A 190 -32.74 28.62 36.67
CA TYR A 190 -31.73 29.67 36.82
C TYR A 190 -31.26 29.78 38.26
N LEU A 191 -29.99 29.45 38.51
CA LEU A 191 -29.31 29.71 39.78
C LEU A 191 -28.43 30.96 39.65
N GLN A 192 -28.72 31.97 40.47
CA GLN A 192 -27.97 33.22 40.50
C GLN A 192 -27.56 33.51 41.96
N ARG A 193 -26.29 33.34 42.30
CA ARG A 193 -25.76 33.48 43.68
C ARG A 193 -26.49 32.61 44.73
N SER A 194 -26.86 31.39 44.35
CA SER A 194 -27.69 30.51 45.17
C SER A 194 -27.24 29.05 45.07
N TYR A 195 -27.51 28.28 46.12
CA TYR A 195 -27.22 26.84 46.14
C TYR A 195 -28.49 25.99 46.01
N ALA A 196 -28.49 25.05 45.06
CA ALA A 196 -29.53 24.05 44.88
C ALA A 196 -28.95 22.70 44.46
N ASN A 197 -29.63 21.61 44.87
CA ASN A 197 -29.51 20.29 44.26
C ASN A 197 -30.55 20.17 43.15
N ILE A 198 -30.13 19.80 41.94
CA ILE A 198 -31.00 19.68 40.77
C ILE A 198 -30.93 18.26 40.23
N TYR A 199 -31.99 17.47 40.37
CA TYR A 199 -31.94 16.05 40.00
C TYR A 199 -33.26 15.42 39.55
N GLY A 200 -33.21 14.50 38.59
CA GLY A 200 -34.41 13.80 38.13
C GLY A 200 -35.44 14.71 37.45
N ASN A 201 -35.03 15.83 36.85
CA ASN A 201 -35.92 16.71 36.11
C ASN A 201 -35.84 16.43 34.61
N THR A 202 -36.97 16.56 33.90
CA THR A 202 -37.03 16.51 32.44
C THR A 202 -37.22 17.93 31.92
N ILE A 203 -36.25 18.45 31.18
CA ILE A 203 -36.20 19.84 30.71
C ILE A 203 -36.21 19.84 29.18
N SER A 204 -37.02 20.68 28.54
CA SER A 204 -37.15 20.67 27.08
C SER A 204 -37.46 22.05 26.49
N LEU A 205 -37.05 22.30 25.24
CA LEU A 205 -37.39 23.52 24.50
C LEU A 205 -37.09 24.80 25.31
N CYS A 206 -35.91 24.84 25.94
CA CYS A 206 -35.42 25.97 26.72
C CYS A 206 -34.32 26.72 25.94
N GLY A 207 -33.99 27.94 26.36
CA GLY A 207 -32.70 28.55 26.01
C GLY A 207 -31.60 27.72 26.67
N GLU A 208 -31.30 28.04 27.92
CA GLU A 208 -30.47 27.20 28.80
C GLU A 208 -31.39 26.32 29.65
N GLY A 209 -31.22 25.00 29.61
CA GLY A 209 -31.99 24.08 30.45
C GLY A 209 -31.71 24.32 31.94
N ILE A 210 -30.42 24.35 32.30
CA ILE A 210 -29.94 24.77 33.62
C ILE A 210 -28.83 25.82 33.43
N MET A 211 -29.04 27.01 34.00
CA MET A 211 -28.07 28.11 34.02
C MET A 211 -27.57 28.36 35.44
N VAL A 212 -26.25 28.34 35.66
CA VAL A 212 -25.61 28.66 36.94
C VAL A 212 -24.66 29.85 36.73
N ALA A 213 -25.13 31.06 37.10
CA ALA A 213 -24.41 32.31 36.82
C ALA A 213 -23.88 33.00 38.09
N HIS A 214 -22.58 33.26 38.11
CA HIS A 214 -21.84 33.99 39.15
C HIS A 214 -22.25 33.61 40.58
N GLY A 215 -22.45 32.30 40.80
CA GLY A 215 -22.96 31.77 42.06
C GLY A 215 -22.08 30.69 42.65
N TYR A 216 -21.97 30.71 43.98
CA TYR A 216 -21.41 29.62 44.75
C TYR A 216 -22.43 28.48 44.81
N THR A 217 -22.09 27.30 44.32
CA THR A 217 -22.57 26.12 45.02
C THR A 217 -21.76 25.99 46.31
N SER A 218 -22.39 25.65 47.43
CA SER A 218 -21.68 25.28 48.66
C SER A 218 -21.19 23.84 48.61
N SER A 219 -20.36 23.47 49.58
CA SER A 219 -19.81 22.12 49.76
C SER A 219 -20.90 21.05 49.81
N GLY A 220 -21.13 20.35 48.69
CA GLY A 220 -21.89 19.09 48.66
C GLY A 220 -23.22 19.08 47.88
N GLY A 221 -23.42 19.90 46.85
CA GLY A 221 -24.64 19.85 46.03
C GLY A 221 -24.41 19.98 44.52
N GLY A 222 -24.91 19.03 43.74
CA GLY A 222 -24.63 18.87 42.31
C GLY A 222 -25.86 18.84 41.41
N ILE A 223 -25.61 18.54 40.13
CA ILE A 223 -26.63 18.39 39.08
C ILE A 223 -26.55 16.95 38.57
N TRP A 224 -27.58 16.12 38.80
CA TRP A 224 -27.52 14.71 38.42
C TRP A 224 -28.83 14.05 37.99
N GLY A 225 -28.77 13.08 37.08
CA GLY A 225 -29.96 12.32 36.68
C GLY A 225 -31.03 13.16 35.99
N ASN A 226 -30.68 14.29 35.36
CA ASN A 226 -31.62 15.13 34.61
C ASN A 226 -31.57 14.79 33.12
N GLU A 227 -32.73 14.84 32.46
CA GLU A 227 -32.88 14.68 31.00
C GLU A 227 -33.15 16.05 30.38
N ILE A 228 -32.34 16.47 29.39
CA ILE A 228 -32.47 17.80 28.79
C ILE A 228 -32.53 17.69 27.26
N HIS A 229 -33.60 18.22 26.65
CA HIS A 229 -33.94 18.03 25.24
C HIS A 229 -34.06 19.35 24.48
N ASN A 230 -33.66 19.37 23.21
CA ASN A 230 -33.97 20.44 22.25
C ASN A 230 -33.76 21.87 22.79
N SER A 231 -32.71 22.08 23.58
CA SER A 231 -32.40 23.35 24.22
C SER A 231 -31.15 23.98 23.60
N THR A 232 -31.02 25.31 23.64
CA THR A 232 -29.81 25.98 23.16
C THR A 232 -28.59 25.50 23.93
N VAL A 233 -28.65 25.47 25.26
CA VAL A 233 -27.65 24.82 26.10
C VAL A 233 -28.35 23.88 27.08
N GLY A 234 -27.83 22.67 27.29
CA GLY A 234 -28.34 21.75 28.31
C GLY A 234 -28.03 22.28 29.72
N VAL A 235 -26.74 22.30 30.08
CA VAL A 235 -26.23 22.94 31.31
C VAL A 235 -25.17 23.99 30.96
N PHE A 236 -25.36 25.23 31.40
CA PHE A 236 -24.41 26.33 31.28
C PHE A 236 -23.86 26.72 32.65
N LEU A 237 -22.53 26.71 32.81
CA LEU A 237 -21.84 26.98 34.09
C LEU A 237 -20.85 28.15 33.98
N GLU A 238 -21.15 29.23 34.69
CA GLU A 238 -20.28 30.38 35.00
C GLU A 238 -20.15 30.51 36.51
N SER A 239 -19.38 29.60 37.13
CA SER A 239 -19.34 29.44 38.59
C SER A 239 -17.93 29.20 39.12
N ASP A 240 -17.65 29.81 40.27
CA ASP A 240 -16.45 29.56 41.04
C ASP A 240 -16.38 28.11 41.55
N TRP A 241 -17.52 27.45 41.79
CA TRP A 241 -17.56 26.08 42.29
C TRP A 241 -18.87 25.38 41.94
N VAL A 242 -18.77 24.23 41.27
CA VAL A 242 -19.82 23.20 41.10
C VAL A 242 -19.16 21.85 41.39
N PRO A 243 -19.70 20.97 42.25
CA PRO A 243 -18.94 19.84 42.78
C PRO A 243 -19.05 18.56 41.93
N LYS A 244 -20.14 18.37 41.17
CA LYS A 244 -20.31 17.24 40.24
C LYS A 244 -21.44 17.52 39.24
N LEU A 245 -21.22 17.17 37.97
CA LEU A 245 -22.25 16.95 36.97
C LEU A 245 -22.26 15.44 36.65
N ASP A 246 -23.33 14.74 36.99
CA ASP A 246 -23.33 13.27 37.10
C ASP A 246 -24.55 12.61 36.47
N GLN A 247 -24.42 11.60 35.60
CA GLN A 247 -25.58 10.83 35.12
C GLN A 247 -26.69 11.67 34.46
N ASN A 248 -26.38 12.80 33.83
CA ASN A 248 -27.36 13.59 33.07
C ASN A 248 -27.34 13.18 31.60
N THR A 249 -28.50 13.31 30.94
CA THR A 249 -28.67 12.94 29.54
C THR A 249 -29.11 14.14 28.72
N PHE A 250 -28.40 14.40 27.62
CA PHE A 250 -28.63 15.51 26.71
C PHE A 250 -29.10 15.01 25.35
N PHE A 251 -30.20 15.54 24.84
CA PHE A 251 -30.76 15.19 23.53
C PHE A 251 -30.91 16.43 22.66
N ASP A 252 -30.37 16.39 21.44
CA ASP A 252 -30.64 17.38 20.37
C ASP A 252 -30.38 18.85 20.81
N CYS A 253 -29.45 19.05 21.76
CA CYS A 253 -29.08 20.38 22.25
C CYS A 253 -27.99 21.01 21.38
N GLN A 254 -27.99 22.33 21.19
CA GLN A 254 -26.91 22.99 20.43
C GLN A 254 -25.57 22.87 21.18
N TRP A 255 -25.59 23.05 22.50
CA TRP A 255 -24.52 22.64 23.41
C TRP A 255 -25.11 21.74 24.51
N GLY A 256 -24.56 20.55 24.74
CA GLY A 256 -24.97 19.72 25.89
C GLY A 256 -24.54 20.40 27.19
N VAL A 257 -23.23 20.59 27.35
CA VAL A 257 -22.64 21.33 28.48
C VAL A 257 -21.76 22.47 27.96
N TYR A 258 -21.89 23.65 28.57
CA TYR A 258 -21.06 24.82 28.30
C TYR A 258 -20.39 25.31 29.59
N LEU A 259 -19.06 25.32 29.62
CA LEU A 259 -18.24 25.72 30.76
C LEU A 259 -17.44 26.98 30.43
N ASN A 260 -17.59 28.03 31.26
CA ASN A 260 -16.94 29.32 31.07
C ASN A 260 -16.28 29.80 32.37
N ASP A 261 -14.94 29.95 32.36
CA ASP A 261 -14.08 30.48 33.43
C ASP A 261 -14.40 29.98 34.86
N THR A 262 -14.19 28.68 35.12
CA THR A 262 -14.38 28.08 36.46
C THR A 262 -13.15 28.23 37.37
N SER A 263 -13.37 28.57 38.66
CA SER A 263 -12.26 28.76 39.63
C SER A 263 -11.61 27.46 40.11
N SER A 264 -12.30 26.33 39.94
CA SER A 264 -11.83 24.97 40.25
C SER A 264 -12.04 24.02 39.05
N PRO A 265 -11.23 22.95 38.91
CA PRO A 265 -11.52 21.89 37.94
C PRO A 265 -12.85 21.20 38.30
N LEU A 266 -13.79 21.22 37.37
CA LEU A 266 -15.08 20.52 37.48
C LEU A 266 -14.92 19.05 37.07
N THR A 267 -15.55 18.14 37.81
CA THR A 267 -15.70 16.74 37.39
C THR A 267 -17.07 16.53 36.74
N LEU A 268 -17.04 16.12 35.48
CA LEU A 268 -18.18 15.55 34.75
C LEU A 268 -18.00 14.04 34.76
N ASN A 269 -19.05 13.31 35.12
CA ASN A 269 -19.01 11.87 35.29
C ASN A 269 -20.26 11.18 34.72
N ASN A 270 -20.08 10.20 33.84
CA ASN A 270 -21.15 9.35 33.32
C ASN A 270 -22.34 10.15 32.72
N ASN A 271 -22.09 11.27 32.04
CA ASN A 271 -23.15 11.99 31.31
C ASN A 271 -23.21 11.53 29.85
N ASP A 272 -24.42 11.43 29.31
CA ASP A 272 -24.70 10.94 27.96
C ASP A 272 -25.18 12.08 27.04
N TYR A 273 -24.66 12.14 25.82
CA TYR A 273 -24.92 13.22 24.87
C TYR A 273 -25.36 12.66 23.51
N TYR A 274 -26.63 12.83 23.16
CA TYR A 274 -27.23 12.34 21.92
C TYR A 274 -27.51 13.48 20.94
N ARG A 275 -26.92 13.40 19.74
CA ARG A 275 -27.16 14.31 18.60
C ARG A 275 -27.00 15.82 18.92
N CYS A 276 -26.18 16.15 19.91
CA CYS A 276 -25.89 17.54 20.24
C CYS A 276 -24.94 18.15 19.19
N SER A 277 -25.11 19.42 18.82
CA SER A 277 -24.17 20.06 17.88
C SER A 277 -22.76 20.13 18.48
N VAL A 278 -22.67 20.47 19.76
CA VAL A 278 -21.48 20.27 20.59
C VAL A 278 -21.88 19.52 21.86
N GLY A 279 -21.22 18.40 22.17
CA GLY A 279 -21.43 17.67 23.42
C GLY A 279 -21.02 18.51 24.63
N MET A 280 -19.72 18.77 24.78
CA MET A 280 -19.17 19.70 25.77
C MET A 280 -18.32 20.80 25.11
N PHE A 281 -18.59 22.04 25.48
CA PHE A 281 -17.71 23.19 25.23
C PHE A 281 -17.05 23.65 26.54
N TYR A 282 -15.74 23.89 26.53
CA TYR A 282 -15.01 24.46 27.66
C TYR A 282 -14.13 25.65 27.26
N ARG A 283 -14.09 26.68 28.09
CA ARG A 283 -13.14 27.78 28.02
C ARG A 283 -12.80 28.27 29.42
N GLY A 284 -11.50 28.33 29.75
CA GLY A 284 -11.04 28.91 31.02
C GLY A 284 -9.64 28.46 31.45
N SER A 285 -9.26 28.80 32.68
CA SER A 285 -7.91 28.53 33.22
C SER A 285 -7.70 27.17 33.88
N ASN A 286 -8.76 26.47 34.29
CA ASN A 286 -8.70 25.18 35.01
C ASN A 286 -9.43 24.08 34.23
N GLY A 287 -8.67 23.22 33.55
CA GLY A 287 -9.24 22.16 32.72
C GLY A 287 -10.12 21.19 33.53
N PRO A 288 -11.29 20.77 33.01
CA PRO A 288 -12.18 19.84 33.70
C PRO A 288 -11.65 18.41 33.66
N ILE A 289 -12.23 17.55 34.50
CA ILE A 289 -12.06 16.10 34.48
C ILE A 289 -13.32 15.49 33.89
N LEU A 290 -13.17 14.78 32.79
CA LEU A 290 -14.22 13.98 32.13
C LEU A 290 -13.96 12.52 32.48
N ASP A 291 -14.95 11.84 33.05
CA ASP A 291 -14.86 10.44 33.45
C ASP A 291 -16.11 9.70 32.95
N GLN A 292 -15.96 8.69 32.09
CA GLN A 292 -17.08 7.88 31.58
C GLN A 292 -18.18 8.68 30.82
N GLU A 293 -17.85 9.85 30.26
CA GLU A 293 -18.77 10.62 29.40
C GLU A 293 -18.97 9.90 28.06
N VAL A 294 -20.21 9.84 27.56
CA VAL A 294 -20.55 9.12 26.31
C VAL A 294 -21.26 10.02 25.31
N TYR A 295 -20.71 10.13 24.10
CA TYR A 295 -21.22 10.98 23.04
C TYR A 295 -21.70 10.16 21.83
N TYR A 296 -22.95 10.32 21.43
CA TYR A 296 -23.59 9.63 20.31
C TYR A 296 -24.03 10.61 19.22
N ASN A 297 -23.48 10.47 18.02
CA ASN A 297 -23.81 11.26 16.82
C ASN A 297 -23.79 12.78 17.03
N CYS A 298 -22.92 13.28 17.92
CA CYS A 298 -22.71 14.71 18.11
C CYS A 298 -21.85 15.26 16.96
N THR A 299 -22.10 16.48 16.47
CA THR A 299 -21.27 17.05 15.37
C THR A 299 -19.82 17.25 15.82
N THR A 300 -19.64 17.71 17.06
CA THR A 300 -18.39 17.67 17.83
C THR A 300 -18.71 17.19 19.25
N ALA A 301 -18.02 16.17 19.75
CA ALA A 301 -18.17 15.72 21.14
C ALA A 301 -17.50 16.70 22.12
N LEU A 302 -16.23 17.06 21.88
CA LEU A 302 -15.43 17.91 22.77
C LEU A 302 -14.86 19.12 22.02
N HIS A 303 -15.13 20.33 22.51
CA HIS A 303 -14.59 21.58 21.95
C HIS A 303 -13.96 22.43 23.06
N THR A 304 -12.74 22.95 22.84
CA THR A 304 -12.17 23.96 23.76
C THR A 304 -11.85 25.28 23.09
N GLY A 305 -12.41 26.37 23.62
CA GLY A 305 -12.24 27.71 23.12
C GLY A 305 -10.91 28.35 23.54
N ALA A 306 -10.47 29.36 22.81
CA ALA A 306 -9.22 30.07 23.07
C ALA A 306 -9.27 30.88 24.39
N ALA A 307 -8.86 30.24 25.49
CA ALA A 307 -8.37 30.85 26.72
C ALA A 307 -7.67 29.80 27.61
N GLY A 308 -6.55 30.17 28.25
CA GLY A 308 -6.29 29.73 29.62
C GLY A 308 -5.48 28.47 29.93
N GLY A 309 -4.87 27.73 29.00
CA GLY A 309 -3.78 26.76 29.31
C GLY A 309 -4.05 25.61 30.31
N GLY A 310 -5.29 25.40 30.76
CA GLY A 310 -5.64 24.34 31.72
C GLY A 310 -5.72 22.96 31.06
N LYS A 311 -5.01 21.96 31.62
CA LYS A 311 -4.98 20.58 31.12
C LYS A 311 -6.34 19.91 31.28
N LEU A 312 -6.96 19.52 30.16
CA LEU A 312 -8.15 18.66 30.13
C LEU A 312 -7.77 17.23 30.52
N ILE A 313 -8.49 16.61 31.45
CA ILE A 313 -8.28 15.21 31.82
C ILE A 313 -9.48 14.40 31.32
N VAL A 314 -9.24 13.34 30.55
CA VAL A 314 -10.27 12.49 29.93
C VAL A 314 -10.01 11.04 30.32
N ARG A 315 -11.01 10.37 30.88
CA ARG A 315 -10.92 8.99 31.39
C ARG A 315 -12.10 8.16 30.93
N SER A 316 -11.83 7.01 30.30
CA SER A 316 -12.86 6.04 29.93
C SER A 316 -14.06 6.63 29.16
N CYS A 317 -13.86 7.74 28.44
CA CYS A 317 -14.91 8.42 27.70
C CYS A 317 -15.05 7.81 26.31
N GLU A 318 -16.28 7.77 25.80
CA GLU A 318 -16.60 7.10 24.54
C GLU A 318 -17.30 8.06 23.56
N ILE A 319 -16.91 8.04 22.29
CA ILE A 319 -17.47 8.86 21.23
C ILE A 319 -17.86 7.97 20.04
N TYR A 320 -19.15 7.92 19.74
CA TYR A 320 -19.76 7.10 18.70
C TYR A 320 -20.40 8.01 17.65
N GLY A 321 -19.81 8.08 16.47
CA GLY A 321 -20.35 8.87 15.35
C GLY A 321 -20.16 10.38 15.51
N SER A 322 -19.62 11.02 14.47
CA SER A 322 -19.61 12.48 14.29
C SER A 322 -19.36 12.82 12.83
N GLU A 323 -19.94 13.89 12.32
CA GLU A 323 -19.71 14.33 10.93
C GLU A 323 -18.46 15.22 10.78
N GLY A 324 -18.11 15.95 11.86
CA GLY A 324 -16.96 16.86 11.91
C GLY A 324 -15.79 16.29 12.71
N TYR A 325 -14.90 17.18 13.15
CA TYR A 325 -13.91 16.82 14.16
C TYR A 325 -14.63 16.51 15.49
N SER A 326 -14.55 15.26 15.93
CA SER A 326 -15.16 14.76 17.17
C SER A 326 -14.58 15.47 18.39
N ILE A 327 -13.28 15.74 18.37
CA ILE A 327 -12.56 16.51 19.37
C ILE A 327 -11.84 17.63 18.64
N ASN A 328 -12.00 18.87 19.14
CA ASN A 328 -11.34 20.06 18.64
C ASN A 328 -10.74 20.84 19.82
N LEU A 329 -9.45 20.61 20.12
CA LEU A 329 -8.79 21.24 21.27
C LEU A 329 -7.80 22.35 20.92
N THR A 330 -7.77 23.35 21.80
CA THR A 330 -6.76 24.42 21.85
C THR A 330 -5.98 24.45 23.18
N THR A 331 -6.20 23.45 24.06
CA THR A 331 -5.51 23.27 25.35
C THR A 331 -4.92 21.86 25.51
N GLN A 332 -4.02 21.68 26.48
CA GLN A 332 -3.36 20.41 26.79
C GLN A 332 -4.37 19.30 27.17
N ILE A 333 -4.03 18.04 26.92
CA ILE A 333 -4.87 16.87 27.26
C ILE A 333 -4.10 15.72 27.92
N ASP A 334 -4.73 15.06 28.90
CA ASP A 334 -4.39 13.74 29.45
C ASP A 334 -5.56 12.79 29.18
N ALA A 335 -5.49 11.97 28.13
CA ALA A 335 -6.51 11.00 27.77
C ALA A 335 -6.08 9.58 28.17
N ARG A 336 -6.96 8.85 28.86
CA ARG A 336 -6.74 7.43 29.21
C ARG A 336 -8.01 6.63 28.98
N GLY A 337 -7.95 5.54 28.24
CA GLY A 337 -9.15 4.77 27.89
C GLY A 337 -10.13 5.54 27.00
N LEU A 338 -9.67 6.50 26.21
CA LEU A 338 -10.52 7.23 25.28
C LEU A 338 -10.88 6.32 24.09
N ARG A 339 -12.17 6.13 23.84
CA ARG A 339 -12.68 5.36 22.70
C ARG A 339 -13.41 6.28 21.73
N VAL A 340 -13.01 6.25 20.46
CA VAL A 340 -13.67 6.97 19.35
C VAL A 340 -13.96 5.97 18.25
N VAL A 341 -15.19 5.92 17.75
CA VAL A 341 -15.64 4.98 16.72
C VAL A 341 -16.57 5.68 15.73
N GLY A 342 -16.33 5.47 14.43
CA GLY A 342 -17.20 6.00 13.36
C GLY A 342 -17.22 7.53 13.26
N ALA A 343 -16.21 8.22 13.79
CA ALA A 343 -16.15 9.67 13.83
C ALA A 343 -15.58 10.29 12.53
N GLY A 344 -15.83 11.58 12.32
CA GLY A 344 -15.28 12.35 11.21
C GLY A 344 -13.76 12.44 11.29
N GLY A 345 -13.20 12.79 12.44
CA GLY A 345 -11.76 12.84 12.70
C GLY A 345 -11.45 13.51 14.04
N THR A 346 -10.18 13.59 14.45
CA THR A 346 -9.77 14.19 15.73
C THR A 346 -8.71 15.28 15.50
N LEU A 347 -8.95 16.51 16.00
CA LEU A 347 -8.06 17.66 15.79
C LEU A 347 -7.58 18.27 17.12
N PHE A 348 -6.26 18.36 17.26
CA PHE A 348 -5.59 19.05 18.36
C PHE A 348 -4.75 20.18 17.78
N LYS A 349 -5.23 21.43 17.90
CA LYS A 349 -4.54 22.62 17.40
C LYS A 349 -4.06 23.44 18.58
N LEU A 350 -2.88 23.09 19.10
CA LEU A 350 -2.29 23.74 20.26
C LEU A 350 -1.39 24.90 19.80
N GLY A 351 -1.15 25.87 20.68
CA GLY A 351 -0.24 26.98 20.42
C GLY A 351 0.80 27.06 21.53
N ASN A 352 2.08 27.22 21.14
CA ASN A 352 3.22 27.46 22.04
C ASN A 352 3.28 26.52 23.26
N ASN A 353 3.69 25.27 23.02
CA ASN A 353 4.04 24.26 24.04
C ASN A 353 2.83 23.67 24.82
N GLY A 354 1.74 23.36 24.13
CA GLY A 354 0.71 22.49 24.69
C GLY A 354 1.07 21.01 24.48
N ASP A 355 1.08 20.21 25.55
CA ASP A 355 1.37 18.77 25.48
C ASP A 355 0.09 17.91 25.29
N ILE A 356 0.26 16.78 24.60
CA ILE A 356 -0.78 15.77 24.35
C ILE A 356 -0.32 14.45 24.96
N SER A 357 -1.11 13.87 25.87
CA SER A 357 -0.88 12.53 26.41
C SER A 357 -2.09 11.65 26.12
N ILE A 358 -1.88 10.49 25.49
CA ILE A 358 -2.95 9.51 25.19
C ILE A 358 -2.47 8.11 25.54
N HIS A 359 -3.20 7.42 26.42
CA HIS A 359 -2.84 6.09 26.92
C HIS A 359 -4.03 5.13 26.80
N ASP A 360 -3.77 3.85 26.54
CA ASP A 360 -4.77 2.77 26.61
C ASP A 360 -6.05 3.06 25.77
N SER A 361 -5.90 3.74 24.62
CA SER A 361 -7.01 4.36 23.87
C SER A 361 -7.20 3.77 22.46
N TYR A 362 -8.40 3.96 21.89
CA TYR A 362 -8.77 3.45 20.56
C TYR A 362 -9.47 4.53 19.75
N LEU A 363 -8.86 4.97 18.65
CA LEU A 363 -9.35 6.08 17.82
C LEU A 363 -9.63 5.62 16.38
N GLU A 364 -10.89 5.32 16.07
CA GLU A 364 -11.34 4.90 14.73
C GLU A 364 -12.17 6.00 14.05
N THR A 365 -11.71 6.47 12.90
CA THR A 365 -12.23 7.66 12.21
C THR A 365 -12.29 7.51 10.68
N SER A 366 -13.14 8.31 10.03
CA SER A 366 -13.24 8.36 8.56
C SER A 366 -12.21 9.30 7.90
N ARG A 367 -11.76 10.35 8.60
CA ARG A 367 -10.60 11.19 8.23
C ARG A 367 -9.47 10.97 9.24
N GLU A 368 -8.66 11.99 9.54
CA GLU A 368 -7.51 11.82 10.42
C GLU A 368 -7.90 11.38 11.85
N SER A 369 -7.32 10.27 12.33
CA SER A 369 -7.59 9.79 13.71
C SER A 369 -6.98 10.71 14.76
N LEU A 370 -5.88 11.40 14.41
CA LEU A 370 -5.27 12.46 15.20
C LEU A 370 -4.47 13.39 14.27
N ARG A 371 -4.85 14.67 14.20
CA ARG A 371 -4.01 15.75 13.65
C ARG A 371 -3.55 16.71 14.74
N ALA A 372 -2.23 16.85 14.90
CA ALA A 372 -1.57 17.73 15.86
C ALA A 372 -0.81 18.84 15.13
N ILE A 373 -1.01 20.09 15.54
CA ILE A 373 -0.38 21.27 14.92
C ILE A 373 0.20 22.17 16.01
N GLY A 374 1.48 22.54 15.91
CA GLY A 374 2.15 23.52 16.78
C GLY A 374 2.29 23.11 18.25
N THR A 375 2.41 21.81 18.51
CA THR A 375 2.34 21.22 19.87
C THR A 375 3.71 21.10 20.54
N GLY A 376 3.72 20.92 21.86
CA GLY A 376 4.90 20.61 22.67
C GLY A 376 5.35 19.16 22.49
N SER A 377 5.23 18.34 23.53
CA SER A 377 5.38 16.88 23.42
C SER A 377 4.05 16.19 23.11
N ILE A 378 4.13 15.12 22.33
CA ILE A 378 3.02 14.18 22.10
C ILE A 378 3.50 12.82 22.61
N THR A 379 2.88 12.31 23.67
CA THR A 379 3.20 11.00 24.23
C THR A 379 2.01 10.07 24.04
N MET A 380 2.22 8.94 23.35
CA MET A 380 1.20 7.91 23.15
C MET A 380 1.69 6.54 23.63
N MET A 381 0.86 5.83 24.40
CA MET A 381 1.17 4.48 24.90
C MET A 381 -0.02 3.54 24.75
N ASN A 382 0.21 2.29 24.33
CA ASN A 382 -0.82 1.24 24.25
C ASN A 382 -2.11 1.73 23.54
N THR A 383 -1.94 2.45 22.42
CA THR A 383 -3.02 3.21 21.77
C THR A 383 -3.11 2.87 20.29
N THR A 384 -4.32 2.60 19.81
CA THR A 384 -4.60 2.25 18.41
C THR A 384 -5.30 3.39 17.69
N LEU A 385 -4.83 3.74 16.49
CA LEU A 385 -5.39 4.78 15.62
C LEU A 385 -5.70 4.15 14.25
N SER A 386 -6.97 4.12 13.87
CA SER A 386 -7.48 3.53 12.63
C SER A 386 -8.20 4.57 11.79
N SER A 387 -7.91 4.67 10.48
CA SER A 387 -8.69 5.54 9.58
C SER A 387 -8.76 5.16 8.11
N LEU A 388 -9.75 5.72 7.41
CA LEU A 388 -9.83 5.64 5.95
C LEU A 388 -8.86 6.61 5.23
N SER A 389 -8.18 7.52 5.94
CA SER A 389 -7.18 8.43 5.35
C SER A 389 -5.79 8.27 6.00
N ARG A 390 -5.49 9.00 7.06
CA ARG A 390 -4.18 9.01 7.76
C ARG A 390 -4.40 8.90 9.26
N SER A 391 -3.83 7.89 9.91
CA SER A 391 -4.06 7.67 11.35
C SER A 391 -3.50 8.82 12.19
N PHE A 392 -2.29 9.28 11.88
CA PHE A 392 -1.60 10.35 12.59
C PHE A 392 -0.93 11.36 11.65
N VAL A 393 -1.14 12.65 11.94
CA VAL A 393 -0.47 13.77 11.28
C VAL A 393 0.05 14.73 12.34
N SER A 394 1.34 15.06 12.30
CA SER A 394 2.00 16.04 13.16
C SER A 394 2.71 17.11 12.34
N GLU A 395 2.40 18.37 12.64
CA GLU A 395 2.96 19.57 12.03
C GLU A 395 3.62 20.42 13.12
N ASP A 396 4.90 20.76 12.94
CA ASP A 396 5.68 21.66 13.83
C ASP A 396 5.71 21.23 15.31
N SER A 397 5.70 19.93 15.60
CA SER A 397 5.74 19.39 16.97
C SER A 397 7.17 19.15 17.44
N VAL A 398 7.46 19.40 18.73
CA VAL A 398 8.84 19.33 19.26
C VAL A 398 9.33 17.89 19.42
N LEU A 399 8.50 17.03 20.00
CA LEU A 399 8.83 15.63 20.31
C LEU A 399 7.57 14.76 20.22
N VAL A 400 7.69 13.59 19.58
CA VAL A 400 6.65 12.55 19.56
C VAL A 400 7.23 11.26 20.15
N GLU A 401 6.69 10.80 21.26
CA GLU A 401 7.07 9.57 21.96
C GLU A 401 5.95 8.53 21.83
N LEU A 402 6.29 7.35 21.31
CA LEU A 402 5.34 6.25 21.04
C LEU A 402 5.82 4.97 21.75
N SER A 403 4.89 4.25 22.40
CA SER A 403 5.18 2.95 23.02
C SER A 403 4.01 1.99 22.85
N GLN A 404 4.20 0.87 22.16
CA GLN A 404 3.15 -0.15 21.95
C GLN A 404 1.89 0.41 21.25
N CYS A 405 2.07 1.35 20.32
CA CYS A 405 0.98 1.93 19.53
C CYS A 405 0.76 1.17 18.22
N ASN A 406 -0.45 1.24 17.65
CA ASN A 406 -0.75 0.72 16.32
C ASN A 406 -1.45 1.79 15.47
N PHE A 407 -0.88 2.13 14.32
CA PHE A 407 -1.40 3.08 13.35
C PHE A 407 -1.80 2.31 12.09
N THR A 408 -3.09 2.32 11.72
CA THR A 408 -3.58 1.63 10.52
C THR A 408 -4.39 2.61 9.66
N SER A 409 -4.08 2.74 8.37
CA SER A 409 -4.91 3.52 7.45
C SER A 409 -4.82 3.11 5.99
N ARG A 410 -5.64 3.75 5.14
CA ARG A 410 -5.56 3.56 3.69
C ARG A 410 -4.41 4.37 3.06
N GLU A 411 -4.31 5.67 3.34
CA GLU A 411 -3.15 6.48 2.93
C GLU A 411 -2.01 6.35 3.95
N ASN A 412 -1.13 7.36 4.04
CA ASN A 412 0.00 7.36 4.97
C ASN A 412 -0.47 7.24 6.42
N SER A 413 -0.10 6.17 7.15
CA SER A 413 -0.61 5.96 8.51
C SER A 413 0.05 6.85 9.55
N PHE A 414 1.34 7.14 9.38
CA PHE A 414 2.04 8.11 10.21
C PHE A 414 2.77 9.18 9.38
N VAL A 415 2.43 10.45 9.61
CA VAL A 415 3.05 11.62 8.97
C VAL A 415 3.58 12.58 10.03
N MET A 416 4.84 12.99 9.90
CA MET A 416 5.45 14.01 10.74
C MET A 416 6.30 14.97 9.90
N GLU A 417 5.97 16.25 9.94
CA GLU A 417 6.58 17.32 9.13
C GLU A 417 6.83 18.58 10.00
N GLY A 418 7.77 19.44 9.57
CA GLY A 418 8.09 20.71 10.24
C GLY A 418 9.29 20.68 11.20
N GLY A 419 9.77 19.50 11.59
CA GLY A 419 10.96 19.32 12.43
C GLY A 419 10.71 18.45 13.66
N GLY A 420 11.54 18.59 14.69
CA GLY A 420 11.42 17.86 15.96
C GLY A 420 12.11 16.49 15.96
N SER A 421 11.65 15.60 16.85
CA SER A 421 12.16 14.23 17.02
C SER A 421 11.02 13.22 17.18
N LEU A 422 11.16 12.04 16.57
CA LEU A 422 10.27 10.88 16.77
C LEU A 422 11.01 9.79 17.55
N HIS A 423 10.46 9.37 18.69
CA HIS A 423 10.99 8.33 19.57
C HIS A 423 9.96 7.21 19.69
N SER A 424 10.08 6.16 18.89
CA SER A 424 9.11 5.05 18.84
C SER A 424 9.70 3.75 19.39
N ALA A 425 8.97 3.10 20.29
CA ALA A 425 9.27 1.77 20.81
C ALA A 425 8.10 0.80 20.56
N ASN A 426 8.40 -0.36 19.97
CA ASN A 426 7.48 -1.48 19.76
C ASN A 426 6.11 -1.07 19.19
N SER A 427 6.08 -0.11 18.26
CA SER A 427 4.84 0.40 17.67
C SER A 427 4.76 0.03 16.19
N ASP A 428 3.54 -0.31 15.74
CA ASP A 428 3.27 -0.82 14.41
C ASP A 428 2.59 0.24 13.52
N PHE A 429 2.98 0.28 12.25
CA PHE A 429 2.53 1.26 11.27
C PHE A 429 2.08 0.54 9.99
N THR A 430 0.80 0.62 9.65
CA THR A 430 0.17 -0.17 8.57
C THR A 430 -0.54 0.73 7.58
N SER A 431 -0.22 0.62 6.30
CA SER A 431 -0.90 1.32 5.20
C SER A 431 -1.31 0.36 4.08
N THR A 432 -2.49 0.55 3.48
CA THR A 432 -2.97 -0.28 2.35
C THR A 432 -2.88 0.38 0.97
N SER A 433 -2.28 1.58 0.88
CA SER A 433 -1.98 2.24 -0.41
C SER A 433 -1.02 3.43 -0.31
N GLY A 434 -0.95 4.08 0.85
CA GLY A 434 0.07 5.09 1.18
C GLY A 434 1.32 4.45 1.77
N ARG A 435 2.11 5.24 2.51
CA ARG A 435 3.32 4.79 3.22
C ARG A 435 3.00 4.41 4.66
N ALA A 436 3.74 3.47 5.27
CA ALA A 436 3.63 3.26 6.70
C ALA A 436 4.12 4.50 7.48
N LEU A 437 5.28 5.05 7.08
CA LEU A 437 5.80 6.30 7.65
C LEU A 437 6.24 7.27 6.56
N LYS A 438 5.84 8.54 6.68
CA LYS A 438 6.36 9.68 5.91
C LYS A 438 6.90 10.74 6.88
N LEU A 439 8.23 10.83 6.99
CA LEU A 439 8.91 11.67 7.96
C LEU A 439 9.78 12.72 7.24
N SER A 440 9.65 14.00 7.61
CA SER A 440 10.36 15.10 6.95
C SER A 440 11.04 16.06 7.93
N ASN A 441 12.30 16.40 7.66
CA ASN A 441 13.13 17.35 8.43
C ASN A 441 13.37 16.96 9.91
N LEU A 442 13.23 15.68 10.28
CA LEU A 442 13.40 15.24 11.67
C LEU A 442 14.87 15.16 12.10
N THR A 443 15.13 15.35 13.38
CA THR A 443 16.46 15.18 13.98
C THR A 443 16.45 14.23 15.18
N ARG A 444 17.54 13.51 15.44
CA ARG A 444 17.76 12.72 16.68
C ARG A 444 16.57 11.78 17.02
N SER A 445 16.11 11.06 16.00
CA SER A 445 14.91 10.22 16.03
C SER A 445 15.27 8.73 16.05
N TYR A 446 14.38 7.89 16.56
CA TYR A 446 14.55 6.45 16.51
C TYR A 446 13.24 5.68 16.37
N LEU A 447 13.32 4.53 15.70
CA LEU A 447 12.33 3.45 15.72
C LEU A 447 13.03 2.21 16.31
N GLN A 448 12.48 1.67 17.40
CA GLN A 448 13.04 0.51 18.10
C GLN A 448 11.98 -0.59 18.27
N GLY A 449 12.12 -1.74 17.61
CA GLY A 449 11.07 -2.75 17.60
C GLY A 449 9.85 -2.35 16.75
N GLY A 450 8.84 -3.22 16.71
CA GLY A 450 7.62 -3.02 15.92
C GLY A 450 7.81 -3.24 14.42
N GLY A 451 6.76 -2.97 13.66
CA GLY A 451 6.69 -3.20 12.23
C GLY A 451 6.18 -2.01 11.41
N ALA A 452 6.58 -1.95 10.16
CA ALA A 452 6.05 -1.05 9.14
C ALA A 452 5.55 -1.90 7.96
N PHE A 453 4.24 -1.90 7.71
CA PHE A 453 3.57 -2.57 6.60
C PHE A 453 3.00 -1.56 5.61
N SER A 454 3.26 -1.74 4.31
CA SER A 454 2.71 -0.85 3.27
C SER A 454 2.56 -1.55 1.92
N ASP A 455 1.37 -1.43 1.33
CA ASP A 455 1.13 -1.76 -0.09
C ASP A 455 1.46 -0.59 -1.05
N GLY A 456 1.78 0.59 -0.51
CA GLY A 456 2.32 1.70 -1.30
C GLY A 456 3.81 1.54 -1.60
N ALA A 457 4.28 2.18 -2.67
CA ALA A 457 5.61 2.00 -3.27
C ALA A 457 6.84 2.35 -2.40
N GLN A 458 6.65 2.84 -1.17
CA GLN A 458 7.71 3.27 -0.25
C GLN A 458 7.23 3.06 1.19
N VAL A 459 7.67 1.99 1.87
CA VAL A 459 7.10 1.64 3.18
C VAL A 459 7.48 2.68 4.24
N ILE A 460 8.78 2.98 4.38
CA ILE A 460 9.30 4.07 5.19
C ILE A 460 9.98 5.09 4.29
N TYR A 461 9.52 6.35 4.32
CA TYR A 461 10.11 7.46 3.56
C TYR A 461 10.67 8.53 4.50
N LEU A 462 12.00 8.71 4.46
CA LEU A 462 12.72 9.72 5.21
C LEU A 462 13.21 10.82 4.26
N PHE A 463 12.75 12.05 4.47
CA PHE A 463 13.17 13.21 3.70
C PHE A 463 13.91 14.23 4.58
N ARG A 464 15.14 14.58 4.21
CA ARG A 464 15.98 15.54 4.97
C ARG A 464 16.09 15.24 6.47
N CYS A 465 16.01 13.97 6.84
CA CYS A 465 16.12 13.52 8.23
C CYS A 465 17.59 13.32 8.59
N VAL A 466 17.95 13.66 9.83
CA VAL A 466 19.35 13.68 10.30
C VAL A 466 19.48 13.02 11.67
N ASP A 467 20.45 12.14 11.86
CA ASP A 467 20.59 11.33 13.09
C ASP A 467 19.31 10.50 13.38
N PHE A 468 19.02 9.55 12.49
CA PHE A 468 17.83 8.69 12.58
C PHE A 468 18.25 7.22 12.78
N ASN A 469 17.76 6.56 13.82
CA ASN A 469 18.11 5.17 14.13
C ASN A 469 16.94 4.20 13.89
N LEU A 470 17.15 3.12 13.14
CA LEU A 470 16.22 2.00 13.03
C LEU A 470 16.87 0.75 13.64
N ASN A 471 16.32 0.27 14.75
CA ASN A 471 16.84 -0.89 15.48
C ASN A 471 15.76 -1.96 15.66
N ASN A 472 16.00 -3.19 15.20
CA ASN A 472 15.08 -4.32 15.34
C ASN A 472 13.68 -4.05 14.76
N VAL A 473 13.60 -3.33 13.64
CA VAL A 473 12.34 -2.97 12.96
C VAL A 473 12.07 -3.97 11.84
N LYS A 474 10.83 -4.43 11.72
CA LYS A 474 10.38 -5.22 10.55
C LYS A 474 9.74 -4.30 9.51
N ILE A 475 10.21 -4.32 8.28
CA ILE A 475 9.54 -3.71 7.12
C ILE A 475 8.90 -4.83 6.29
N THR A 476 7.68 -4.61 5.83
CA THR A 476 7.01 -5.53 4.89
C THR A 476 6.20 -4.73 3.89
N GLY A 477 6.27 -5.09 2.61
CA GLY A 477 5.42 -4.46 1.59
C GLY A 477 5.25 -5.31 0.34
N SER A 478 4.48 -4.78 -0.60
CA SER A 478 4.08 -5.49 -1.82
C SER A 478 4.47 -4.77 -3.12
N ASN A 479 5.11 -3.59 -3.02
CA ASN A 479 5.56 -2.80 -4.17
C ASN A 479 6.68 -1.81 -3.78
N GLY A 480 7.67 -1.63 -4.65
CA GLY A 480 8.69 -0.59 -4.52
C GLY A 480 9.70 -0.83 -3.39
N ALA A 481 10.03 0.22 -2.64
CA ALA A 481 11.15 0.22 -1.69
C ALA A 481 10.72 0.03 -0.23
N GLY A 482 11.50 -0.76 0.53
CA GLY A 482 11.33 -0.88 1.98
C GLY A 482 11.65 0.43 2.72
N LEU A 483 12.90 0.88 2.64
CA LEU A 483 13.39 2.11 3.26
C LEU A 483 13.89 3.08 2.18
N PHE A 484 13.20 4.20 2.01
CA PHE A 484 13.56 5.24 1.04
C PHE A 484 14.19 6.44 1.75
N LEU A 485 15.48 6.66 1.51
CA LEU A 485 16.26 7.76 2.07
C LEU A 485 16.47 8.85 1.01
N LYS A 486 15.81 9.99 1.18
CA LYS A 486 15.97 11.16 0.31
C LYS A 486 16.60 12.33 1.05
N GLU A 487 17.75 12.81 0.56
CA GLU A 487 18.50 13.96 1.13
C GLU A 487 18.76 13.83 2.64
N SER A 488 18.71 12.60 3.17
CA SER A 488 18.81 12.28 4.60
C SER A 488 20.23 11.86 4.95
N GLN A 489 20.65 12.03 6.20
CA GLN A 489 22.04 11.88 6.62
C GLN A 489 22.14 11.20 7.99
N ARG A 490 23.23 10.45 8.21
CA ARG A 490 23.53 9.79 9.49
C ARG A 490 22.36 8.91 9.95
N VAL A 491 21.80 8.15 9.02
CA VAL A 491 20.83 7.08 9.32
C VAL A 491 21.61 5.85 9.75
N LEU A 492 21.30 5.33 10.94
CA LEU A 492 21.87 4.12 11.52
C LEU A 492 20.82 3.01 11.43
N THR A 493 21.15 1.85 10.87
CA THR A 493 20.24 0.71 10.80
C THR A 493 20.91 -0.56 11.34
N SER A 494 20.19 -1.29 12.20
CA SER A 494 20.66 -2.54 12.80
C SER A 494 19.49 -3.49 13.08
N TYR A 495 19.64 -4.78 12.73
CA TYR A 495 18.56 -5.77 12.78
C TYR A 495 17.27 -5.32 12.05
N LEU A 496 17.40 -4.51 11.00
CA LEU A 496 16.31 -4.17 10.09
C LEU A 496 15.99 -5.39 9.23
N ARG A 497 14.76 -5.88 9.28
CA ARG A 497 14.32 -7.02 8.47
C ARG A 497 13.31 -6.55 7.43
N ILE A 498 13.69 -6.59 6.15
CA ILE A 498 12.85 -6.20 5.02
C ILE A 498 12.36 -7.46 4.31
N ASP A 499 11.05 -7.69 4.32
CA ASP A 499 10.38 -8.84 3.68
C ASP A 499 9.28 -8.38 2.69
N GLY A 500 8.75 -9.33 1.92
CA GLY A 500 7.60 -9.12 1.03
C GLY A 500 8.00 -8.98 -0.44
N ASN A 501 7.04 -8.59 -1.28
CA ASN A 501 7.24 -8.43 -2.73
C ASN A 501 7.69 -7.00 -3.08
N LEU A 502 8.68 -6.51 -2.34
CA LEU A 502 9.35 -5.24 -2.63
C LEU A 502 10.38 -5.45 -3.75
N SER A 503 10.62 -4.43 -4.56
CA SER A 503 11.69 -4.45 -5.57
C SER A 503 13.05 -4.00 -5.02
N GLU A 504 13.07 -3.18 -3.96
CA GLU A 504 14.32 -2.72 -3.33
C GLU A 504 14.22 -2.74 -1.80
N GLY A 505 15.36 -2.96 -1.15
CA GLY A 505 15.49 -2.91 0.30
C GLY A 505 15.62 -1.47 0.77
N ILE A 506 16.73 -0.82 0.39
CA ILE A 506 17.14 0.52 0.82
C ILE A 506 17.56 1.36 -0.39
N ILE A 507 16.72 2.32 -0.79
CA ILE A 507 17.06 3.29 -1.83
C ILE A 507 17.64 4.56 -1.18
N ILE A 508 18.77 5.06 -1.70
CA ILE A 508 19.45 6.26 -1.22
C ILE A 508 19.56 7.28 -2.37
N THR A 509 19.02 8.49 -2.18
CA THR A 509 18.99 9.56 -3.19
C THR A 509 19.26 10.94 -2.59
N GLY A 510 19.86 11.85 -3.36
CA GLY A 510 20.13 13.22 -2.93
C GLY A 510 21.05 13.95 -3.91
N GLU A 511 21.58 15.10 -3.48
CA GLU A 511 22.60 15.87 -4.22
C GLU A 511 23.83 16.09 -3.32
N GLY A 512 25.03 16.00 -3.90
CA GLY A 512 26.31 16.15 -3.18
C GLY A 512 26.77 14.87 -2.46
N GLN A 513 27.73 14.97 -1.55
CA GLN A 513 28.37 13.80 -0.93
C GLN A 513 27.90 13.51 0.51
N ASP A 514 27.23 14.47 1.16
CA ASP A 514 26.81 14.30 2.56
C ASP A 514 25.61 13.35 2.73
N PHE A 515 24.75 13.22 1.71
CA PHE A 515 23.62 12.27 1.72
C PHE A 515 24.06 10.81 1.61
N LEU A 516 25.33 10.53 1.30
CA LEU A 516 25.88 9.18 1.29
C LEU A 516 26.33 8.72 2.68
N ARG A 517 26.27 9.55 3.73
CA ARG A 517 26.77 9.20 5.07
C ARG A 517 25.74 8.43 5.89
N HIS A 518 25.73 7.10 5.77
CA HIS A 518 24.91 6.23 6.60
C HIS A 518 25.75 5.20 7.38
N THR A 519 25.10 4.44 8.24
CA THR A 519 25.70 3.29 8.94
C THR A 519 24.71 2.14 8.90
N ILE A 520 24.82 1.32 7.87
CA ILE A 520 23.94 0.17 7.62
C ILE A 520 24.74 -1.08 8.01
N GLY A 521 24.40 -1.69 9.15
CA GLY A 521 25.10 -2.88 9.64
C GLY A 521 24.75 -4.16 8.86
N GLU A 522 25.67 -5.13 8.84
CA GLU A 522 25.47 -6.45 8.19
C GLU A 522 24.34 -7.30 8.81
N THR A 523 23.81 -6.87 9.97
CA THR A 523 22.65 -7.49 10.64
C THR A 523 21.31 -7.19 9.96
N ASN A 524 21.28 -6.27 8.99
CA ASN A 524 20.08 -5.93 8.24
C ASN A 524 19.88 -6.92 7.08
N THR A 525 18.65 -7.31 6.80
CA THR A 525 18.32 -8.27 5.75
C THR A 525 17.24 -7.79 4.80
N PHE A 526 17.35 -8.18 3.53
CA PHE A 526 16.31 -8.07 2.52
C PHE A 526 16.06 -9.45 1.89
N GLY A 527 14.80 -9.89 1.81
CA GLY A 527 14.46 -11.25 1.33
C GLY A 527 15.08 -12.37 2.18
N GLY A 528 15.37 -12.09 3.45
CA GLY A 528 16.08 -13.01 4.36
C GLY A 528 17.62 -13.02 4.23
N LYS A 529 18.20 -12.35 3.22
CA LYS A 529 19.65 -12.30 2.99
C LYS A 529 20.27 -10.99 3.46
N PRO A 530 21.58 -10.93 3.80
CA PRO A 530 22.21 -9.70 4.31
C PRO A 530 22.22 -8.57 3.28
N ILE A 531 21.95 -7.34 3.74
CA ILE A 531 22.21 -6.10 2.98
C ILE A 531 23.67 -5.73 3.19
N TYR A 532 24.41 -5.49 2.11
CA TYR A 532 25.82 -5.08 2.18
C TYR A 532 26.00 -3.62 1.78
N TYR A 533 26.62 -2.84 2.66
CA TYR A 533 26.81 -1.41 2.47
C TYR A 533 28.27 -1.02 2.68
N ILE A 534 28.95 -0.69 1.59
CA ILE A 534 30.34 -0.22 1.58
C ILE A 534 30.31 1.30 1.51
N TYR A 535 30.87 1.99 2.51
CA TYR A 535 30.90 3.45 2.54
C TYR A 535 32.28 4.02 2.84
N GLY A 536 32.78 4.91 1.96
CA GLY A 536 33.97 5.71 2.22
C GLY A 536 35.29 4.94 2.24
N GLU A 537 35.30 3.69 1.76
CA GLU A 537 36.50 2.86 1.66
C GLU A 537 37.40 3.31 0.50
N SER A 538 38.71 3.09 0.65
CA SER A 538 39.72 3.42 -0.38
C SER A 538 40.67 2.24 -0.56
N GLY A 539 40.56 1.56 -1.71
CA GLY A 539 41.18 0.27 -1.94
C GLY A 539 40.38 -0.88 -1.31
N GLY A 540 40.47 -2.08 -1.89
CA GLY A 540 39.91 -3.29 -1.30
C GLY A 540 39.54 -4.36 -2.32
N VAL A 541 39.32 -5.59 -1.83
CA VAL A 541 38.73 -6.68 -2.62
C VAL A 541 37.57 -7.27 -1.82
N PHE A 542 36.37 -7.24 -2.38
CA PHE A 542 35.13 -7.62 -1.72
C PHE A 542 34.43 -8.74 -2.51
N ASN A 543 34.19 -9.89 -1.88
CA ASN A 543 33.43 -10.99 -2.46
C ASN A 543 31.99 -10.96 -1.93
N LEU A 544 31.01 -10.67 -2.79
CA LEU A 544 29.64 -10.33 -2.39
C LEU A 544 28.61 -11.36 -2.88
N THR A 545 28.93 -12.63 -2.71
CA THR A 545 28.04 -13.76 -3.01
C THR A 545 26.87 -13.81 -2.04
N ASP A 546 25.68 -14.18 -2.51
CA ASP A 546 24.45 -14.37 -1.72
C ASP A 546 24.10 -13.18 -0.80
N LYS A 547 23.81 -12.03 -1.41
CA LYS A 547 23.36 -10.81 -0.72
C LYS A 547 21.91 -10.49 -1.10
N GLY A 548 21.20 -9.85 -0.17
CA GLY A 548 19.83 -9.37 -0.41
C GLY A 548 19.82 -8.09 -1.24
N GLU A 549 20.79 -7.22 -1.00
CA GLU A 549 21.00 -5.93 -1.67
C GLU A 549 22.48 -5.52 -1.49
N VAL A 550 23.06 -4.83 -2.48
CA VAL A 550 24.45 -4.35 -2.43
C VAL A 550 24.48 -2.87 -2.78
N ILE A 551 25.05 -2.06 -1.89
CA ILE A 551 25.16 -0.60 -2.05
C ILE A 551 26.61 -0.18 -1.79
N ILE A 552 27.24 0.42 -2.79
CA ILE A 552 28.61 0.96 -2.75
C ILE A 552 28.51 2.47 -2.82
N ALA A 553 28.96 3.18 -1.79
CA ALA A 553 28.76 4.62 -1.64
C ALA A 553 30.08 5.34 -1.32
N GLY A 554 30.40 6.42 -2.03
CA GLY A 554 31.59 7.26 -1.78
C GLY A 554 32.91 6.47 -1.72
N THR A 555 33.01 5.36 -2.44
CA THR A 555 34.13 4.40 -2.35
C THR A 555 35.11 4.62 -3.50
N THR A 556 36.41 4.40 -3.27
CA THR A 556 37.47 4.57 -4.28
C THR A 556 38.35 3.34 -4.43
N ASP A 557 38.84 3.07 -5.66
CA ASP A 557 39.85 2.04 -5.97
C ASP A 557 39.49 0.59 -5.52
N ALA A 558 38.19 0.25 -5.51
CA ALA A 558 37.69 -1.02 -4.97
C ALA A 558 37.45 -2.09 -6.05
N VAL A 559 37.80 -3.35 -5.76
CA VAL A 559 37.49 -4.50 -6.63
C VAL A 559 36.38 -5.33 -5.99
N ILE A 560 35.30 -5.55 -6.73
CA ILE A 560 34.13 -6.32 -6.32
C ILE A 560 34.07 -7.60 -7.15
N ARG A 561 33.83 -8.75 -6.52
CA ARG A 561 33.85 -10.07 -7.17
C ARG A 561 32.67 -10.92 -6.75
N GLU A 562 32.29 -11.84 -7.64
CA GLU A 562 31.28 -12.87 -7.38
C GLU A 562 29.99 -12.31 -6.79
N VAL A 563 29.57 -11.12 -7.23
CA VAL A 563 28.33 -10.50 -6.77
C VAL A 563 27.17 -11.38 -7.22
N GLY A 564 26.39 -11.85 -6.23
CA GLY A 564 25.13 -12.54 -6.44
C GLY A 564 24.09 -11.90 -5.54
N CYS A 565 23.31 -10.98 -6.09
CA CYS A 565 22.43 -10.07 -5.35
C CYS A 565 20.96 -10.31 -5.72
N SER A 566 20.14 -10.72 -4.76
CA SER A 566 18.71 -10.99 -4.94
C SER A 566 18.02 -11.03 -3.56
N PRO A 567 16.88 -10.33 -3.35
CA PRO A 567 15.98 -9.80 -4.38
C PRO A 567 16.18 -8.33 -4.80
N GLY A 568 17.14 -7.58 -4.24
CA GLY A 568 17.38 -6.16 -4.58
C GLY A 568 18.51 -5.92 -5.57
N SER A 569 18.58 -4.69 -6.09
CA SER A 569 19.56 -4.25 -7.10
C SER A 569 20.97 -4.02 -6.53
N THR A 570 21.95 -3.84 -7.42
CA THR A 570 23.31 -3.38 -7.03
C THR A 570 23.49 -1.90 -7.37
N TRP A 571 23.76 -1.10 -6.35
CA TRP A 571 23.85 0.35 -6.43
C TRP A 571 25.29 0.84 -6.26
N VAL A 572 25.73 1.79 -7.10
CA VAL A 572 27.02 2.47 -7.02
C VAL A 572 26.80 3.98 -7.02
N LEU A 573 27.12 4.63 -5.89
CA LEU A 573 26.73 5.99 -5.58
C LEU A 573 27.97 6.83 -5.27
N GLY A 574 28.17 7.96 -5.98
CA GLY A 574 29.25 8.91 -5.71
C GLY A 574 30.66 8.31 -5.64
N SER A 575 30.92 7.18 -6.32
CA SER A 575 32.13 6.36 -6.17
C SER A 575 33.07 6.49 -7.38
N GLN A 576 34.35 6.16 -7.24
CA GLN A 576 35.35 6.26 -8.31
C GLN A 576 36.22 5.01 -8.44
N ASN A 577 36.54 4.60 -9.67
CA ASN A 577 37.47 3.51 -9.97
C ASN A 577 37.08 2.20 -9.26
N VAL A 578 35.82 1.78 -9.43
CA VAL A 578 35.27 0.53 -8.88
C VAL A 578 35.20 -0.51 -9.98
N THR A 579 35.82 -1.67 -9.77
CA THR A 579 35.90 -2.75 -10.76
C THR A 579 35.11 -3.98 -10.31
N PHE A 580 34.07 -4.34 -11.04
CA PHE A 580 33.33 -5.60 -10.90
C PHE A 580 33.95 -6.69 -11.78
N LEU A 581 34.17 -7.88 -11.24
CA LEU A 581 34.70 -9.03 -11.99
C LEU A 581 33.81 -10.27 -11.79
N ASN A 582 33.55 -11.02 -12.86
CA ASN A 582 32.93 -12.35 -12.83
C ASN A 582 31.68 -12.41 -11.93
N SER A 583 30.66 -11.60 -12.24
CA SER A 583 29.53 -11.36 -11.33
C SER A 583 28.19 -11.37 -12.07
N THR A 584 27.14 -11.85 -11.40
CA THR A 584 25.77 -11.91 -11.92
C THR A 584 24.87 -11.00 -11.11
N LEU A 585 24.51 -9.86 -11.71
CA LEU A 585 23.61 -8.89 -11.10
C LEU A 585 22.18 -9.23 -11.53
N GLU A 586 21.57 -10.16 -10.78
CA GLU A 586 20.21 -10.70 -11.00
C GLU A 586 19.11 -9.63 -11.00
N GLN A 587 19.42 -8.41 -10.52
CA GLN A 587 18.53 -7.26 -10.42
C GLN A 587 19.18 -5.98 -10.97
N GLY A 588 20.16 -6.12 -11.87
CA GLY A 588 20.75 -5.00 -12.59
C GLY A 588 21.74 -4.15 -11.78
N LEU A 589 22.31 -3.17 -12.49
CA LEU A 589 23.33 -2.24 -11.99
C LEU A 589 22.82 -0.80 -12.09
N HIS A 590 22.76 -0.09 -10.96
CA HIS A 590 22.40 1.33 -10.92
C HIS A 590 23.62 2.16 -10.52
N THR A 591 24.04 3.12 -11.35
CA THR A 591 25.17 4.01 -11.07
C THR A 591 24.73 5.47 -11.03
N ILE A 592 25.03 6.19 -9.95
CA ILE A 592 24.68 7.60 -9.76
C ILE A 592 25.93 8.39 -9.34
N ASP A 593 26.20 9.52 -10.01
CA ASP A 593 27.33 10.42 -9.74
C ASP A 593 28.71 9.70 -9.61
N SER A 594 28.90 8.61 -10.36
CA SER A 594 30.01 7.66 -10.18
C SER A 594 30.91 7.56 -11.41
N SER A 595 32.23 7.55 -11.22
CA SER A 595 33.21 7.64 -12.31
C SER A 595 34.14 6.43 -12.37
N ASP A 596 34.59 6.13 -13.59
CA ASP A 596 35.56 5.07 -13.89
C ASP A 596 35.10 3.72 -13.34
N ILE A 597 33.81 3.41 -13.48
CA ILE A 597 33.26 2.09 -13.11
C ILE A 597 33.65 1.10 -14.20
N ASN A 598 34.19 -0.04 -13.81
CA ASN A 598 34.66 -1.08 -14.73
C ASN A 598 33.92 -2.39 -14.43
N GLY A 599 33.58 -3.15 -15.46
CA GLY A 599 32.94 -4.46 -15.34
C GLY A 599 33.54 -5.44 -16.33
N GLU A 600 34.00 -6.60 -15.86
CA GLU A 600 34.53 -7.66 -16.71
C GLU A 600 33.77 -8.98 -16.46
N ASN A 601 33.31 -9.61 -17.54
CA ASN A 601 32.49 -10.83 -17.51
C ASN A 601 31.25 -10.67 -16.60
N LEU A 602 30.50 -9.57 -16.79
CA LEU A 602 29.27 -9.31 -16.05
C LEU A 602 28.05 -9.86 -16.77
N LEU A 603 27.14 -10.45 -15.99
CA LEU A 603 25.81 -10.82 -16.44
C LEU A 603 24.78 -9.91 -15.75
N LEU A 604 24.24 -8.93 -16.49
CA LEU A 604 23.26 -7.97 -15.98
C LEU A 604 21.85 -8.41 -16.39
N ARG A 605 21.01 -8.69 -15.40
CA ARG A 605 19.58 -8.99 -15.57
C ARG A 605 18.73 -7.79 -15.16
N PRO A 606 17.45 -7.73 -15.59
CA PRO A 606 16.62 -6.56 -15.35
C PRO A 606 16.35 -6.32 -13.87
N SER A 607 16.51 -5.07 -13.43
CA SER A 607 16.08 -4.63 -12.11
C SER A 607 14.56 -4.70 -11.97
N SER A 608 14.05 -5.24 -10.86
CA SER A 608 12.63 -5.19 -10.54
C SER A 608 12.11 -3.78 -10.20
N TYR A 609 13.00 -2.79 -10.00
CA TYR A 609 12.63 -1.40 -9.73
C TYR A 609 12.40 -0.60 -11.02
N SER A 610 13.38 -0.60 -11.91
CA SER A 610 13.36 0.20 -13.13
C SER A 610 12.91 -0.57 -14.37
N GLY A 611 12.87 -1.90 -14.30
CA GLY A 611 12.63 -2.78 -15.44
C GLY A 611 13.84 -2.97 -16.36
N VAL A 612 14.95 -2.26 -16.15
CA VAL A 612 16.14 -2.28 -17.02
C VAL A 612 17.34 -2.95 -16.34
N SER A 613 18.26 -3.51 -17.13
CA SER A 613 19.46 -4.19 -16.60
C SER A 613 20.58 -3.22 -16.19
N LEU A 614 20.60 -2.01 -16.76
CA LEU A 614 21.58 -0.97 -16.46
C LEU A 614 20.91 0.40 -16.38
N LEU A 615 21.05 1.09 -15.25
CA LEU A 615 20.59 2.47 -15.06
C LEU A 615 21.80 3.35 -14.71
N MET A 616 21.98 4.45 -15.43
CA MET A 616 23.08 5.39 -15.21
C MET A 616 22.57 6.84 -15.12
N GLU A 617 22.96 7.55 -14.05
CA GLU A 617 22.82 8.99 -13.91
C GLU A 617 24.20 9.61 -13.67
N ASN A 618 24.62 10.58 -14.50
CA ASN A 618 25.88 11.32 -14.38
C ASN A 618 27.11 10.43 -14.07
N SER A 619 27.22 9.29 -14.77
CA SER A 619 28.21 8.26 -14.45
C SER A 619 29.01 7.77 -15.66
N THR A 620 30.21 7.23 -15.44
CA THR A 620 31.01 6.57 -16.50
C THR A 620 31.25 5.09 -16.22
N LEU A 621 31.00 4.25 -17.22
CA LEU A 621 31.05 2.78 -17.13
C LEU A 621 31.77 2.17 -18.34
N HIS A 622 32.67 1.23 -18.08
CA HIS A 622 33.36 0.40 -19.07
C HIS A 622 32.98 -1.07 -18.82
N LEU A 623 32.34 -1.72 -19.79
CA LEU A 623 31.97 -3.15 -19.72
C LEU A 623 32.77 -3.96 -20.74
N PHE A 624 33.41 -5.03 -20.27
CA PHE A 624 34.23 -5.95 -21.06
C PHE A 624 33.60 -7.34 -21.02
N ASN A 625 33.45 -7.98 -22.19
CA ASN A 625 32.96 -9.37 -22.32
C ASN A 625 31.66 -9.65 -21.54
N SER A 626 30.78 -8.65 -21.45
CA SER A 626 29.60 -8.68 -20.59
C SER A 626 28.30 -8.89 -21.39
N THR A 627 27.20 -9.21 -20.71
CA THR A 627 25.88 -9.45 -21.33
C THR A 627 24.78 -8.76 -20.53
N LEU A 628 23.94 -7.98 -21.21
CA LEU A 628 22.76 -7.30 -20.66
C LEU A 628 21.47 -7.90 -21.24
N PHE A 629 20.54 -8.31 -20.39
CA PHE A 629 19.23 -8.81 -20.82
C PHE A 629 18.16 -7.72 -20.92
N GLU A 630 17.18 -7.92 -21.80
CA GLU A 630 16.01 -7.06 -21.96
C GLU A 630 15.04 -7.18 -20.77
N GLY A 631 14.39 -6.08 -20.40
CA GLY A 631 13.37 -6.04 -19.35
C GLY A 631 12.12 -6.84 -19.69
N ILE A 632 11.62 -7.64 -18.74
CA ILE A 632 10.28 -8.24 -18.88
C ILE A 632 9.23 -7.14 -18.64
N GLY A 633 8.72 -6.56 -19.73
CA GLY A 633 7.67 -5.53 -19.71
C GLY A 633 8.16 -4.08 -19.74
N SER A 634 9.47 -3.85 -19.78
CA SER A 634 10.08 -2.60 -20.24
C SER A 634 10.45 -2.76 -21.73
N SER A 635 10.51 -1.65 -22.48
CA SER A 635 11.02 -1.63 -23.85
C SER A 635 12.55 -1.42 -23.93
N GLU A 636 13.22 -1.38 -22.78
CA GLU A 636 14.59 -0.89 -22.61
C GLU A 636 15.50 -1.92 -21.90
N THR A 637 16.69 -2.16 -22.45
CA THR A 637 17.77 -2.90 -21.78
C THR A 637 18.51 -2.02 -20.79
N PHE A 638 18.66 -0.73 -21.12
CA PHE A 638 19.42 0.24 -20.36
C PHE A 638 18.80 1.65 -20.42
N TYR A 639 19.07 2.45 -19.39
CA TYR A 639 18.64 3.82 -19.25
C TYR A 639 19.85 4.71 -18.87
N LEU A 640 20.30 5.56 -19.79
CA LEU A 640 21.45 6.46 -19.59
C LEU A 640 20.97 7.91 -19.55
N SER A 641 21.26 8.64 -18.48
CA SER A 641 20.85 10.04 -18.34
C SER A 641 21.91 10.94 -17.70
N ARG A 642 21.69 12.26 -17.80
CA ARG A 642 22.51 13.32 -17.17
C ARG A 642 24.01 13.26 -17.55
N SER A 643 24.34 13.12 -18.83
CA SER A 643 25.74 13.05 -19.30
C SER A 643 26.51 11.82 -18.82
N SER A 644 25.80 10.70 -18.73
CA SER A 644 26.41 9.39 -18.55
C SER A 644 27.17 8.95 -19.82
N ARG A 645 28.24 8.18 -19.64
CA ARG A 645 29.04 7.61 -20.74
C ARG A 645 29.30 6.13 -20.50
N ALA A 646 28.75 5.29 -21.37
CA ALA A 646 28.93 3.85 -21.35
C ALA A 646 29.83 3.40 -22.51
N HIS A 647 30.79 2.51 -22.22
CA HIS A 647 31.74 1.97 -23.19
C HIS A 647 31.68 0.44 -23.15
N PHE A 648 31.19 -0.18 -24.22
CA PHE A 648 30.91 -1.63 -24.30
C PHE A 648 31.93 -2.32 -25.21
N TYR A 649 32.90 -3.00 -24.60
CA TYR A 649 33.96 -3.77 -25.26
C TYR A 649 33.54 -5.23 -25.35
N ASN A 650 33.32 -5.74 -26.57
CA ASN A 650 32.80 -7.09 -26.82
C ASN A 650 31.62 -7.47 -25.88
N THR A 651 30.71 -6.52 -25.67
CA THR A 651 29.60 -6.64 -24.71
C THR A 651 28.28 -6.68 -25.46
N THR A 652 27.48 -7.71 -25.18
CA THR A 652 26.21 -7.96 -25.88
C THR A 652 25.03 -7.43 -25.08
N PHE A 653 23.99 -6.98 -25.80
CA PHE A 653 22.74 -6.55 -25.19
C PHE A 653 21.56 -6.85 -26.11
N SER A 654 20.39 -7.15 -25.54
CA SER A 654 19.15 -7.42 -26.26
C SER A 654 18.09 -6.35 -25.94
N GLY A 655 17.40 -5.83 -26.97
CA GLY A 655 16.35 -4.81 -26.82
C GLY A 655 16.77 -3.42 -27.30
N TYR A 656 15.92 -2.42 -27.03
CA TYR A 656 16.25 -1.00 -27.26
C TYR A 656 16.87 -0.38 -26.00
N GLY A 657 17.36 0.86 -26.07
CA GLY A 657 17.85 1.58 -24.91
C GLY A 657 17.41 3.04 -24.91
N TYR A 658 17.28 3.62 -23.72
CA TYR A 658 16.97 5.03 -23.57
C TYR A 658 18.25 5.81 -23.23
N ILE A 659 18.50 6.89 -23.97
CA ILE A 659 19.65 7.77 -23.81
C ILE A 659 19.12 9.22 -23.78
N ASP A 660 19.45 9.96 -22.72
CA ASP A 660 19.18 11.39 -22.56
C ASP A 660 20.45 12.13 -22.15
N SER A 661 20.85 13.09 -22.98
CA SER A 661 22.03 13.94 -22.85
C SER A 661 23.31 13.14 -22.60
N SER A 662 23.40 11.91 -23.12
CA SER A 662 24.36 10.85 -22.73
C SER A 662 24.88 10.08 -23.95
N THR A 663 25.85 9.18 -23.78
CA THR A 663 26.40 8.37 -24.91
C THR A 663 26.69 6.92 -24.54
N LEU A 664 26.41 6.00 -25.47
CA LEU A 664 26.91 4.62 -25.44
C LEU A 664 27.82 4.38 -26.66
N THR A 665 29.04 3.89 -26.47
CA THR A 665 29.94 3.50 -27.57
C THR A 665 30.27 2.00 -27.49
N THR A 666 30.08 1.26 -28.58
CA THR A 666 30.50 -0.13 -28.73
C THR A 666 31.90 -0.23 -29.31
N TYR A 667 32.68 -1.21 -28.87
CA TYR A 667 34.06 -1.44 -29.28
C TYR A 667 34.30 -2.92 -29.60
N HIS A 668 35.06 -3.14 -30.66
CA HIS A 668 35.51 -4.46 -31.11
C HIS A 668 37.02 -4.55 -31.18
N LEU A 669 37.54 -5.76 -31.00
CA LEU A 669 38.97 -6.03 -30.94
C LEU A 669 39.50 -6.34 -32.35
N ILE A 670 40.18 -5.36 -32.95
CA ILE A 670 40.70 -5.47 -34.33
C ILE A 670 42.23 -5.61 -34.30
N GLY A 671 42.73 -6.69 -34.89
CA GLY A 671 44.16 -6.91 -35.15
C GLY A 671 44.53 -6.70 -36.62
N LEU A 672 45.83 -6.58 -36.89
CA LEU A 672 46.39 -6.60 -38.24
C LEU A 672 47.29 -7.83 -38.41
N LYS A 673 47.14 -8.55 -39.53
CA LYS A 673 48.07 -9.57 -40.01
C LYS A 673 48.48 -9.23 -41.45
N VAL A 674 49.78 -9.26 -41.71
CA VAL A 674 50.32 -9.14 -43.06
C VAL A 674 51.03 -10.43 -43.42
N LEU A 675 50.68 -10.97 -44.59
CA LEU A 675 51.23 -12.17 -45.19
C LEU A 675 51.87 -11.82 -46.53
N PHE A 676 52.84 -12.62 -46.94
CA PHE A 676 53.29 -12.68 -48.33
C PHE A 676 52.27 -13.45 -49.20
N SER A 677 52.54 -13.52 -50.50
CA SER A 677 51.77 -14.24 -51.54
C SER A 677 51.43 -15.69 -51.17
N ASP A 678 52.39 -16.39 -50.58
CA ASP A 678 52.38 -17.81 -50.18
C ASP A 678 51.85 -18.05 -48.74
N ASP A 679 51.12 -17.09 -48.16
CA ASP A 679 50.58 -17.14 -46.80
C ASP A 679 51.62 -17.16 -45.64
N VAL A 680 52.92 -16.92 -45.90
CA VAL A 680 53.93 -16.76 -44.85
C VAL A 680 53.87 -15.36 -44.21
N ALA A 681 54.14 -15.29 -42.91
CA ALA A 681 54.17 -14.04 -42.14
C ALA A 681 55.16 -12.99 -42.71
N ALA A 682 54.70 -11.74 -42.82
CA ALA A 682 55.52 -10.60 -43.27
C ALA A 682 55.93 -9.69 -42.08
N PRO A 683 57.14 -9.86 -41.51
CA PRO A 683 57.62 -9.05 -40.39
C PRO A 683 58.17 -7.69 -40.82
N GLY A 684 58.12 -6.71 -39.92
CA GLY A 684 58.70 -5.38 -40.14
C GLY A 684 57.88 -4.44 -41.04
N VAL A 685 56.61 -4.79 -41.30
CA VAL A 685 55.70 -4.02 -42.18
C VAL A 685 55.16 -2.79 -41.46
N GLU A 686 55.21 -1.65 -42.13
CA GLU A 686 54.78 -0.35 -41.62
C GLU A 686 53.28 -0.12 -41.88
N TYR A 687 52.55 0.54 -40.97
CA TYR A 687 51.11 0.77 -41.08
C TYR A 687 50.62 2.10 -40.48
N LEU A 688 49.46 2.56 -40.96
CA LEU A 688 48.67 3.67 -40.45
C LEU A 688 47.24 3.19 -40.18
N LEU A 689 46.76 3.42 -38.96
CA LEU A 689 45.37 3.20 -38.57
C LEU A 689 44.69 4.57 -38.44
N SER A 690 43.57 4.78 -39.12
CA SER A 690 42.80 6.03 -39.03
C SER A 690 41.36 5.76 -38.58
N LEU A 691 40.83 6.65 -37.75
CA LEU A 691 39.46 6.65 -37.25
C LEU A 691 38.81 7.98 -37.62
N ASP A 692 37.68 7.94 -38.32
CA ASP A 692 36.92 9.11 -38.79
C ASP A 692 37.79 10.14 -39.55
N ASN A 693 38.70 9.62 -40.38
CA ASN A 693 39.72 10.38 -41.14
C ASN A 693 40.79 11.09 -40.28
N SER A 694 40.90 10.74 -39.00
CA SER A 694 41.96 11.19 -38.09
C SER A 694 42.94 10.05 -37.78
N THR A 695 44.24 10.35 -37.59
CA THR A 695 45.23 9.33 -37.25
C THR A 695 44.95 8.77 -35.85
N PHE A 696 44.60 7.48 -35.77
CA PHE A 696 44.39 6.77 -34.51
C PHE A 696 45.71 6.20 -33.98
N ARG A 697 46.46 5.49 -34.83
CA ARG A 697 47.82 4.99 -34.56
C ARG A 697 48.63 4.95 -35.85
N ALA A 698 49.94 5.12 -35.76
CA ALA A 698 50.82 5.06 -36.91
C ALA A 698 52.19 4.48 -36.51
N THR A 699 52.88 3.86 -37.46
CA THR A 699 54.28 3.47 -37.37
C THR A 699 55.22 4.58 -37.88
N ALA A 700 56.53 4.37 -37.84
CA ALA A 700 57.54 5.39 -38.11
C ALA A 700 57.44 6.00 -39.52
N LEU A 701 57.15 5.19 -40.54
CA LEU A 701 56.97 5.62 -41.93
C LEU A 701 55.83 6.63 -42.11
N PHE A 702 54.83 6.56 -41.22
CA PHE A 702 53.64 7.39 -41.17
C PHE A 702 53.71 8.44 -40.03
N SER A 703 54.91 8.77 -39.54
CA SER A 703 55.17 9.76 -38.48
C SER A 703 54.57 9.42 -37.10
N GLY A 704 54.27 8.15 -36.83
CA GLY A 704 53.87 7.67 -35.51
C GLY A 704 54.98 6.95 -34.75
N THR A 705 54.61 6.37 -33.60
CA THR A 705 55.53 5.69 -32.66
C THR A 705 55.16 4.23 -32.40
N SER A 706 54.17 3.67 -33.10
CA SER A 706 53.81 2.26 -32.99
C SER A 706 54.91 1.40 -33.64
N PRO A 707 55.20 0.19 -33.11
CA PRO A 707 56.11 -0.74 -33.78
C PRO A 707 55.50 -1.24 -35.09
N PRO A 708 56.32 -1.50 -36.13
CA PRO A 708 55.94 -2.31 -37.30
C PRO A 708 55.46 -3.72 -36.90
N THR A 709 55.02 -4.52 -37.88
CA THR A 709 54.62 -5.91 -37.61
C THR A 709 55.74 -6.74 -36.97
N ASP A 710 55.37 -7.63 -36.06
CA ASP A 710 56.27 -8.56 -35.37
C ASP A 710 56.76 -9.72 -36.27
N GLU A 711 57.50 -10.68 -35.69
CA GLU A 711 57.99 -11.88 -36.40
C GLU A 711 56.89 -12.76 -37.01
N ASN A 712 55.66 -12.66 -36.50
CA ASN A 712 54.48 -13.34 -37.02
C ASN A 712 53.72 -12.47 -38.03
N GLY A 713 54.25 -11.31 -38.43
CA GLY A 713 53.57 -10.37 -39.31
C GLY A 713 52.32 -9.76 -38.67
N THR A 714 52.20 -9.77 -37.34
CA THR A 714 51.05 -9.22 -36.62
C THR A 714 51.33 -7.84 -36.01
N ALA A 715 50.27 -7.04 -35.86
CA ALA A 715 50.27 -5.83 -35.05
C ALA A 715 48.91 -5.65 -34.35
N GLY A 716 48.94 -5.09 -33.13
CA GLY A 716 47.77 -4.98 -32.26
C GLY A 716 47.56 -6.26 -31.42
N PRO A 717 46.31 -6.64 -31.10
CA PRO A 717 45.06 -5.97 -31.48
C PRO A 717 44.76 -4.70 -30.67
N TRP A 718 43.74 -3.96 -31.09
CA TRP A 718 43.27 -2.73 -30.43
C TRP A 718 41.75 -2.69 -30.33
N TRP A 719 41.22 -2.09 -29.26
CA TRP A 719 39.80 -1.75 -29.16
C TRP A 719 39.48 -0.56 -30.08
N ILE A 720 38.72 -0.82 -31.14
CA ILE A 720 38.26 0.17 -32.11
C ILE A 720 36.77 0.43 -31.88
N PRO A 721 36.31 1.70 -31.77
CA PRO A 721 34.89 1.98 -31.66
C PRO A 721 34.19 1.65 -32.97
N HIS A 722 33.01 1.03 -32.88
CA HIS A 722 32.19 0.68 -34.04
C HIS A 722 31.02 1.66 -34.20
N ILE A 723 30.19 1.79 -33.15
CA ILE A 723 29.02 2.66 -33.14
C ILE A 723 29.01 3.49 -31.86
N THR A 724 28.70 4.78 -31.97
CA THR A 724 28.25 5.61 -30.85
C THR A 724 26.77 5.94 -31.00
N TYR A 725 25.99 5.68 -29.96
CA TYR A 725 24.58 6.01 -29.82
C TYR A 725 24.41 7.24 -28.92
N ASP A 726 23.56 8.19 -29.34
CA ASP A 726 23.10 9.34 -28.55
C ASP A 726 21.56 9.48 -28.61
N ASP A 727 21.00 10.49 -27.94
CA ASP A 727 19.56 10.77 -27.80
C ASP A 727 18.74 10.73 -29.11
N SER A 728 19.37 10.99 -30.26
CA SER A 728 18.66 11.20 -31.53
C SER A 728 19.39 10.63 -32.75
N SER A 729 20.61 10.14 -32.58
CA SER A 729 21.49 9.73 -33.66
C SER A 729 22.29 8.47 -33.33
N LEU A 730 22.73 7.81 -34.40
CA LEU A 730 23.65 6.69 -34.36
C LEU A 730 24.77 7.02 -35.33
N THR A 731 26.00 7.06 -34.81
CA THR A 731 27.21 7.33 -35.60
C THR A 731 28.01 6.04 -35.74
N GLU A 732 28.00 5.45 -36.93
CA GLU A 732 28.97 4.42 -37.33
C GLU A 732 30.33 5.08 -37.57
N HIS A 733 31.37 4.57 -36.92
CA HIS A 733 32.73 5.08 -37.05
C HIS A 733 33.46 4.45 -38.24
N LEU A 734 34.16 5.27 -39.03
CA LEU A 734 34.94 4.83 -40.18
C LEU A 734 36.37 4.48 -39.73
N PHE A 735 36.73 3.19 -39.81
CA PHE A 735 38.09 2.73 -39.53
C PHE A 735 38.80 2.28 -40.82
N THR A 736 40.01 2.82 -41.05
CA THR A 736 40.85 2.44 -42.20
C THR A 736 42.25 2.01 -41.76
N ILE A 737 42.79 1.02 -42.47
CA ILE A 737 44.18 0.56 -42.32
C ILE A 737 44.89 0.78 -43.65
N THR A 738 46.01 1.51 -43.62
CA THR A 738 46.99 1.61 -44.71
C THR A 738 48.21 0.78 -44.33
N VAL A 739 48.66 -0.13 -45.21
CA VAL A 739 49.79 -1.05 -44.98
C VAL A 739 50.85 -0.83 -46.05
N ASN A 740 52.13 -0.84 -45.66
CA ASN A 740 53.27 -0.69 -46.58
C ASN A 740 54.38 -1.69 -46.25
N ALA A 741 54.53 -2.71 -47.10
CA ALA A 741 55.42 -3.86 -46.89
C ALA A 741 56.84 -3.68 -47.45
N THR A 742 57.17 -2.48 -47.97
CA THR A 742 58.42 -2.24 -48.70
C THR A 742 59.08 -0.94 -48.24
N VAL A 743 60.40 -0.98 -47.99
CA VAL A 743 61.14 0.19 -47.47
C VAL A 743 61.13 1.37 -48.46
N ASP A 744 61.00 1.10 -49.75
CA ASP A 744 60.92 2.08 -50.83
C ASP A 744 59.49 2.49 -51.22
N ARG A 745 58.47 1.91 -50.58
CA ARG A 745 57.04 2.10 -50.85
C ARG A 745 56.57 1.58 -52.22
N SER A 746 57.27 0.63 -52.83
CA SER A 746 56.86 -0.03 -54.07
C SER A 746 55.55 -0.83 -53.94
N TRP A 747 55.23 -1.35 -52.76
CA TRP A 747 53.94 -1.98 -52.44
C TRP A 747 53.24 -1.29 -51.25
N GLN A 748 52.01 -0.84 -51.45
CA GLN A 748 51.14 -0.24 -50.43
C GLN A 748 49.66 -0.54 -50.74
N GLU A 749 48.88 -0.89 -49.71
CA GLU A 749 47.42 -1.05 -49.80
C GLU A 749 46.71 -0.19 -48.74
N GLU A 750 45.50 0.30 -49.03
CA GLU A 750 44.61 0.94 -48.07
C GLU A 750 43.23 0.30 -48.12
N ARG A 751 42.65 0.01 -46.96
CA ARG A 751 41.37 -0.68 -46.83
C ARG A 751 40.52 -0.06 -45.73
N SER A 752 39.23 0.12 -46.00
CA SER A 752 38.23 0.33 -44.94
C SER A 752 37.93 -1.02 -44.30
N VAL A 753 38.10 -1.11 -42.99
CA VAL A 753 38.01 -2.37 -42.25
C VAL A 753 36.66 -2.43 -41.53
N ASN A 754 36.04 -3.61 -41.50
CA ASN A 754 34.80 -3.76 -40.75
C ASN A 754 35.11 -3.62 -39.25
N THR A 755 34.24 -2.99 -38.48
CA THR A 755 34.39 -2.86 -37.02
C THR A 755 33.27 -3.55 -36.25
N SER A 756 32.34 -4.25 -36.93
CA SER A 756 31.15 -4.84 -36.31
C SER A 756 31.35 -6.16 -35.57
N PHE A 757 32.57 -6.70 -35.53
CA PHE A 757 32.95 -7.89 -34.76
C PHE A 757 34.47 -7.98 -34.58
N ASP A 758 34.90 -8.73 -33.56
CA ASP A 758 36.31 -8.97 -33.24
C ASP A 758 36.97 -9.87 -34.31
N HIS A 759 38.06 -9.42 -34.93
CA HIS A 759 38.83 -10.21 -35.90
C HIS A 759 40.23 -9.64 -36.14
N ILE A 760 41.02 -10.37 -36.94
CA ILE A 760 42.30 -9.92 -37.45
C ILE A 760 42.13 -9.63 -38.94
N GLU A 761 42.33 -8.38 -39.34
CA GLU A 761 42.30 -7.98 -40.74
C GLU A 761 43.57 -8.49 -41.45
N VAL A 762 43.39 -9.24 -42.55
CA VAL A 762 44.49 -9.87 -43.27
C VAL A 762 44.78 -9.14 -44.58
N PHE A 763 46.02 -8.67 -44.70
CA PHE A 763 46.61 -8.18 -45.94
C PHE A 763 47.54 -9.25 -46.51
N ARG A 764 47.51 -9.42 -47.84
CA ARG A 764 48.43 -10.29 -48.59
C ARG A 764 49.18 -9.43 -49.60
N THR A 765 50.50 -9.50 -49.62
CA THR A 765 51.26 -8.86 -50.70
C THR A 765 51.03 -9.60 -52.02
N SER A 766 51.35 -8.94 -53.14
CA SER A 766 51.73 -9.70 -54.34
C SER A 766 53.01 -10.49 -54.05
N ASP A 767 53.39 -11.43 -54.93
CA ASP A 767 54.71 -12.02 -54.75
C ASP A 767 55.81 -10.97 -54.94
N ILE A 768 56.80 -11.06 -54.04
CA ILE A 768 57.95 -10.17 -53.86
C ILE A 768 59.16 -10.94 -53.28
N ARG A 769 59.15 -12.27 -53.29
CA ARG A 769 60.24 -13.12 -52.73
C ARG A 769 60.79 -14.04 -53.82
N ALA A 770 62.05 -14.46 -53.67
CA ALA A 770 62.66 -15.39 -54.61
C ALA A 770 62.47 -16.84 -54.12
N PRO A 771 62.32 -17.84 -55.01
CA PRO A 771 62.03 -19.22 -54.61
C PRO A 771 63.18 -19.88 -53.85
N ALA A 772 62.86 -20.96 -53.12
CA ALA A 772 63.83 -21.81 -52.46
C ALA A 772 64.84 -22.46 -53.41
N ILE A 773 66.07 -22.66 -52.92
CA ILE A 773 67.12 -23.39 -53.64
C ILE A 773 66.75 -24.89 -53.73
N PRO A 774 66.73 -25.51 -54.93
CA PRO A 774 66.39 -26.92 -55.10
C PRO A 774 67.18 -27.87 -54.20
N SER A 775 66.44 -28.70 -53.46
CA SER A 775 66.95 -29.57 -52.40
C SER A 775 66.69 -31.05 -52.68
N GLY A 776 67.35 -31.95 -51.94
CA GLY A 776 67.23 -33.39 -52.18
C GLY A 776 67.62 -33.81 -53.60
N VAL A 777 68.46 -33.03 -54.27
CA VAL A 777 68.96 -33.36 -55.60
C VAL A 777 69.77 -34.66 -55.48
N GLU A 778 69.37 -35.65 -56.24
CA GLU A 778 69.97 -36.97 -56.33
C GLU A 778 70.02 -37.37 -57.81
N ALA A 779 70.84 -38.35 -58.13
CA ALA A 779 70.83 -38.96 -59.45
C ALA A 779 70.73 -40.47 -59.25
N HIS A 780 69.78 -41.07 -59.94
CA HIS A 780 69.46 -42.48 -59.85
C HIS A 780 69.44 -43.13 -61.24
N PRO A 781 69.78 -44.41 -61.31
CA PRO A 781 69.52 -45.25 -62.48
C PRO A 781 68.02 -45.55 -62.64
N VAL A 782 67.64 -46.18 -63.76
CA VAL A 782 66.27 -46.64 -64.00
C VAL A 782 66.25 -48.17 -64.24
N GLU A 783 65.25 -48.87 -63.67
CA GLU A 783 64.98 -50.28 -63.98
C GLU A 783 64.71 -50.45 -65.49
N GLY A 784 65.58 -51.20 -66.19
CA GLY A 784 65.55 -51.35 -67.65
C GLY A 784 66.92 -51.13 -68.30
N GLY A 785 67.69 -50.15 -67.83
CA GLY A 785 69.16 -50.17 -67.93
C GLY A 785 69.90 -49.34 -69.01
N ASP A 786 69.48 -48.11 -69.33
CA ASP A 786 70.28 -47.16 -70.14
C ASP A 786 70.07 -45.64 -69.86
N GLU A 787 69.52 -45.29 -68.69
CA GLU A 787 69.21 -43.89 -68.31
C GLU A 787 69.70 -43.54 -66.89
N ILE A 788 70.12 -42.28 -66.69
CA ILE A 788 70.19 -41.66 -65.36
C ILE A 788 69.04 -40.66 -65.24
N LEU A 789 68.16 -40.91 -64.27
CA LEU A 789 67.15 -39.98 -63.80
C LEU A 789 67.79 -39.08 -62.74
N ILE A 790 67.98 -37.80 -63.03
CA ILE A 790 68.24 -36.81 -62.01
C ILE A 790 66.87 -36.50 -61.39
N THR A 791 66.73 -36.73 -60.09
CA THR A 791 65.54 -36.37 -59.32
C THR A 791 65.95 -35.36 -58.27
N TRP A 792 65.19 -34.30 -58.09
CA TRP A 792 65.24 -33.53 -56.86
C TRP A 792 63.95 -33.75 -56.09
N LYS A 793 63.92 -33.31 -54.84
CA LYS A 793 62.64 -33.04 -54.22
C LYS A 793 62.07 -31.84 -54.99
N ASP A 794 60.83 -31.93 -55.46
CA ASP A 794 60.12 -30.73 -55.96
C ASP A 794 60.24 -29.65 -54.88
N ASN A 795 60.53 -28.41 -55.28
CA ASN A 795 60.38 -27.28 -54.38
C ASN A 795 58.94 -27.27 -53.88
N GLU A 796 58.78 -27.14 -52.57
CA GLU A 796 57.47 -26.95 -51.93
C GLU A 796 57.08 -25.46 -51.94
N ASP A 797 57.66 -24.70 -52.87
CA ASP A 797 57.64 -23.24 -53.04
C ASP A 797 57.08 -22.91 -54.45
N ASP A 798 56.82 -21.65 -54.75
CA ASP A 798 56.15 -21.13 -55.96
C ASP A 798 56.94 -21.21 -57.29
N THR A 799 57.72 -22.28 -57.48
CA THR A 799 58.55 -22.50 -58.67
C THR A 799 57.74 -22.90 -59.91
N ASP A 800 57.76 -22.09 -60.97
CA ASP A 800 57.24 -22.41 -62.32
C ASP A 800 58.15 -23.39 -63.06
N LEU A 801 59.47 -23.12 -63.04
CA LEU A 801 60.45 -23.94 -63.74
C LEU A 801 61.79 -24.09 -63.04
N TYR A 802 62.44 -25.22 -63.30
CA TYR A 802 63.80 -25.51 -62.87
C TYR A 802 64.78 -25.38 -64.02
N ARG A 803 66.00 -24.91 -63.72
CA ARG A 803 67.14 -24.90 -64.64
C ARG A 803 68.17 -25.92 -64.21
N VAL A 804 68.47 -26.91 -65.07
CA VAL A 804 69.40 -28.00 -64.78
C VAL A 804 70.74 -27.77 -65.46
N TYR A 805 71.84 -27.85 -64.71
CA TYR A 805 73.18 -27.52 -65.17
C TYR A 805 74.13 -28.71 -65.09
N LEU A 806 74.91 -28.94 -66.15
CA LEU A 806 76.05 -29.86 -66.13
C LEU A 806 77.26 -29.16 -65.51
N VAL A 807 77.94 -29.86 -64.59
CA VAL A 807 79.13 -29.34 -63.90
C VAL A 807 80.39 -29.81 -64.63
N GLY A 808 81.00 -28.91 -65.42
CA GLY A 808 82.30 -29.11 -66.07
C GLY A 808 83.29 -28.00 -65.73
N ASN A 809 84.23 -27.69 -66.64
CA ASN A 809 85.15 -26.55 -66.49
C ASN A 809 84.44 -25.18 -66.52
N THR A 810 83.20 -25.14 -67.02
CA THR A 810 82.25 -24.04 -66.97
C THR A 810 80.88 -24.61 -66.64
N LEU A 811 80.03 -23.88 -65.92
CA LEU A 811 78.65 -24.29 -65.68
C LEU A 811 77.85 -24.13 -66.98
N GLN A 812 77.21 -25.19 -67.46
CA GLN A 812 76.44 -25.20 -68.69
C GLN A 812 74.99 -25.58 -68.39
N LEU A 813 74.02 -24.75 -68.79
CA LEU A 813 72.61 -25.13 -68.78
C LEU A 813 72.39 -26.29 -69.77
N LEU A 814 71.89 -27.42 -69.27
CA LEU A 814 71.48 -28.58 -70.08
C LEU A 814 70.07 -28.39 -70.64
N GLY A 815 69.19 -27.81 -69.83
CA GLY A 815 67.80 -27.54 -70.17
C GLY A 815 67.01 -27.03 -68.99
N GLU A 816 65.77 -26.65 -69.27
CA GLU A 816 64.75 -26.31 -68.28
C GLU A 816 63.80 -27.52 -68.11
N SER A 817 63.23 -27.67 -66.91
CA SER A 817 62.26 -28.72 -66.59
C SER A 817 61.14 -28.15 -65.73
N THR A 818 59.89 -28.43 -66.09
CA THR A 818 58.67 -28.08 -65.33
C THR A 818 58.24 -29.26 -64.44
N SER A 819 59.20 -30.03 -63.91
CA SER A 819 58.98 -31.21 -63.08
C SER A 819 60.24 -31.51 -62.26
N ALA A 820 60.08 -32.10 -61.07
CA ALA A 820 61.15 -32.51 -60.14
C ALA A 820 62.17 -33.54 -60.66
N SER A 821 62.25 -33.76 -61.97
CA SER A 821 63.23 -34.66 -62.56
C SER A 821 63.67 -34.21 -63.94
N PHE A 822 64.84 -34.69 -64.33
CA PHE A 822 65.40 -34.55 -65.67
C PHE A 822 66.04 -35.87 -66.07
N ARG A 823 65.68 -36.41 -67.24
CA ARG A 823 66.28 -37.64 -67.77
C ARG A 823 67.49 -37.30 -68.62
N ASP A 824 68.67 -37.69 -68.14
CA ASP A 824 69.85 -37.77 -68.98
C ASP A 824 69.88 -39.15 -69.64
N VAL A 825 69.39 -39.20 -70.88
CA VAL A 825 69.15 -40.43 -71.65
C VAL A 825 70.39 -40.87 -72.43
N GLY A 826 70.55 -42.18 -72.63
CA GLY A 826 71.69 -42.76 -73.34
C GLY A 826 72.95 -42.83 -72.48
N VAL A 827 72.81 -43.26 -71.23
CA VAL A 827 73.91 -43.44 -70.28
C VAL A 827 74.24 -44.92 -70.14
N GLU A 828 75.43 -45.32 -70.58
CA GLU A 828 75.88 -46.72 -70.56
C GLU A 828 75.89 -47.28 -69.13
N ASN A 829 75.30 -48.47 -68.93
CA ASN A 829 75.17 -49.12 -67.63
C ASN A 829 76.54 -49.27 -66.93
N GLY A 830 76.71 -48.55 -65.81
CA GLY A 830 77.98 -48.43 -65.06
C GLY A 830 78.69 -47.07 -65.17
N THR A 831 78.15 -46.12 -65.94
CA THR A 831 78.72 -44.75 -66.13
C THR A 831 78.32 -43.77 -65.03
N SER A 832 79.16 -42.76 -64.79
CA SER A 832 79.01 -41.75 -63.72
C SER A 832 79.04 -40.30 -64.27
N ARG A 833 78.18 -39.41 -63.77
CA ARG A 833 77.98 -38.00 -64.22
C ARG A 833 77.56 -37.07 -63.06
N THR A 834 77.67 -35.73 -63.22
CA THR A 834 77.44 -34.74 -62.12
C THR A 834 76.69 -33.46 -62.52
N TYR A 835 75.71 -33.03 -61.72
CA TYR A 835 74.71 -31.97 -62.05
C TYR A 835 74.43 -31.00 -60.90
N ARG A 836 73.78 -29.84 -61.18
CA ARG A 836 73.19 -28.85 -60.22
C ARG A 836 71.88 -28.26 -60.77
N VAL A 837 71.06 -27.62 -59.92
CA VAL A 837 69.74 -27.06 -60.29
C VAL A 837 69.48 -25.69 -59.62
N SER A 838 68.75 -24.77 -60.27
CA SER A 838 68.09 -23.59 -59.66
C SER A 838 66.59 -23.55 -60.01
N ALA A 839 65.82 -22.71 -59.31
CA ALA A 839 64.38 -22.51 -59.49
C ALA A 839 64.05 -21.06 -59.92
N VAL A 840 62.93 -20.89 -60.60
CA VAL A 840 62.35 -19.60 -61.03
C VAL A 840 60.84 -19.66 -60.87
N ASP A 841 60.21 -18.60 -60.35
CA ASP A 841 58.75 -18.43 -60.22
C ASP A 841 58.09 -17.92 -61.51
N GLU A 842 56.74 -17.85 -61.51
CA GLU A 842 55.93 -17.28 -62.61
C GLU A 842 56.21 -15.77 -62.83
N GLU A 843 56.66 -15.07 -61.79
CA GLU A 843 56.93 -13.63 -61.76
C GLU A 843 58.33 -13.27 -62.35
N GLY A 844 59.19 -14.27 -62.51
CA GLY A 844 60.52 -14.20 -63.12
C GLY A 844 61.68 -13.96 -62.13
N ILE A 845 61.50 -14.18 -60.83
CA ILE A 845 62.56 -14.08 -59.83
C ILE A 845 63.30 -15.45 -59.73
N GLU A 846 64.64 -15.43 -59.72
CA GLU A 846 65.46 -16.66 -59.81
C GLU A 846 66.24 -16.91 -58.50
N SER A 847 66.24 -18.18 -58.06
CA SER A 847 66.91 -18.63 -56.85
C SER A 847 68.43 -18.81 -57.02
N ASP A 848 69.14 -18.92 -55.88
CA ASP A 848 70.53 -19.43 -55.86
C ASP A 848 70.62 -20.91 -56.31
N LEU A 849 71.83 -21.37 -56.67
CA LEU A 849 72.11 -22.70 -57.25
C LEU A 849 72.37 -23.82 -56.20
N SER A 850 71.87 -25.03 -56.46
CA SER A 850 72.01 -26.22 -55.61
C SER A 850 73.44 -26.81 -55.51
N PRO A 851 73.71 -27.70 -54.54
CA PRO A 851 74.90 -28.58 -54.49
C PRO A 851 74.93 -29.71 -55.57
N PRO A 852 76.09 -30.36 -55.83
CA PRO A 852 76.26 -31.35 -56.93
C PRO A 852 76.16 -32.87 -56.59
N VAL A 853 75.75 -33.75 -57.55
CA VAL A 853 75.21 -35.15 -57.31
C VAL A 853 75.64 -36.26 -58.34
N THR A 854 75.50 -37.61 -58.13
CA THR A 854 76.03 -38.77 -59.00
C THR A 854 75.39 -40.22 -58.74
N ALA A 855 75.33 -41.27 -59.66
CA ALA A 855 74.32 -42.45 -59.63
C ALA A 855 74.63 -44.00 -60.03
N ILE A 856 73.93 -45.09 -59.44
CA ILE A 856 73.68 -46.62 -59.82
C ILE A 856 72.55 -47.51 -59.02
N ALA A 857 72.13 -48.84 -59.33
CA ALA A 857 70.71 -49.52 -59.19
C ALA A 857 70.38 -51.01 -58.64
N ARG A 858 69.10 -51.42 -58.17
CA ARG A 858 68.34 -52.80 -58.02
C ARG A 858 66.74 -52.85 -57.69
N ASP A 859 66.09 -54.04 -57.40
CA ASP A 859 64.64 -54.56 -57.65
C ASP A 859 63.83 -55.57 -56.63
N TYR A 860 62.44 -55.63 -56.44
CA TYR A 860 61.58 -56.47 -55.41
C TYR A 860 59.96 -56.71 -55.56
N VAL A 861 59.21 -57.72 -54.91
CA VAL A 861 57.66 -58.08 -54.98
C VAL A 861 56.89 -58.98 -53.82
N PRO A 862 55.51 -58.97 -53.50
CA PRO A 862 54.65 -59.77 -52.45
C PRO A 862 53.11 -60.33 -52.69
N PRO A 863 52.28 -60.96 -51.73
CA PRO A 863 50.93 -61.74 -51.88
C PRO A 863 49.49 -61.15 -51.44
N GLU A 864 48.32 -61.87 -51.57
CA GLU A 864 46.88 -61.40 -51.44
C GLU A 864 46.02 -61.73 -50.15
N ARG A 865 44.81 -61.12 -49.98
CA ARG A 865 43.98 -61.03 -48.72
C ARG A 865 42.67 -61.87 -48.61
N PRO A 866 42.10 -62.10 -47.39
CA PRO A 866 40.79 -62.76 -47.17
C PRO A 866 39.57 -61.80 -47.32
N SER A 867 38.33 -62.33 -47.30
CA SER A 867 37.10 -61.54 -47.59
C SER A 867 35.85 -61.90 -46.76
N SER A 868 34.83 -61.02 -46.81
CA SER A 868 33.44 -61.24 -46.34
C SER A 868 33.27 -61.72 -44.87
N LEU A 869 33.76 -60.96 -43.90
CA LEU A 869 33.57 -61.20 -42.45
C LEU A 869 32.21 -60.67 -41.94
N TRP A 870 31.50 -61.44 -41.10
CA TRP A 870 30.33 -60.95 -40.35
C TRP A 870 30.13 -61.66 -38.99
N VAL A 871 29.20 -61.14 -38.18
CA VAL A 871 28.81 -61.66 -36.85
C VAL A 871 27.49 -62.42 -36.94
N VAL A 872 27.38 -63.59 -36.31
CA VAL A 872 26.21 -64.49 -36.39
C VAL A 872 25.26 -64.34 -35.19
N GLY A 873 25.78 -63.91 -34.03
CA GLY A 873 25.01 -63.63 -32.82
C GLY A 873 25.90 -63.08 -31.70
N TYR A 874 25.31 -62.38 -30.74
CA TYR A 874 25.99 -61.81 -29.57
C TYR A 874 25.03 -61.65 -28.38
N GLY A 875 25.57 -61.62 -27.16
CA GLY A 875 24.86 -61.37 -25.90
C GLY A 875 25.64 -60.39 -25.01
N GLY A 876 25.23 -60.24 -23.75
CA GLY A 876 25.85 -59.28 -22.82
C GLY A 876 27.36 -59.41 -22.60
N ILE A 877 27.95 -60.58 -22.91
CA ILE A 877 29.37 -60.89 -22.65
C ILE A 877 30.08 -61.73 -23.76
N ASN A 878 29.47 -61.99 -24.93
CA ASN A 878 30.04 -62.86 -25.97
C ASN A 878 29.54 -62.58 -27.40
N ALA A 879 30.27 -63.05 -28.43
CA ALA A 879 29.89 -62.95 -29.86
C ALA A 879 30.53 -64.03 -30.78
N THR A 880 29.89 -64.38 -31.89
CA THR A 880 30.37 -65.42 -32.85
C THR A 880 30.60 -64.88 -34.27
N LEU A 881 31.74 -65.20 -34.91
CA LEU A 881 32.22 -64.67 -36.21
C LEU A 881 32.32 -65.73 -37.32
N LEU A 882 32.18 -65.30 -38.59
CA LEU A 882 32.32 -66.15 -39.80
C LEU A 882 32.89 -65.35 -41.00
N TRP A 883 33.76 -65.94 -41.84
CA TRP A 883 34.36 -65.27 -43.03
C TRP A 883 34.65 -66.20 -44.24
N SER A 884 35.21 -65.65 -45.33
CA SER A 884 35.65 -66.35 -46.55
C SER A 884 37.18 -66.33 -46.74
N GLU A 885 37.73 -67.42 -47.29
CA GLU A 885 39.16 -67.68 -47.50
C GLU A 885 39.83 -66.80 -48.58
N SER A 886 41.17 -66.84 -48.68
CA SER A 886 41.98 -66.04 -49.63
C SER A 886 42.28 -66.77 -50.96
N SER A 887 42.70 -66.01 -51.98
CA SER A 887 42.96 -66.44 -53.37
C SER A 887 44.40 -66.87 -53.68
N SER A 888 45.39 -66.47 -52.88
CA SER A 888 46.81 -66.85 -53.07
C SER A 888 47.05 -68.33 -52.72
N GLU A 889 47.74 -69.08 -53.58
CA GLU A 889 47.98 -70.52 -53.40
C GLU A 889 48.98 -70.86 -52.26
N ASP A 890 49.72 -69.88 -51.75
CA ASP A 890 50.80 -70.00 -50.77
C ASP A 890 50.43 -69.57 -49.34
N VAL A 891 49.13 -69.43 -49.03
CA VAL A 891 48.63 -69.02 -47.71
C VAL A 891 48.65 -70.15 -46.67
N VAL A 892 49.18 -69.86 -45.46
CA VAL A 892 49.41 -70.90 -44.42
C VAL A 892 48.55 -70.77 -43.14
N ILE A 893 48.09 -69.58 -42.74
CA ILE A 893 47.35 -69.38 -41.46
C ILE A 893 46.46 -68.12 -41.43
N TYR A 894 45.37 -68.14 -40.64
CA TYR A 894 44.54 -66.95 -40.32
C TYR A 894 44.68 -66.48 -38.87
N ARG A 895 44.66 -65.15 -38.66
CA ARG A 895 44.78 -64.48 -37.35
C ARG A 895 43.66 -63.48 -37.12
N ILE A 896 42.96 -63.57 -35.99
CA ILE A 896 41.72 -62.84 -35.67
C ILE A 896 41.98 -61.78 -34.61
N PHE A 897 41.48 -60.58 -34.85
CA PHE A 897 41.79 -59.37 -34.08
C PHE A 897 40.52 -58.68 -33.57
N VAL A 898 40.53 -58.21 -32.33
CA VAL A 898 39.44 -57.50 -31.64
C VAL A 898 39.94 -56.20 -31.00
N ALA A 899 39.10 -55.16 -31.00
CA ALA A 899 39.34 -53.90 -30.31
C ALA A 899 38.05 -53.36 -29.67
N MET A 900 38.17 -52.69 -28.53
CA MET A 900 37.09 -51.89 -27.95
C MET A 900 36.90 -50.58 -28.73
N GLY A 901 35.64 -50.16 -28.88
CA GLY A 901 35.17 -49.00 -29.64
C GLY A 901 35.14 -49.21 -31.16
N ARG A 902 34.30 -48.42 -31.87
CA ARG A 902 34.25 -48.42 -33.34
C ARG A 902 35.52 -47.85 -33.96
N ARG A 903 36.23 -48.67 -34.75
CA ARG A 903 37.43 -48.25 -35.49
C ARG A 903 37.23 -48.36 -36.99
N GLY A 904 37.46 -47.26 -37.72
CA GLY A 904 37.42 -47.24 -39.18
C GLY A 904 38.81 -47.04 -39.79
N GLY A 905 39.36 -48.08 -40.42
CA GLY A 905 40.64 -48.01 -41.13
C GLY A 905 41.16 -49.39 -41.51
N GLY A 906 41.76 -49.54 -42.69
CA GLY A 906 42.21 -50.84 -43.23
C GLY A 906 43.49 -51.42 -42.61
N GLY A 907 43.75 -51.17 -41.33
CA GLY A 907 44.96 -51.62 -40.61
C GLY A 907 44.64 -52.16 -39.22
N ILE A 908 45.54 -52.98 -38.67
CA ILE A 908 45.36 -53.69 -37.39
C ILE A 908 46.09 -53.08 -36.19
N GLU A 909 46.59 -51.85 -36.31
CA GLU A 909 47.29 -51.18 -35.21
C GLU A 909 46.38 -50.97 -34.00
N GLY A 910 46.85 -51.40 -32.83
CA GLY A 910 46.11 -51.31 -31.58
C GLY A 910 44.91 -52.26 -31.44
N PHE A 911 44.78 -53.26 -32.32
CA PHE A 911 43.92 -54.42 -32.06
C PHE A 911 44.64 -55.45 -31.18
N LEU A 912 43.89 -56.17 -30.36
CA LEU A 912 44.36 -57.34 -29.62
C LEU A 912 44.10 -58.61 -30.45
N LEU A 913 45.03 -59.56 -30.45
CA LEU A 913 44.82 -60.87 -31.06
C LEU A 913 43.80 -61.64 -30.20
N ALA A 914 42.62 -61.90 -30.76
CA ALA A 914 41.58 -62.72 -30.12
C ALA A 914 41.88 -64.22 -30.25
N GLY A 915 42.57 -64.61 -31.33
CA GLY A 915 43.00 -65.99 -31.56
C GLY A 915 43.55 -66.22 -32.97
N GLU A 916 43.98 -67.45 -33.22
CA GLU A 916 44.40 -67.94 -34.54
C GLU A 916 43.58 -69.19 -34.87
N THR A 917 43.29 -69.42 -36.15
CA THR A 917 42.65 -70.68 -36.59
C THR A 917 43.00 -71.00 -38.05
N THR A 918 42.85 -72.27 -38.41
CA THR A 918 42.89 -72.76 -39.80
C THR A 918 41.49 -72.85 -40.42
N ASP A 919 40.44 -72.79 -39.61
CA ASP A 919 39.04 -72.80 -40.03
C ASP A 919 38.52 -71.36 -40.27
N ASN A 920 37.37 -71.21 -40.94
CA ASN A 920 36.81 -69.90 -41.31
C ASN A 920 35.77 -69.32 -40.32
N THR A 921 35.81 -69.74 -39.05
CA THR A 921 34.85 -69.39 -37.98
C THR A 921 35.55 -69.23 -36.62
N PHE A 922 35.04 -68.37 -35.74
CA PHE A 922 35.62 -68.15 -34.40
C PHE A 922 34.60 -67.56 -33.40
N GLU A 923 34.64 -67.94 -32.11
CA GLU A 923 33.80 -67.38 -31.04
C GLU A 923 34.65 -66.56 -30.04
N VAL A 924 34.15 -65.40 -29.64
CA VAL A 924 34.82 -64.43 -28.77
C VAL A 924 34.05 -64.31 -27.45
N PHE A 925 34.76 -64.44 -26.33
CA PHE A 925 34.25 -64.38 -24.96
C PHE A 925 34.80 -63.16 -24.21
N ASP A 926 34.36 -62.99 -22.96
CA ASP A 926 34.81 -61.95 -22.02
C ASP A 926 34.61 -60.50 -22.53
N LEU A 927 33.51 -60.27 -23.25
CA LEU A 927 33.05 -58.91 -23.56
C LEU A 927 32.40 -58.29 -22.31
N LEU A 928 32.47 -56.97 -22.19
CA LEU A 928 31.80 -56.20 -21.13
C LEU A 928 30.39 -55.79 -21.57
N PRO A 929 29.40 -55.71 -20.65
CA PRO A 929 28.10 -55.06 -20.91
C PRO A 929 28.26 -53.60 -21.36
N GLU A 930 27.25 -53.06 -22.05
CA GLU A 930 27.20 -51.69 -22.60
C GLU A 930 28.41 -51.24 -23.43
N THR A 931 29.22 -52.18 -23.93
CA THR A 931 30.50 -51.88 -24.58
C THR A 931 30.48 -52.21 -26.07
N GLU A 932 30.99 -51.29 -26.88
CA GLU A 932 31.12 -51.41 -28.34
C GLU A 932 32.47 -52.06 -28.74
N TYR A 933 32.48 -52.89 -29.79
CA TYR A 933 33.68 -53.60 -30.28
C TYR A 933 33.81 -53.63 -31.82
N THR A 934 35.05 -53.73 -32.31
CA THR A 934 35.43 -53.88 -33.75
C THR A 934 36.30 -55.14 -33.97
N LEU A 935 36.08 -55.92 -35.05
CA LEU A 935 36.78 -57.20 -35.32
C LEU A 935 37.27 -57.38 -36.78
N THR A 936 38.40 -58.08 -37.04
CA THR A 936 38.99 -58.36 -38.38
C THR A 936 39.95 -59.59 -38.45
N VAL A 937 40.45 -59.99 -39.64
CA VAL A 937 41.31 -61.17 -39.93
C VAL A 937 42.34 -60.97 -41.08
N LEU A 938 43.52 -61.63 -41.03
CA LEU A 938 44.63 -61.59 -42.04
C LEU A 938 45.12 -63.00 -42.51
N ALA A 939 45.88 -63.06 -43.62
CA ALA A 939 46.60 -64.22 -44.18
C ALA A 939 48.13 -63.95 -44.40
N TYR A 940 48.95 -65.00 -44.59
CA TYR A 940 50.43 -64.94 -44.66
C TYR A 940 51.05 -66.03 -45.57
N ASP A 941 52.16 -65.73 -46.27
CA ASP A 941 52.90 -66.64 -47.20
C ASP A 941 54.16 -67.35 -46.61
N GLU A 942 54.82 -68.21 -47.42
CA GLU A 942 56.07 -68.92 -47.07
C GLU A 942 57.31 -68.02 -46.91
N ALA A 943 57.38 -66.89 -47.63
CA ALA A 943 58.47 -65.92 -47.53
C ALA A 943 58.26 -64.92 -46.36
N SER A 944 57.22 -65.13 -45.56
CA SER A 944 56.77 -64.30 -44.43
C SER A 944 56.27 -62.90 -44.82
N ASN A 945 55.83 -62.71 -46.07
CA ASN A 945 55.13 -61.50 -46.47
C ASN A 945 53.65 -61.57 -46.02
N PRO A 946 53.11 -60.53 -45.37
CA PRO A 946 51.72 -60.48 -44.94
C PRO A 946 50.77 -60.09 -46.09
N SER A 947 49.53 -60.57 -46.03
CA SER A 947 48.42 -59.99 -46.79
C SER A 947 47.94 -58.67 -46.18
N LEU A 948 47.11 -57.95 -46.93
CA LEU A 948 46.22 -56.92 -46.35
C LEU A 948 45.11 -57.57 -45.48
N PRO A 949 44.48 -56.84 -44.55
CA PRO A 949 43.36 -57.34 -43.75
C PRO A 949 42.02 -57.44 -44.50
N ALA A 950 41.12 -58.27 -43.96
CA ALA A 950 39.73 -58.37 -44.35
C ALA A 950 38.87 -57.18 -43.83
N PRO A 951 37.71 -56.89 -44.44
CA PRO A 951 36.78 -55.86 -43.96
C PRO A 951 36.30 -56.11 -42.50
N MET A 952 36.07 -55.03 -41.75
CA MET A 952 35.75 -55.06 -40.32
C MET A 952 34.26 -55.29 -39.99
N ALA A 953 33.99 -55.87 -38.82
CA ALA A 953 32.65 -56.05 -38.24
C ALA A 953 32.51 -55.35 -36.86
N TYR A 954 31.29 -55.01 -36.43
CA TYR A 954 31.00 -54.20 -35.22
C TYR A 954 29.82 -54.74 -34.40
N ILE A 955 29.84 -54.59 -33.06
CA ILE A 955 28.77 -54.98 -32.10
C ILE A 955 28.73 -54.08 -30.84
N THR A 956 27.61 -54.09 -30.11
CA THR A 956 27.42 -53.46 -28.78
C THR A 956 26.55 -54.35 -27.88
N THR A 957 26.86 -54.44 -26.58
CA THR A 957 26.19 -55.32 -25.58
C THR A 957 25.17 -54.57 -24.68
N PRO A 958 24.10 -55.21 -24.14
CA PRO A 958 23.04 -54.53 -23.33
C PRO A 958 23.19 -54.54 -21.78
N ASP A 959 22.41 -53.69 -21.08
CA ASP A 959 22.25 -53.54 -19.60
C ASP A 959 21.23 -54.54 -18.98
N ILE A 960 21.30 -54.77 -17.65
CA ILE A 960 20.61 -55.83 -16.87
C ILE A 960 20.25 -55.50 -15.37
N THR A 961 20.13 -54.25 -14.91
CA THR A 961 19.85 -53.91 -13.48
C THR A 961 18.39 -53.49 -13.15
N TRP A 962 18.00 -53.38 -11.85
CA TRP A 962 16.62 -53.11 -11.34
C TRP A 962 16.63 -52.06 -10.20
N PRO A 963 15.58 -51.23 -10.04
CA PRO A 963 15.54 -50.11 -9.09
C PRO A 963 15.14 -50.48 -7.64
N VAL A 964 15.54 -49.65 -6.67
CA VAL A 964 15.33 -49.82 -5.22
C VAL A 964 14.81 -48.53 -4.55
N VAL A 965 13.75 -48.64 -3.73
CA VAL A 965 13.19 -47.54 -2.92
C VAL A 965 13.89 -47.45 -1.55
N SER A 966 14.12 -46.22 -1.06
CA SER A 966 14.67 -45.96 0.28
C SER A 966 14.14 -44.66 0.91
N ASN A 967 14.48 -44.41 2.18
CA ASN A 967 14.20 -43.16 2.92
C ASN A 967 12.73 -42.68 3.00
N LEU A 968 11.75 -43.58 2.83
CA LEU A 968 10.32 -43.23 2.91
C LEU A 968 9.92 -42.61 4.26
N THR A 969 9.44 -41.36 4.24
CA THR A 969 8.90 -40.65 5.41
C THR A 969 7.62 -39.88 5.07
N TRP A 970 6.85 -39.51 6.11
CA TRP A 970 5.62 -38.74 5.93
C TRP A 970 5.31 -37.84 7.14
N LYS A 971 4.71 -36.68 6.86
CA LYS A 971 4.33 -35.69 7.87
C LYS A 971 2.88 -35.28 7.72
N VAL A 972 2.13 -35.35 8.82
CA VAL A 972 0.68 -35.11 8.87
C VAL A 972 0.37 -33.83 9.65
N ASP A 973 -0.57 -33.06 9.13
CA ASP A 973 -1.09 -31.84 9.74
C ASP A 973 -2.64 -31.90 9.80
N LEU A 974 -3.33 -30.78 10.04
CA LEU A 974 -4.79 -30.72 10.27
C LEU A 974 -5.66 -31.33 9.15
N TYR A 975 -5.23 -31.23 7.89
CA TYR A 975 -5.95 -31.75 6.71
C TYR A 975 -5.05 -32.08 5.50
N GLN A 976 -3.74 -32.17 5.72
CA GLN A 976 -2.75 -32.33 4.66
C GLN A 976 -1.67 -33.35 5.07
N VAL A 977 -1.04 -33.99 4.08
CA VAL A 977 0.10 -34.87 4.26
C VAL A 977 1.16 -34.59 3.18
N THR A 978 2.42 -34.66 3.56
CA THR A 978 3.56 -34.76 2.62
C THR A 978 4.20 -36.14 2.79
N VAL A 979 4.49 -36.82 1.68
CA VAL A 979 5.18 -38.12 1.63
C VAL A 979 6.42 -37.99 0.74
N GLU A 980 7.57 -38.45 1.24
CA GLU A 980 8.89 -38.23 0.63
C GLU A 980 9.66 -39.57 0.60
N TRP A 981 10.33 -39.91 -0.51
CA TRP A 981 11.18 -41.11 -0.66
C TRP A 981 12.24 -40.96 -1.75
N ASP A 982 13.25 -41.84 -1.74
CA ASP A 982 14.38 -41.83 -2.68
C ASP A 982 14.45 -43.14 -3.49
N THR A 983 15.07 -43.08 -4.68
CA THR A 983 15.43 -44.24 -5.51
C THR A 983 16.90 -44.22 -5.94
N ASP A 984 17.48 -45.39 -6.23
CA ASP A 984 18.87 -45.53 -6.70
C ASP A 984 19.04 -45.46 -8.24
N GLN A 985 17.91 -45.41 -8.97
CA GLN A 985 17.83 -45.20 -10.42
C GLN A 985 16.75 -44.16 -10.74
N VAL A 986 16.86 -43.46 -11.87
CA VAL A 986 15.98 -42.33 -12.22
C VAL A 986 14.59 -42.84 -12.63
N THR A 987 13.61 -42.63 -11.74
CA THR A 987 12.25 -43.19 -11.84
C THR A 987 11.17 -42.11 -11.82
N GLN A 988 9.95 -42.42 -12.24
CA GLN A 988 8.76 -41.58 -12.00
C GLN A 988 8.04 -42.06 -10.73
N GLY A 989 7.83 -41.17 -9.76
CA GLY A 989 7.21 -41.50 -8.48
C GLY A 989 5.68 -41.46 -8.50
N THR A 990 5.03 -42.42 -7.81
CA THR A 990 3.57 -42.46 -7.60
C THR A 990 3.21 -42.86 -6.17
N LEU A 991 2.30 -42.10 -5.55
CA LEU A 991 1.69 -42.34 -4.24
C LEU A 991 0.24 -42.81 -4.41
N HIS A 992 -0.14 -43.91 -3.77
CA HIS A 992 -1.53 -44.36 -3.68
C HIS A 992 -2.02 -44.14 -2.24
N LEU A 993 -3.10 -43.36 -2.04
CA LEU A 993 -3.59 -42.92 -0.72
C LEU A 993 -5.12 -43.04 -0.63
N GLY A 994 -5.66 -43.62 0.46
CA GLY A 994 -7.11 -43.70 0.66
C GLY A 994 -7.55 -43.96 2.11
N THR A 995 -8.83 -43.74 2.41
CA THR A 995 -9.44 -44.08 3.72
C THR A 995 -9.80 -45.56 3.85
N SER A 996 -9.61 -46.34 2.79
CA SER A 996 -9.77 -47.79 2.75
C SER A 996 -8.68 -48.40 1.86
N THR A 997 -8.27 -49.64 2.12
CA THR A 997 -7.28 -50.36 1.31
C THR A 997 -7.85 -50.91 0.00
N GLU A 998 -9.17 -50.88 -0.19
CA GLU A 998 -9.84 -51.38 -1.40
C GLU A 998 -10.03 -50.29 -2.47
N ASN A 999 -9.98 -49.00 -2.08
CA ASN A 999 -10.13 -47.85 -2.97
C ASN A 999 -9.17 -46.74 -2.51
N MET A 1000 -7.99 -46.68 -3.14
CA MET A 1000 -7.00 -45.62 -2.97
C MET A 1000 -6.97 -44.73 -4.22
N GLN A 1001 -6.72 -43.43 -4.03
CA GLN A 1001 -6.52 -42.47 -5.10
C GLN A 1001 -5.02 -42.37 -5.43
N GLU A 1002 -4.70 -42.24 -6.70
CA GLU A 1002 -3.33 -42.18 -7.23
C GLU A 1002 -2.89 -40.73 -7.43
N TYR A 1003 -1.63 -40.44 -7.10
CA TYR A 1003 -0.98 -39.15 -7.27
C TYR A 1003 0.42 -39.42 -7.82
N SER A 1004 0.73 -38.92 -9.01
CA SER A 1004 2.01 -39.16 -9.70
C SER A 1004 2.74 -37.85 -9.98
N GLU A 1005 4.07 -37.90 -9.98
CA GLU A 1005 4.91 -36.79 -10.42
C GLU A 1005 5.01 -36.76 -11.95
N GLU A 1006 5.21 -35.59 -12.56
CA GLU A 1006 5.29 -35.45 -14.03
C GLU A 1006 6.70 -35.70 -14.59
N GLU A 1007 7.73 -35.59 -13.76
CA GLU A 1007 9.14 -35.73 -14.14
C GLU A 1007 9.79 -36.96 -13.48
N TYR A 1008 10.89 -37.45 -14.06
CA TYR A 1008 11.67 -38.55 -13.51
C TYR A 1008 12.79 -38.01 -12.60
N SER A 1009 12.97 -38.62 -11.43
CA SER A 1009 13.85 -38.13 -10.35
C SER A 1009 14.52 -39.30 -9.59
N LEU A 1010 15.49 -38.96 -8.73
CA LEU A 1010 16.03 -39.83 -7.67
C LEU A 1010 15.42 -39.52 -6.28
N HIS A 1011 14.72 -38.39 -6.17
CA HIS A 1011 14.11 -37.86 -4.96
C HIS A 1011 12.65 -37.48 -5.26
N HIS A 1012 11.72 -38.06 -4.51
CA HIS A 1012 10.28 -37.97 -4.73
C HIS A 1012 9.61 -37.26 -3.55
N THR A 1013 8.63 -36.40 -3.81
CA THR A 1013 7.92 -35.61 -2.79
C THR A 1013 6.50 -35.29 -3.26
N ILE A 1014 5.51 -35.97 -2.69
CA ILE A 1014 4.10 -35.78 -3.03
C ILE A 1014 3.33 -35.15 -1.86
N PHE A 1015 2.65 -34.04 -2.14
CA PHE A 1015 1.81 -33.30 -1.21
C PHE A 1015 0.33 -33.49 -1.54
N VAL A 1016 -0.48 -33.84 -0.54
CA VAL A 1016 -1.94 -34.01 -0.69
C VAL A 1016 -2.68 -33.20 0.39
N ASP A 1017 -3.58 -32.31 -0.03
CA ASP A 1017 -4.44 -31.50 0.84
C ASP A 1017 -5.88 -32.04 0.95
N ARG A 1018 -6.74 -31.30 1.66
CA ARG A 1018 -8.21 -31.56 1.79
C ARG A 1018 -8.59 -32.93 2.32
N LEU A 1019 -7.73 -33.56 3.12
CA LEU A 1019 -8.03 -34.82 3.78
C LEU A 1019 -9.15 -34.65 4.82
N ALA A 1020 -10.04 -35.65 4.91
CA ALA A 1020 -11.12 -35.65 5.88
C ALA A 1020 -10.59 -35.66 7.32
N HIS A 1021 -11.18 -34.86 8.22
CA HIS A 1021 -10.77 -34.79 9.63
C HIS A 1021 -11.17 -36.03 10.43
N ASN A 1022 -10.42 -36.34 11.50
CA ASN A 1022 -10.62 -37.53 12.34
C ASN A 1022 -10.63 -38.88 11.58
N ALA A 1023 -10.10 -38.92 10.35
CA ALA A 1023 -10.11 -40.09 9.47
C ALA A 1023 -8.75 -40.77 9.44
N THR A 1024 -8.76 -42.11 9.43
CA THR A 1024 -7.56 -42.93 9.21
C THR A 1024 -7.37 -43.14 7.71
N TYR A 1025 -6.14 -42.94 7.25
CA TYR A 1025 -5.70 -43.15 5.87
C TYR A 1025 -4.67 -44.28 5.80
N TYR A 1026 -4.61 -44.94 4.64
CA TYR A 1026 -3.67 -45.98 4.27
C TYR A 1026 -2.99 -45.60 2.96
N PHE A 1027 -1.69 -45.90 2.80
CA PHE A 1027 -0.94 -45.57 1.59
C PHE A 1027 0.24 -46.50 1.30
N TRP A 1028 0.74 -46.44 0.06
CA TRP A 1028 1.97 -47.08 -0.42
C TRP A 1028 2.54 -46.31 -1.62
N VAL A 1029 3.79 -46.60 -2.00
CA VAL A 1029 4.50 -45.91 -3.10
C VAL A 1029 4.99 -46.87 -4.19
N TYR A 1030 5.02 -46.37 -5.42
CA TYR A 1030 5.44 -47.05 -6.65
C TYR A 1030 6.44 -46.17 -7.41
N SER A 1031 7.41 -46.78 -8.11
CA SER A 1031 8.41 -46.05 -8.91
C SER A 1031 8.83 -46.88 -10.13
N GLU A 1032 8.81 -46.26 -11.32
CA GLU A 1032 9.04 -46.92 -12.62
C GLU A 1032 10.09 -46.17 -13.47
N GLU A 1033 11.00 -46.92 -14.10
CA GLU A 1033 12.00 -46.41 -15.02
C GLU A 1033 11.44 -46.20 -16.44
N PRO A 1034 12.03 -45.32 -17.27
CA PRO A 1034 11.70 -45.21 -18.71
C PRO A 1034 11.91 -46.52 -19.51
N SER A 1035 12.69 -47.45 -18.95
CA SER A 1035 12.98 -48.79 -19.49
C SER A 1035 11.83 -49.78 -19.30
N GLY A 1036 10.89 -49.51 -18.38
CA GLY A 1036 9.82 -50.40 -17.95
C GLY A 1036 10.15 -51.33 -16.77
N ASN A 1037 11.31 -51.17 -16.11
CA ASN A 1037 11.55 -51.77 -14.80
C ASN A 1037 10.82 -50.97 -13.71
N SER A 1038 10.24 -51.63 -12.70
CA SER A 1038 9.57 -50.93 -11.60
C SER A 1038 9.67 -51.62 -10.25
N VAL A 1039 9.47 -50.84 -9.20
CA VAL A 1039 9.56 -51.23 -7.79
C VAL A 1039 8.44 -50.59 -6.98
N ALA A 1040 7.99 -51.26 -5.91
CA ALA A 1040 6.95 -50.79 -5.01
C ALA A 1040 7.36 -51.01 -3.55
N ASP A 1041 6.99 -50.09 -2.66
CA ASP A 1041 7.02 -50.29 -1.21
C ASP A 1041 5.61 -50.12 -0.62
N ASP A 1042 5.02 -51.27 -0.28
CA ASP A 1042 3.69 -51.42 0.31
C ASP A 1042 3.73 -51.86 1.78
N ASN A 1043 4.88 -51.74 2.45
CA ASN A 1043 5.11 -52.25 3.81
C ASN A 1043 4.84 -53.78 3.93
N GLY A 1044 5.15 -54.54 2.89
CA GLY A 1044 4.92 -55.99 2.82
C GLY A 1044 3.45 -56.36 2.81
N GLY A 1045 2.62 -55.62 2.07
CA GLY A 1045 1.18 -55.78 1.94
C GLY A 1045 0.35 -55.28 3.13
N ASN A 1046 0.96 -54.61 4.11
CA ASN A 1046 0.27 -54.05 5.27
C ASN A 1046 -0.16 -52.59 5.09
N PHE A 1047 0.43 -51.90 4.10
CA PHE A 1047 0.36 -50.46 3.89
C PHE A 1047 0.95 -49.64 5.05
N TYR A 1048 1.27 -48.39 4.76
CA TYR A 1048 1.55 -47.38 5.77
C TYR A 1048 0.25 -46.68 6.18
N THR A 1049 0.16 -46.16 7.40
CA THR A 1049 -1.09 -45.55 7.90
C THR A 1049 -0.84 -44.33 8.77
N PHE A 1050 -1.76 -43.38 8.68
CA PHE A 1050 -1.82 -42.21 9.56
C PHE A 1050 -3.27 -41.80 9.84
N LYS A 1051 -3.46 -40.88 10.79
CA LYS A 1051 -4.79 -40.36 11.15
C LYS A 1051 -4.77 -38.84 11.29
N THR A 1052 -5.75 -38.16 10.68
CA THR A 1052 -5.94 -36.72 10.80
C THR A 1052 -6.59 -36.36 12.17
N PRO A 1053 -6.29 -35.19 12.77
CA PRO A 1053 -6.89 -34.78 14.04
C PRO A 1053 -8.41 -34.48 13.96
N PRO A 1054 -9.17 -34.58 15.07
CA PRO A 1054 -10.56 -34.08 15.18
C PRO A 1054 -10.65 -32.60 15.61
N PHE A 1055 -11.63 -31.83 15.13
CA PHE A 1055 -11.97 -30.49 15.64
C PHE A 1055 -13.39 -29.99 15.29
N GLU A 1056 -13.94 -29.07 16.11
CA GLU A 1056 -15.22 -28.37 15.94
C GLU A 1056 -15.07 -26.86 16.23
N GLY A 1057 -15.95 -26.01 15.67
CA GLY A 1057 -16.08 -24.57 16.00
C GLY A 1057 -17.54 -24.17 16.25
N TYR A 1058 -17.79 -23.13 17.07
CA TYR A 1058 -19.14 -22.77 17.52
C TYR A 1058 -19.51 -21.32 17.15
N LEU A 1059 -20.68 -21.12 16.56
CA LEU A 1059 -21.24 -19.81 16.19
C LEU A 1059 -22.53 -19.53 16.97
N ARG A 1060 -22.69 -18.29 17.47
CA ARG A 1060 -23.88 -17.77 18.15
C ARG A 1060 -24.24 -16.39 17.60
N ILE A 1061 -25.51 -16.20 17.23
CA ILE A 1061 -26.03 -14.95 16.66
C ILE A 1061 -27.25 -14.49 17.43
N GLU A 1062 -27.29 -13.23 17.84
CA GLU A 1062 -28.45 -12.55 18.44
C GLU A 1062 -29.06 -11.59 17.41
N ILE A 1063 -30.39 -11.52 17.31
CA ILE A 1063 -31.10 -10.69 16.33
C ILE A 1063 -32.08 -9.75 17.03
N LEU A 1064 -31.93 -8.45 16.79
CA LEU A 1064 -32.64 -7.36 17.47
C LEU A 1064 -33.29 -6.39 16.47
N SER A 1065 -34.39 -5.77 16.87
CA SER A 1065 -35.06 -4.68 16.15
C SER A 1065 -34.33 -3.35 16.38
N SER A 1066 -33.96 -2.64 15.30
CA SER A 1066 -33.31 -1.32 15.41
C SER A 1066 -34.25 -0.18 15.86
N ARG A 1067 -35.56 -0.43 15.93
CA ARG A 1067 -36.56 0.54 16.42
C ARG A 1067 -36.61 0.62 17.94
N ASP A 1068 -36.47 -0.52 18.62
CA ASP A 1068 -36.82 -0.68 20.04
C ASP A 1068 -35.93 -1.68 20.81
N GLY A 1069 -34.92 -2.28 20.17
CA GLY A 1069 -33.98 -3.20 20.80
C GLY A 1069 -34.56 -4.56 21.19
N THR A 1070 -35.77 -4.90 20.75
CA THR A 1070 -36.43 -6.17 21.09
C THR A 1070 -35.90 -7.33 20.24
N PHE A 1071 -35.82 -8.54 20.81
CA PHE A 1071 -35.42 -9.75 20.09
C PHE A 1071 -36.42 -10.12 18.98
N ILE A 1072 -35.90 -10.34 17.76
CA ILE A 1072 -36.70 -10.78 16.61
C ILE A 1072 -36.71 -12.31 16.56
N THR A 1073 -37.85 -12.91 16.88
CA THR A 1073 -38.06 -14.36 16.92
C THR A 1073 -38.49 -14.92 15.56
N GLY A 1074 -38.10 -16.16 15.24
CA GLY A 1074 -38.55 -16.85 14.01
C GLY A 1074 -37.84 -16.41 12.73
N ALA A 1075 -36.71 -15.71 12.82
CA ALA A 1075 -35.86 -15.39 11.67
C ALA A 1075 -35.22 -16.65 11.06
N ALA A 1076 -35.13 -16.70 9.73
CA ALA A 1076 -34.42 -17.73 9.00
C ALA A 1076 -32.94 -17.36 8.89
N VAL A 1077 -32.11 -17.96 9.75
CA VAL A 1077 -30.64 -17.75 9.76
C VAL A 1077 -29.92 -18.91 9.08
N ARG A 1078 -29.11 -18.61 8.07
CA ARG A 1078 -28.31 -19.59 7.32
C ARG A 1078 -26.86 -19.18 7.24
N ALA A 1079 -25.96 -20.14 7.43
CA ALA A 1079 -24.54 -20.03 7.16
C ALA A 1079 -24.19 -20.83 5.90
N SER A 1080 -23.41 -20.26 4.98
CA SER A 1080 -22.89 -20.93 3.78
C SER A 1080 -21.36 -20.97 3.83
N GLY A 1081 -20.78 -22.17 3.83
CA GLY A 1081 -19.34 -22.42 3.88
C GLY A 1081 -18.82 -23.01 2.57
N ARG A 1082 -17.57 -23.50 2.57
CA ARG A 1082 -16.99 -24.11 1.36
C ARG A 1082 -17.50 -25.52 1.10
N SER A 1083 -17.92 -26.24 2.15
CA SER A 1083 -18.38 -27.64 2.05
C SER A 1083 -19.90 -27.82 2.09
N ALA A 1084 -20.65 -26.90 2.72
CA ALA A 1084 -22.09 -27.04 2.94
C ALA A 1084 -22.82 -25.70 3.19
N GLN A 1085 -24.15 -25.74 3.09
CA GLN A 1085 -25.05 -24.73 3.69
C GLN A 1085 -25.77 -25.31 4.90
N MET A 1086 -25.83 -24.56 6.00
CA MET A 1086 -26.46 -24.99 7.25
C MET A 1086 -27.40 -23.92 7.78
N GLY A 1087 -28.59 -24.33 8.23
CA GLY A 1087 -29.47 -23.47 9.03
C GLY A 1087 -29.00 -23.45 10.49
N LEU A 1088 -28.97 -22.27 11.11
CA LEU A 1088 -28.70 -22.17 12.55
C LEU A 1088 -30.00 -22.37 13.34
N THR A 1089 -29.90 -23.02 14.50
CA THR A 1089 -31.06 -23.36 15.33
C THR A 1089 -31.32 -22.26 16.35
N GLU A 1090 -32.58 -21.80 16.47
CA GLU A 1090 -32.99 -20.88 17.54
C GLU A 1090 -32.94 -21.63 18.89
N ILE A 1091 -32.01 -21.22 19.77
CA ILE A 1091 -31.78 -21.85 21.08
C ILE A 1091 -32.46 -21.10 22.23
N SER A 1092 -32.77 -19.82 22.01
CA SER A 1092 -33.64 -18.99 22.86
C SER A 1092 -34.22 -17.87 21.98
N PRO A 1093 -35.33 -17.20 22.36
CA PRO A 1093 -35.99 -16.19 21.52
C PRO A 1093 -35.02 -15.16 20.93
N GLY A 1094 -34.91 -15.11 19.60
CA GLY A 1094 -34.01 -14.22 18.85
C GLY A 1094 -32.52 -14.55 18.96
N VAL A 1095 -32.16 -15.76 19.43
CA VAL A 1095 -30.76 -16.23 19.55
C VAL A 1095 -30.59 -17.57 18.84
N TYR A 1096 -29.72 -17.58 17.84
CA TYR A 1096 -29.44 -18.72 16.97
C TYR A 1096 -28.03 -19.26 17.23
N SER A 1097 -27.83 -20.57 17.08
CA SER A 1097 -26.49 -21.16 17.14
C SER A 1097 -26.33 -22.39 16.25
N GLY A 1098 -25.07 -22.74 15.98
CA GLY A 1098 -24.72 -23.99 15.31
C GLY A 1098 -23.22 -24.29 15.41
N THR A 1099 -22.88 -25.57 15.29
CA THR A 1099 -21.50 -26.04 15.10
C THR A 1099 -21.17 -25.95 13.62
N LEU A 1100 -20.04 -25.32 13.28
CA LEU A 1100 -19.60 -25.08 11.90
C LEU A 1100 -18.11 -25.44 11.73
N GLU A 1101 -17.70 -25.66 10.48
CA GLU A 1101 -16.29 -25.86 10.14
C GLU A 1101 -15.51 -24.55 10.36
N PRO A 1102 -14.31 -24.55 10.97
CA PRO A 1102 -13.47 -23.37 11.04
C PRO A 1102 -13.12 -22.80 9.66
N GLY A 1103 -13.30 -21.50 9.47
CA GLY A 1103 -13.12 -20.83 8.18
C GLY A 1103 -14.15 -19.71 7.94
N PRO A 1104 -14.14 -19.10 6.74
CA PRO A 1104 -15.12 -18.08 6.36
C PRO A 1104 -16.48 -18.70 6.03
N TRP A 1105 -17.53 -18.19 6.67
CA TRP A 1105 -18.93 -18.53 6.42
C TRP A 1105 -19.72 -17.28 6.07
N THR A 1106 -20.39 -17.28 4.92
CA THR A 1106 -21.33 -16.23 4.55
C THR A 1106 -22.64 -16.43 5.30
N ILE A 1107 -23.01 -15.49 6.16
CA ILE A 1107 -24.26 -15.49 6.91
C ILE A 1107 -25.32 -14.72 6.13
N SER A 1108 -26.51 -15.31 6.03
CA SER A 1108 -27.72 -14.67 5.51
C SER A 1108 -28.85 -14.80 6.53
N VAL A 1109 -29.57 -13.69 6.75
CA VAL A 1109 -30.67 -13.59 7.71
C VAL A 1109 -31.87 -13.01 6.99
N ASN A 1110 -33.02 -13.67 7.13
CA ASN A 1110 -34.30 -13.14 6.67
C ASN A 1110 -35.32 -13.19 7.81
N ALA A 1111 -36.04 -12.09 8.04
CA ALA A 1111 -37.09 -11.98 9.05
C ALA A 1111 -38.25 -11.14 8.50
N ASP A 1112 -39.47 -11.68 8.60
CA ASP A 1112 -40.67 -11.05 8.03
C ASP A 1112 -40.93 -9.68 8.65
N GLY A 1113 -41.22 -8.68 7.80
CA GLY A 1113 -41.45 -7.29 8.21
C GLY A 1113 -40.18 -6.45 8.43
N PHE A 1114 -38.99 -7.03 8.25
CA PHE A 1114 -37.71 -6.34 8.35
C PHE A 1114 -36.93 -6.39 7.02
N VAL A 1115 -36.12 -5.37 6.78
CA VAL A 1115 -35.15 -5.35 5.68
C VAL A 1115 -34.06 -6.36 6.01
N SER A 1116 -33.94 -7.41 5.19
CA SER A 1116 -32.87 -8.39 5.31
C SER A 1116 -31.51 -7.71 5.05
N PRO A 1117 -30.49 -7.88 5.92
CA PRO A 1117 -29.15 -7.40 5.62
C PRO A 1117 -28.60 -8.13 4.39
N SER A 1118 -27.71 -7.46 3.65
CA SER A 1118 -26.88 -8.15 2.65
C SER A 1118 -26.09 -9.27 3.31
N PRO A 1119 -25.91 -10.44 2.65
CA PRO A 1119 -25.09 -11.51 3.21
C PRO A 1119 -23.66 -11.01 3.51
N PHE A 1120 -23.11 -11.45 4.64
CA PHE A 1120 -21.81 -10.98 5.14
C PHE A 1120 -20.99 -12.15 5.68
N ASP A 1121 -19.67 -12.07 5.57
CA ASP A 1121 -18.77 -13.16 5.95
C ASP A 1121 -18.36 -13.09 7.43
N VAL A 1122 -18.30 -14.25 8.07
CA VAL A 1122 -17.88 -14.45 9.46
C VAL A 1122 -16.81 -15.54 9.50
N GLU A 1123 -15.66 -15.25 10.11
CA GLU A 1123 -14.62 -16.25 10.36
C GLU A 1123 -14.93 -17.03 11.64
N VAL A 1124 -15.29 -18.32 11.51
CA VAL A 1124 -15.50 -19.23 12.64
C VAL A 1124 -14.15 -19.79 13.09
N LYS A 1125 -13.84 -19.66 14.39
CA LYS A 1125 -12.53 -20.03 14.95
C LYS A 1125 -12.57 -21.36 15.71
N ILE A 1126 -11.50 -22.15 15.58
CA ILE A 1126 -11.33 -23.47 16.20
C ILE A 1126 -11.60 -23.41 17.71
N LEU A 1127 -12.49 -24.29 18.21
CA LEU A 1127 -12.77 -24.50 19.63
C LEU A 1127 -13.13 -23.23 20.44
N LYS A 1128 -13.62 -22.17 19.78
CA LYS A 1128 -14.08 -20.93 20.42
C LYS A 1128 -15.47 -20.55 19.95
N TRP A 1129 -16.22 -19.89 20.83
CA TRP A 1129 -17.47 -19.24 20.47
C TRP A 1129 -17.19 -17.98 19.66
N THR A 1130 -17.79 -17.91 18.48
CA THR A 1130 -17.90 -16.69 17.68
C THR A 1130 -19.28 -16.11 17.96
N ASN A 1131 -19.34 -14.94 18.63
CA ASN A 1131 -20.59 -14.29 19.03
C ASN A 1131 -20.84 -13.08 18.12
N LEU A 1132 -22.07 -12.93 17.65
CA LEU A 1132 -22.51 -11.81 16.81
C LEU A 1132 -23.87 -11.28 17.28
N THR A 1133 -24.09 -9.97 17.16
CA THR A 1133 -25.39 -9.32 17.38
C THR A 1133 -25.75 -8.51 16.14
N LEU A 1134 -26.96 -8.70 15.62
CA LEU A 1134 -27.46 -8.11 14.38
C LEU A 1134 -28.70 -7.25 14.65
N ASN A 1135 -28.64 -5.96 14.29
CA ASN A 1135 -29.79 -5.06 14.35
C ASN A 1135 -30.47 -4.97 12.98
N MET A 1136 -31.75 -5.35 12.88
CA MET A 1136 -32.53 -5.29 11.64
C MET A 1136 -33.46 -4.08 11.60
N THR A 1137 -33.59 -3.46 10.43
CA THR A 1137 -34.45 -2.29 10.21
C THR A 1137 -35.85 -2.71 9.76
N PRO A 1138 -36.94 -2.21 10.38
CA PRO A 1138 -38.29 -2.47 9.89
C PRO A 1138 -38.45 -2.03 8.43
N ALA A 1139 -39.13 -2.82 7.61
CA ALA A 1139 -39.44 -2.43 6.24
C ALA A 1139 -40.38 -1.22 6.21
N GLY A 1140 -40.10 -0.25 5.33
CA GLY A 1140 -40.97 0.91 5.11
C GLY A 1140 -42.31 0.53 4.45
N PRO A 1141 -43.33 1.41 4.52
CA PRO A 1141 -44.62 1.14 3.88
C PRO A 1141 -44.50 1.05 2.34
N PRO A 1142 -45.35 0.25 1.67
CA PRO A 1142 -45.37 0.15 0.20
C PRO A 1142 -45.56 1.49 -0.50
N LEU A 1143 -45.09 1.61 -1.74
CA LEU A 1143 -45.31 2.77 -2.60
C LEU A 1143 -46.49 2.52 -3.57
N CYS A 1144 -47.26 3.56 -3.84
CA CYS A 1144 -48.46 3.58 -4.69
C CYS A 1144 -48.28 4.58 -5.83
N ASN A 1145 -48.63 4.23 -7.07
CA ASN A 1145 -48.62 5.18 -8.19
C ASN A 1145 -49.84 6.13 -8.11
N LEU A 1146 -49.64 7.44 -8.00
CA LEU A 1146 -50.72 8.42 -7.87
C LEU A 1146 -50.95 9.23 -9.14
N SER A 1147 -52.18 9.19 -9.67
CA SER A 1147 -52.62 9.96 -10.82
C SER A 1147 -53.84 10.83 -10.48
N ILE A 1148 -53.84 12.10 -10.90
CA ILE A 1148 -54.92 13.05 -10.60
C ILE A 1148 -55.55 13.53 -11.90
N ARG A 1149 -56.89 13.43 -12.02
CA ARG A 1149 -57.64 14.01 -13.14
C ARG A 1149 -58.36 15.29 -12.73
N ILE A 1150 -57.98 16.40 -13.35
CA ILE A 1150 -58.55 17.73 -13.15
C ILE A 1150 -59.63 17.98 -14.21
N VAL A 1151 -60.87 18.22 -13.77
CA VAL A 1151 -62.01 18.39 -14.67
C VAL A 1151 -62.89 19.59 -14.34
N ASP A 1152 -63.68 20.04 -15.33
CA ASP A 1152 -64.76 20.99 -15.12
C ASP A 1152 -66.04 20.34 -14.54
N LYS A 1153 -67.05 21.17 -14.26
CA LYS A 1153 -68.35 20.71 -13.70
C LYS A 1153 -69.13 19.74 -14.61
N ASP A 1154 -68.81 19.71 -15.91
CA ASP A 1154 -69.45 18.86 -16.91
C ASP A 1154 -68.60 17.61 -17.21
N GLY A 1155 -67.49 17.43 -16.47
CA GLY A 1155 -66.63 16.25 -16.48
C GLY A 1155 -65.54 16.26 -17.55
N ARG A 1156 -65.31 17.39 -18.22
CA ARG A 1156 -64.28 17.54 -19.26
C ARG A 1156 -62.93 17.84 -18.64
N GLY A 1157 -61.85 17.31 -19.21
CA GLY A 1157 -60.48 17.67 -18.83
C GLY A 1157 -60.25 19.18 -18.91
N ILE A 1158 -59.49 19.72 -17.97
CA ILE A 1158 -58.98 21.09 -18.04
C ILE A 1158 -57.50 20.99 -18.38
N GLU A 1159 -57.15 21.27 -19.63
CA GLU A 1159 -55.78 21.36 -20.11
C GLU A 1159 -55.03 22.54 -19.46
N GLY A 1160 -53.77 22.35 -19.08
CA GLY A 1160 -52.92 23.41 -18.55
C GLY A 1160 -53.27 23.93 -17.15
N ALA A 1161 -54.07 23.21 -16.37
CA ALA A 1161 -54.28 23.51 -14.96
C ALA A 1161 -53.03 23.17 -14.14
N SER A 1162 -52.58 24.09 -13.28
CA SER A 1162 -51.47 23.86 -12.36
C SER A 1162 -51.95 23.08 -11.13
N LEU A 1163 -51.17 22.08 -10.74
CA LEU A 1163 -51.35 21.28 -9.54
C LEU A 1163 -50.05 21.29 -8.76
N THR A 1164 -50.10 21.79 -7.52
CA THR A 1164 -49.00 21.76 -6.56
C THR A 1164 -49.12 20.52 -5.67
N PHE A 1165 -48.05 19.73 -5.61
CA PHE A 1165 -47.90 18.53 -4.78
C PHE A 1165 -46.51 18.55 -4.12
N GLU A 1166 -46.44 18.45 -2.78
CA GLU A 1166 -45.17 18.46 -2.01
C GLU A 1166 -44.19 19.60 -2.40
N GLY A 1167 -44.72 20.77 -2.78
CA GLY A 1167 -43.95 21.95 -3.20
C GLY A 1167 -43.53 21.98 -4.68
N MET A 1168 -43.79 20.92 -5.44
CA MET A 1168 -43.55 20.85 -6.88
C MET A 1168 -44.84 21.18 -7.66
N GLU A 1169 -44.72 21.90 -8.78
CA GLU A 1169 -45.85 22.19 -9.68
C GLU A 1169 -45.84 21.28 -10.92
N TYR A 1170 -47.04 20.84 -11.29
CA TYR A 1170 -47.32 19.98 -12.43
C TYR A 1170 -48.47 20.59 -13.25
N THR A 1171 -48.49 20.39 -14.56
CA THR A 1171 -49.56 20.89 -15.45
C THR A 1171 -50.32 19.75 -16.10
N SER A 1172 -51.64 19.83 -16.15
CA SER A 1172 -52.48 18.81 -16.79
C SER A 1172 -52.38 18.78 -18.32
N ASP A 1173 -52.51 17.57 -18.86
CA ASP A 1173 -52.60 17.32 -20.31
C ASP A 1173 -53.98 17.67 -20.92
N GLU A 1174 -54.15 17.43 -22.22
CA GLU A 1174 -55.38 17.71 -22.99
C GLU A 1174 -56.64 17.00 -22.45
N ASP A 1175 -56.48 15.89 -21.72
CA ASP A 1175 -57.55 15.12 -21.10
C ASP A 1175 -57.75 15.43 -19.60
N GLY A 1176 -56.93 16.34 -19.07
CA GLY A 1176 -56.95 16.84 -17.70
C GLY A 1176 -56.10 16.03 -16.70
N TRP A 1177 -55.26 15.11 -17.15
CA TRP A 1177 -54.48 14.23 -16.26
C TRP A 1177 -53.15 14.84 -15.82
N VAL A 1178 -52.76 14.51 -14.59
CA VAL A 1178 -51.45 14.76 -13.98
C VAL A 1178 -50.99 13.48 -13.29
N HIS A 1179 -49.90 12.90 -13.76
CA HIS A 1179 -49.28 11.72 -13.14
C HIS A 1179 -48.16 12.15 -12.19
N LEU A 1180 -48.31 11.86 -10.90
CA LEU A 1180 -47.37 12.28 -9.85
C LEU A 1180 -46.30 11.22 -9.54
N GLY A 1181 -46.51 9.98 -9.99
CA GLY A 1181 -45.60 8.86 -9.78
C GLY A 1181 -45.81 8.18 -8.42
N TYR A 1182 -44.78 7.46 -7.97
CA TYR A 1182 -44.86 6.61 -6.78
C TYR A 1182 -44.74 7.42 -5.46
N VAL A 1183 -45.75 7.30 -4.61
CA VAL A 1183 -45.86 7.97 -3.30
C VAL A 1183 -46.09 6.94 -2.18
N PRO A 1184 -45.57 7.15 -0.95
CA PRO A 1184 -45.85 6.26 0.19
C PRO A 1184 -47.35 6.00 0.45
N SER A 1185 -47.70 4.73 0.63
CA SER A 1185 -49.02 4.30 1.07
C SER A 1185 -49.19 4.47 2.59
N ASN A 1186 -50.46 4.48 3.05
CA ASN A 1186 -50.87 4.84 4.42
C ASN A 1186 -50.54 6.29 4.81
N ALA A 1187 -50.68 7.20 3.85
CA ALA A 1187 -50.41 8.64 4.00
C ALA A 1187 -51.53 9.50 3.38
N THR A 1188 -51.68 10.73 3.88
CA THR A 1188 -52.64 11.71 3.38
C THR A 1188 -51.91 12.91 2.78
N TYR A 1189 -52.04 13.08 1.47
CA TYR A 1189 -51.42 14.20 0.75
C TYR A 1189 -52.39 15.37 0.58
N THR A 1190 -51.87 16.60 0.57
CA THR A 1190 -52.69 17.80 0.30
C THR A 1190 -52.28 18.41 -1.04
N LEU A 1191 -53.13 18.23 -2.04
CA LEU A 1191 -52.98 18.75 -3.40
C LEU A 1191 -53.63 20.13 -3.49
N THR A 1192 -53.03 21.06 -4.22
CA THR A 1192 -53.65 22.37 -4.52
C THR A 1192 -53.69 22.60 -6.01
N VAL A 1193 -54.87 22.90 -6.55
CA VAL A 1193 -55.12 22.95 -8.00
C VAL A 1193 -55.70 24.29 -8.40
N GLU A 1194 -55.21 24.84 -9.50
CA GLU A 1194 -55.57 26.15 -10.06
C GLU A 1194 -55.61 26.08 -11.59
N GLY A 1195 -56.62 26.69 -12.21
CA GLY A 1195 -56.78 26.70 -13.67
C GLY A 1195 -57.36 28.02 -14.14
N GLU A 1196 -56.96 28.49 -15.32
CA GLU A 1196 -57.30 29.85 -15.78
C GLU A 1196 -58.84 30.05 -15.88
N GLY A 1197 -59.36 31.01 -15.11
CA GLY A 1197 -60.80 31.27 -15.00
C GLY A 1197 -61.58 30.32 -14.08
N TYR A 1198 -60.90 29.48 -13.28
CA TYR A 1198 -61.48 28.61 -12.26
C TYR A 1198 -60.97 28.95 -10.87
N ASN A 1199 -61.82 28.79 -9.86
CA ASN A 1199 -61.43 29.00 -8.45
C ASN A 1199 -60.37 27.98 -8.02
N LYS A 1200 -59.26 28.45 -7.46
CA LYS A 1200 -58.23 27.63 -6.78
C LYS A 1200 -58.87 26.73 -5.71
N ARG A 1201 -58.46 25.46 -5.65
CA ARG A 1201 -59.02 24.45 -4.74
C ARG A 1201 -57.92 23.56 -4.15
N SER A 1202 -57.88 23.42 -2.83
CA SER A 1202 -57.07 22.40 -2.16
C SER A 1202 -57.92 21.17 -1.81
N VAL A 1203 -57.35 19.98 -1.96
CA VAL A 1203 -58.00 18.68 -1.74
C VAL A 1203 -57.03 17.77 -1.00
N LYS A 1204 -57.53 16.99 -0.03
CA LYS A 1204 -56.77 15.92 0.59
C LYS A 1204 -57.08 14.59 -0.10
N VAL A 1205 -56.04 13.83 -0.41
CA VAL A 1205 -56.13 12.47 -0.97
C VAL A 1205 -55.46 11.51 0.00
N GLU A 1206 -56.19 10.48 0.41
CA GLU A 1206 -55.73 9.44 1.33
C GLU A 1206 -55.35 8.21 0.50
N ILE A 1207 -54.12 7.70 0.70
CA ILE A 1207 -53.63 6.49 0.04
C ILE A 1207 -53.66 5.35 1.07
N PRO A 1208 -54.56 4.35 0.94
CA PRO A 1208 -54.61 3.20 1.85
C PRO A 1208 -53.32 2.36 1.81
N TYR A 1209 -52.98 1.69 2.91
CA TYR A 1209 -51.79 0.84 2.99
C TYR A 1209 -51.85 -0.32 1.97
N GLY A 1210 -50.85 -0.42 1.10
CA GLY A 1210 -50.68 -1.55 0.18
C GLY A 1210 -51.39 -1.45 -1.18
N GLU A 1211 -51.99 -0.31 -1.53
CA GLU A 1211 -52.49 -0.07 -2.89
C GLU A 1211 -51.34 0.19 -3.88
N GLU A 1212 -51.37 -0.45 -5.05
CA GLU A 1212 -50.33 -0.28 -6.08
C GLU A 1212 -50.55 0.95 -6.96
N GLU A 1213 -51.80 1.35 -7.19
CA GLU A 1213 -52.17 2.50 -8.04
C GLU A 1213 -53.48 3.15 -7.55
N VAL A 1214 -53.51 4.49 -7.49
CA VAL A 1214 -54.66 5.29 -7.10
C VAL A 1214 -54.89 6.41 -8.11
N GLU A 1215 -56.10 6.49 -8.64
CA GLU A 1215 -56.57 7.60 -9.48
C GLU A 1215 -57.60 8.45 -8.72
N GLU A 1216 -57.38 9.76 -8.63
CA GLU A 1216 -58.31 10.69 -7.96
C GLU A 1216 -58.79 11.84 -8.87
N LYS A 1217 -60.03 12.28 -8.67
CA LYS A 1217 -60.74 13.18 -9.59
C LYS A 1217 -61.11 14.51 -8.94
N ILE A 1218 -60.41 15.58 -9.33
CA ILE A 1218 -60.62 16.93 -8.80
C ILE A 1218 -61.45 17.78 -9.76
N THR A 1219 -62.68 18.10 -9.37
CA THR A 1219 -63.54 19.04 -10.13
C THR A 1219 -63.33 20.50 -9.71
N LEU A 1220 -63.03 21.39 -10.66
CA LEU A 1220 -62.93 22.83 -10.45
C LEU A 1220 -64.22 23.58 -10.83
N LYS A 1221 -64.46 24.73 -10.19
CA LYS A 1221 -65.62 25.60 -10.44
C LYS A 1221 -65.20 26.91 -11.10
N LYS A 1222 -65.78 27.21 -12.26
CA LYS A 1222 -65.52 28.44 -13.03
C LYS A 1222 -65.92 29.69 -12.24
N GLU A 1223 -65.14 30.77 -12.34
CA GLU A 1223 -65.45 32.02 -11.65
C GLU A 1223 -66.74 32.67 -12.19
N GLY A 1224 -67.60 33.14 -11.27
CA GLY A 1224 -68.90 33.74 -11.61
C GLY A 1224 -68.82 35.26 -11.65
N GLY A 1225 -68.98 35.85 -12.83
CA GLY A 1225 -69.00 37.31 -12.99
C GLY A 1225 -70.24 37.98 -12.37
N GLY A 1226 -70.03 38.96 -11.49
CA GLY A 1226 -71.08 39.77 -10.88
C GLY A 1226 -70.62 41.23 -10.69
N SER A 1227 -71.38 42.19 -11.21
CA SER A 1227 -70.99 43.60 -11.31
C SER A 1227 -71.62 44.50 -10.24
N LEU A 1228 -70.94 45.62 -9.95
CA LEU A 1228 -71.50 46.89 -9.43
C LEU A 1228 -72.33 46.85 -8.13
N LEU A 1229 -71.72 47.15 -6.96
CA LEU A 1229 -72.28 48.01 -5.87
C LEU A 1229 -71.45 47.99 -4.56
N TRP A 1230 -70.25 48.59 -4.49
CA TRP A 1230 -69.60 48.91 -3.19
C TRP A 1230 -68.72 50.19 -3.14
N LEU A 1231 -68.58 50.92 -4.25
CA LEU A 1231 -67.69 52.10 -4.35
C LEU A 1231 -68.26 53.42 -3.77
N ALA A 1232 -69.38 53.38 -3.03
CA ALA A 1232 -70.17 54.58 -2.71
C ALA A 1232 -70.35 54.90 -1.21
N VAL A 1233 -69.94 54.03 -0.26
CA VAL A 1233 -70.40 54.12 1.15
C VAL A 1233 -69.34 54.54 2.17
N LEU A 1234 -68.04 54.30 1.93
CA LEU A 1234 -66.98 54.60 2.92
C LEU A 1234 -66.02 55.73 2.53
N LEU A 1235 -66.51 56.66 1.71
CA LEU A 1235 -65.94 58.00 1.54
C LEU A 1235 -66.20 58.93 2.75
N ILE A 1236 -66.75 58.41 3.86
CA ILE A 1236 -67.32 59.18 4.98
C ILE A 1236 -66.41 59.19 6.23
N ALA A 1237 -65.43 58.28 6.34
CA ALA A 1237 -64.59 58.15 7.54
C ALA A 1237 -63.24 58.91 7.50
N LEU A 1238 -62.87 59.51 6.36
CA LEU A 1238 -61.50 60.01 6.10
C LEU A 1238 -61.28 61.52 6.38
N VAL A 1239 -62.17 62.15 7.16
CA VAL A 1239 -62.11 63.59 7.52
C VAL A 1239 -62.04 63.80 9.06
N GLY A 1240 -61.91 62.73 9.85
CA GLY A 1240 -62.04 62.81 11.32
C GLY A 1240 -60.79 63.20 12.12
N ALA A 1241 -59.58 63.09 11.57
CA ALA A 1241 -58.34 63.13 12.37
C ALA A 1241 -57.22 64.01 11.78
N LEU A 1242 -57.51 65.30 11.59
CA LEU A 1242 -56.51 66.35 11.43
C LEU A 1242 -56.34 67.07 12.78
N GLY A 1243 -55.26 66.82 13.52
CA GLY A 1243 -55.03 67.47 14.81
C GLY A 1243 -53.71 67.11 15.47
N ALA A 1244 -52.67 67.95 15.24
CA ALA A 1244 -51.26 67.77 15.66
C ALA A 1244 -50.61 66.51 15.02
N VAL A 1245 -49.44 66.59 14.38
CA VAL A 1245 -48.24 67.32 14.83
C VAL A 1245 -47.70 68.26 13.75
N PHE A 1246 -47.80 69.58 14.01
CA PHE A 1246 -47.09 70.62 13.24
C PHE A 1246 -46.30 71.52 14.21
N TYR A 1247 -45.21 71.00 14.76
CA TYR A 1247 -44.20 71.70 15.58
C TYR A 1247 -43.04 70.71 15.79
N MET A 1248 -41.75 70.96 15.49
CA MET A 1248 -41.00 72.11 14.96
C MET A 1248 -39.85 71.59 14.07
N ARG A 1249 -39.50 72.26 12.95
CA ARG A 1249 -38.25 73.05 12.74
C ARG A 1249 -36.93 72.38 13.21
N SER A 1250 -35.83 72.36 12.44
CA SER A 1250 -35.57 73.03 11.14
C SER A 1250 -34.26 72.59 10.46
N ARG A 1251 -34.23 72.69 9.12
CA ARG A 1251 -33.09 73.04 8.21
C ARG A 1251 -31.79 72.19 8.30
N GLY A 1252 -31.22 71.71 7.18
CA GLY A 1252 -31.65 71.69 5.78
C GLY A 1252 -30.51 71.87 4.77
N LYS A 1253 -30.84 71.66 3.47
CA LYS A 1253 -29.98 71.76 2.26
C LYS A 1253 -28.91 70.65 2.17
N GLY A 1254 -28.74 69.94 1.04
CA GLY A 1254 -28.92 70.33 -0.37
C GLY A 1254 -27.59 70.90 -0.89
N GLU A 1255 -27.04 70.60 -2.06
CA GLU A 1255 -27.48 70.10 -3.39
C GLU A 1255 -26.19 69.59 -4.11
N ALA A 1256 -26.09 69.05 -5.35
CA ALA A 1256 -26.92 68.28 -6.29
C ALA A 1256 -25.98 67.85 -7.48
N LYS A 1257 -26.45 66.95 -8.37
CA LYS A 1257 -26.22 66.84 -9.85
C LYS A 1257 -24.87 67.27 -10.50
N ALA A 1258 -24.37 66.68 -11.60
CA ALA A 1258 -24.67 65.47 -12.39
C ALA A 1258 -23.57 65.27 -13.48
N LYS A 1259 -23.57 64.08 -14.12
CA LYS A 1259 -22.79 63.61 -15.31
C LYS A 1259 -22.16 64.64 -16.27
N GLU A 1260 -20.95 64.31 -16.76
CA GLU A 1260 -20.59 64.36 -18.19
C GLU A 1260 -19.45 63.34 -18.54
N ARG A 1261 -19.07 63.18 -19.82
CA ARG A 1261 -18.29 62.03 -20.40
C ARG A 1261 -17.00 62.50 -21.17
N PRO A 1262 -16.17 61.63 -21.81
CA PRO A 1262 -14.68 61.74 -21.86
C PRO A 1262 -14.16 62.43 -23.16
N PRO A 1263 -12.84 62.47 -23.53
CA PRO A 1263 -11.99 61.30 -23.91
C PRO A 1263 -10.46 61.35 -23.59
N GLU A 1264 -9.79 60.22 -23.86
CA GLU A 1264 -8.41 59.99 -24.41
C GLU A 1264 -7.16 60.79 -23.93
N GLU A 1265 -6.11 60.07 -23.47
CA GLU A 1265 -4.94 59.74 -24.32
C GLU A 1265 -4.06 58.60 -23.71
N GLU A 1266 -3.46 57.80 -24.59
CA GLU A 1266 -2.59 56.62 -24.37
C GLU A 1266 -1.09 57.00 -24.61
N PRO A 1267 -0.05 56.20 -24.28
CA PRO A 1267 0.29 54.93 -24.97
C PRO A 1267 0.72 53.76 -24.03
N GLU A 1268 0.52 52.46 -24.31
CA GLU A 1268 0.87 51.59 -25.48
C GLU A 1268 2.37 51.18 -25.55
N VAL A 1269 2.82 49.94 -25.86
CA VAL A 1269 2.25 48.57 -26.10
C VAL A 1269 3.36 47.51 -25.87
N LYS A 1270 3.06 46.30 -25.36
CA LYS A 1270 3.31 45.01 -26.06
C LYS A 1270 2.79 43.74 -25.35
N SER A 1271 2.03 42.99 -26.14
CA SER A 1271 1.49 41.61 -26.02
C SER A 1271 2.50 40.53 -25.59
N GLY A 1272 2.09 39.35 -25.11
CA GLY A 1272 0.74 38.78 -24.90
C GLY A 1272 0.75 37.24 -25.03
N LYS A 1273 -0.40 36.56 -24.74
CA LYS A 1273 -0.83 35.15 -25.04
C LYS A 1273 0.22 34.00 -24.96
N VAL A 1274 -0.09 32.82 -24.43
CA VAL A 1274 -1.38 32.09 -24.40
C VAL A 1274 -2.16 32.29 -23.10
#